data_AF-A0A538L7S7-F1
#
_entry.id   AF-A0A538L7S7-F1
#
_cell.length_a   1.000
_cell.length_b   1.000
_cell.length_c   1.000
_cell.angle_alpha   90.00
_cell.angle_beta   90.00
_cell.angle_gamma   90.00
#
_symmetry.space_group_name_H-M   'P 1'
#
loop_
_entity.id
_entity.type
_entity.pdbx_description
1 polymer ?
#
loop_
_entity_poly.entity_id
_entity_poly.type
_entity_poly.pdbx_seq_one_letter_code
_entity_poly.pdbx_strand_id
1 'polypeptide(L)'
;MATIVEPDVFEEHGEMLKPYVPRLLIDWARKSPSTSYRPVDGTLVFVDISGFTALTERLAGRGKIGAELLRDTLDGVFRALLDEAYEWGAGLLKWGGDALLLLFDGPRHETRAARAAWEMQRTIGRVGVIRVAGRTSTLRMSIGMATGTIDFFTAGSVHRELLVVGPTATETVTIESVAEAGEICVSDALAAVLDPACIGARRGDAHLLVQPPDAVREQAPDVGAVLGIDVASCIPIASRSHVLLERSEPEHRAITAAFVELMDTDSLLDRLGPAAFAEALDERISSIEESALRHRVPFNVTDIAKGSVKVLLTAGAPSSTGHDEEQTLRALREIMDQPGVIPLRAGVNAGKVFTGDFGPPYRRTYAVLGDAINTAARVMSRAEPGQILSTNAVLERSRTAFATSPLEPFKAKGKSEPITASIVGPITGRRAERVVEAPFVGREELVAALLGIIHEVKAGNGWTVEIAGTAGIGKSRLVREVLALTPEVRTLHVACEEYEASTPYYAMREPMREVLGLDRNCTAAEAERRLRDAVAEADSELVPWMPLLAILLGLEMEPTPETAALDERFLGEILADVTLRFLAATLTHAATAIVVEDAHFMDGASSDLLHRLSTASASLPHALFVTQSDASANWTRQDEDGLRYICLALLPLTEREAARIVELATDAEPLRPHEVEEIARRSGGSPLFVLELLDVARTTGTTEALPDSVEAVVTAEIDRLAPSDRTVLRYASVLGTVFNRSLLAAAVRDDVELDAALWERLRGLVEANPTGRMRFRNTLVRDAAYEGLPFRRRRELHARVAEAIETTADALEDEAATLALHFFAAGRRDKTWQYGRIAGDRARSLAANVEAARLYELALAAVRHVRGVSRRERADVLVALGIVRETAGLFDDSYEALRLATRLVPDDPVEQARIYVRRTRARQRTGAHTQALRETAAGLRLVAGRNEPDAVGVRALLRAWRAEIFMFQGRAREAIPLAEHAVVEAEAVDEFAALAHAYTALDGSYQLLGQPEKAVHERKAVEIYRRMGNARSAGVYAYNVGGQSYAEGKWDEAVELYVRSHEDCLRAGDRNNAAYADASLAEVLIGRGQLDEAEHLLTDARRVLRSSSFAVFALFAEIQLARCALARGDAAEARTSLEQLAVEAEAVGYAAIRLEAGIYLAHACAQTVSPRQGLDALDAALSAAGADAALYEAAVERARAACLATLDDREGALACLERALDRAMRQGLLYEQLLTRRARLTLTEGRVGGEELREVGRLAQLLGVPS
;
A
#
# COMPACT_ATOMS: atom_id res chain seq x y z
N MET A 1 20.99 10.02 37.35
CA MET A 1 22.00 11.07 37.08
C MET A 1 22.13 11.18 35.58
N ALA A 2 21.47 12.17 34.97
CA ALA A 2 21.72 12.53 33.58
C ALA A 2 22.93 13.46 33.58
N THR A 3 23.89 13.18 32.73
CA THR A 3 25.15 13.89 32.55
C THR A 3 24.85 15.36 32.26
N ILE A 4 25.46 16.26 33.04
CA ILE A 4 25.52 17.69 32.76
C ILE A 4 26.20 17.81 31.39
N VAL A 5 25.45 18.25 30.38
CA VAL A 5 25.98 18.56 29.03
C VAL A 5 27.12 19.57 29.21
N GLU A 6 28.27 19.30 28.57
CA GLU A 6 29.49 20.09 28.74
C GLU A 6 29.30 21.56 28.31
N PRO A 7 29.96 22.52 28.97
CA PRO A 7 29.85 23.97 28.68
C PRO A 7 30.07 24.37 27.21
N ASP A 8 30.89 23.61 26.48
CA ASP A 8 31.32 23.96 25.12
C ASP A 8 30.19 23.87 24.06
N VAL A 9 29.10 23.11 24.31
CA VAL A 9 27.96 23.00 23.37
C VAL A 9 27.08 24.27 23.38
N PHE A 10 27.13 25.07 24.46
CA PHE A 10 26.23 26.20 24.67
C PHE A 10 26.68 27.49 23.97
N GLU A 11 27.97 27.65 23.65
CA GLU A 11 28.46 28.83 22.93
C GLU A 11 28.05 28.85 21.44
N GLU A 12 27.93 27.70 20.78
CA GLU A 12 27.57 27.61 19.35
C GLU A 12 26.11 27.98 19.04
N HIS A 13 25.19 27.79 19.99
CA HIS A 13 23.74 27.92 19.74
C HIS A 13 23.12 29.23 20.30
N GLY A 14 23.94 30.13 20.86
CA GLY A 14 23.46 31.35 21.53
C GLY A 14 22.54 32.22 20.66
N GLU A 15 22.86 32.38 19.36
CA GLU A 15 22.04 33.17 18.43
C GLU A 15 20.67 32.53 18.13
N MET A 16 20.57 31.19 18.16
CA MET A 16 19.30 30.48 18.01
C MET A 16 18.39 30.68 19.24
N LEU A 17 18.99 30.72 20.43
CA LEU A 17 18.28 30.89 21.70
C LEU A 17 17.93 32.35 22.02
N LYS A 18 18.64 33.32 21.43
CA LYS A 18 18.48 34.76 21.63
C LYS A 18 17.01 35.24 21.62
N PRO A 19 16.12 34.82 20.69
CA PRO A 19 14.72 35.27 20.69
C PRO A 19 13.91 34.86 21.94
N TYR A 20 14.35 33.84 22.67
CA TYR A 20 13.63 33.31 23.83
C TYR A 20 13.93 34.06 25.13
N VAL A 21 14.95 34.93 25.11
CA VAL A 21 15.42 35.68 26.29
C VAL A 21 15.03 37.16 26.19
N PRO A 22 14.50 37.78 27.26
CA PRO A 22 14.18 39.22 27.26
C PRO A 22 15.42 40.10 27.06
N ARG A 23 15.27 41.22 26.33
CA ARG A 23 16.34 42.20 26.13
C ARG A 23 17.00 42.64 27.44
N LEU A 24 16.19 42.90 28.47
CA LEU A 24 16.68 43.32 29.78
C LEU A 24 17.69 42.31 30.35
N LEU A 25 17.40 41.01 30.23
CA LEU A 25 18.23 39.95 30.78
C LEU A 25 19.52 39.76 29.97
N ILE A 26 19.48 39.93 28.64
CA ILE A 26 20.68 39.94 27.79
C ILE A 26 21.57 41.15 28.16
N ASP A 27 20.99 42.35 28.30
CA ASP A 27 21.73 43.55 28.72
C ASP A 27 22.32 43.40 30.12
N TRP A 28 21.55 42.81 31.04
CA TRP A 28 21.98 42.54 32.40
C TRP A 28 23.14 41.54 32.43
N ALA A 29 23.01 40.38 31.78
CA ALA A 29 24.08 39.39 31.69
C ALA A 29 25.36 39.97 31.07
N ARG A 30 25.23 40.91 30.12
CA ARG A 30 26.37 41.59 29.51
C ARG A 30 27.08 42.57 30.46
N LYS A 31 26.33 43.36 31.23
CA LYS A 31 26.89 44.47 32.03
C LYS A 31 27.24 44.08 33.47
N SER A 32 26.40 43.24 34.09
CA SER A 32 26.47 42.91 35.53
C SER A 32 26.03 41.46 35.80
N PRO A 33 26.73 40.44 35.27
CA PRO A 33 26.28 39.05 35.32
C PRO A 33 26.21 38.42 36.73
N SER A 34 26.79 39.06 37.74
CA SER A 34 26.85 38.60 39.13
C SER A 34 25.83 39.24 40.07
N THR A 35 25.06 40.25 39.62
CA THR A 35 24.07 40.91 40.47
C THR A 35 22.71 40.23 40.31
N SER A 36 22.05 39.90 41.43
CA SER A 36 20.73 39.24 41.46
C SER A 36 19.55 40.20 41.59
N TYR A 37 19.81 41.50 41.80
CA TYR A 37 18.81 42.57 41.89
C TYR A 37 19.18 43.75 40.99
N ARG A 38 18.20 44.32 40.29
CA ARG A 38 18.34 45.52 39.46
C ARG A 38 17.05 46.37 39.50
N PRO A 39 17.08 47.56 40.13
CA PRO A 39 15.99 48.52 39.99
C PRO A 39 16.08 49.19 38.61
N VAL A 40 14.92 49.40 37.97
CA VAL A 40 14.82 50.12 36.71
C VAL A 40 13.67 51.12 36.80
N ASP A 41 13.97 52.40 36.58
CA ASP A 41 12.92 53.41 36.41
C ASP A 41 12.30 53.27 35.02
N GLY A 42 10.98 53.10 34.99
CA GLY A 42 10.27 52.85 33.75
C GLY A 42 8.75 52.79 33.91
N THR A 43 8.09 52.43 32.81
CA THR A 43 6.66 52.15 32.76
C THR A 43 6.46 50.67 32.42
N LEU A 44 5.75 49.95 33.28
CA LEU A 44 5.25 48.61 32.99
C LEU A 44 3.89 48.70 32.31
N VAL A 45 3.69 47.87 31.30
CA VAL A 45 2.42 47.75 30.57
C VAL A 45 2.04 46.28 30.55
N PHE A 46 0.94 45.94 31.22
CA PHE A 46 0.34 44.61 31.17
C PHE A 46 -0.83 44.63 30.19
N VAL A 47 -0.78 43.76 29.19
CA VAL A 47 -1.78 43.65 28.14
C VAL A 47 -2.42 42.27 28.22
N ASP A 48 -3.71 42.18 28.54
CA ASP A 48 -4.47 40.93 28.50
C ASP A 48 -5.34 40.87 27.24
N ILE A 49 -5.24 39.79 26.45
CA ILE A 49 -5.95 39.64 25.19
C ILE A 49 -7.25 38.85 25.40
N SER A 50 -8.35 39.58 25.57
CA SER A 50 -9.70 39.03 25.64
C SER A 50 -10.13 38.32 24.35
N GLY A 51 -10.72 37.12 24.50
CA GLY A 51 -11.25 36.29 23.41
C GLY A 51 -10.32 35.17 22.94
N PHE A 52 -9.08 35.16 23.44
CA PHE A 52 -8.04 34.21 23.11
C PHE A 52 -8.35 32.79 23.61
N THR A 53 -8.73 32.65 24.88
CA THR A 53 -9.15 31.37 25.47
C THR A 53 -10.35 30.73 24.73
N ALA A 54 -11.32 31.53 24.28
CA ALA A 54 -12.45 31.02 23.51
C ALA A 54 -12.05 30.57 22.08
N LEU A 55 -11.01 31.17 21.51
CA LEU A 55 -10.45 30.75 20.22
C LEU A 55 -9.68 29.44 20.35
N THR A 56 -8.84 29.30 21.40
CA THR A 56 -8.07 28.08 21.68
C THR A 56 -9.00 26.90 21.95
N GLU A 57 -10.01 27.04 22.80
CA GLU A 57 -11.00 25.99 23.07
C GLU A 57 -11.74 25.53 21.80
N ARG A 58 -12.10 26.46 20.91
CA ARG A 58 -12.79 26.12 19.66
C ARG A 58 -11.90 25.33 18.70
N LEU A 59 -10.61 25.67 18.67
CA LEU A 59 -9.62 24.97 17.85
C LEU A 59 -9.22 23.63 18.46
N ALA A 60 -9.29 23.46 19.79
CA ALA A 60 -9.03 22.20 20.51
C ALA A 60 -9.86 21.02 19.99
N GLY A 61 -11.13 21.28 19.64
CA GLY A 61 -12.03 20.26 19.07
C GLY A 61 -11.63 19.75 17.68
N ARG A 62 -10.60 20.32 17.04
CA ARG A 62 -10.13 19.93 15.69
C ARG A 62 -8.78 19.21 15.67
N GLY A 63 -8.24 18.86 16.85
CA GLY A 63 -6.99 18.11 16.96
C GLY A 63 -5.81 18.82 16.28
N LYS A 64 -5.00 18.08 15.51
CA LYS A 64 -3.75 18.57 14.90
C LYS A 64 -3.94 19.74 13.92
N ILE A 65 -4.98 19.70 13.09
CA ILE A 65 -5.32 20.81 12.18
C ILE A 65 -5.66 22.08 12.99
N GLY A 66 -6.29 21.90 14.16
CA GLY A 66 -6.55 22.98 15.10
C GLY A 66 -5.27 23.61 15.65
N ALA A 67 -4.25 22.81 15.94
CA ALA A 67 -2.96 23.27 16.47
C ALA A 67 -2.18 24.12 15.45
N GLU A 68 -2.12 23.68 14.18
CA GLU A 68 -1.47 24.43 13.11
C GLU A 68 -2.17 25.77 12.85
N LEU A 69 -3.50 25.75 12.71
CA LEU A 69 -4.30 26.97 12.53
C LEU A 69 -4.15 27.95 13.69
N LEU A 70 -4.06 27.43 14.92
CA LEU A 70 -3.86 28.24 16.12
C LEU A 70 -2.50 28.95 16.05
N ARG A 71 -1.41 28.21 15.83
CA ARG A 71 -0.06 28.79 15.75
C ARG A 71 0.01 29.89 14.71
N ASP A 72 -0.41 29.62 13.47
CA ASP A 72 -0.28 30.58 12.38
C ASP A 72 -1.10 31.86 12.65
N THR A 73 -2.26 31.71 13.30
CA THR A 73 -3.11 32.84 13.69
C THR A 73 -2.47 33.65 14.82
N LEU A 74 -1.96 32.98 15.86
CA LEU A 74 -1.37 33.63 17.03
C LEU A 74 -0.05 34.34 16.70
N ASP A 75 0.81 33.70 15.90
CA ASP A 75 2.05 34.32 15.42
C ASP A 75 1.76 35.60 14.64
N GLY A 76 0.71 35.61 13.80
CA GLY A 76 0.29 36.80 13.07
C GLY A 76 -0.14 37.95 13.99
N VAL A 77 -0.96 37.65 15.02
CA VAL A 77 -1.45 38.66 15.97
C VAL A 77 -0.32 39.18 16.86
N PHE A 78 0.47 38.30 17.49
CA PHE A 78 1.56 38.71 18.36
C PHE A 78 2.63 39.49 17.62
N ARG A 79 2.97 39.09 16.38
CA ARG A 79 3.87 39.86 15.53
C ARG A 79 3.36 41.28 15.31
N ALA A 80 2.11 41.45 14.89
CA ALA A 80 1.56 42.78 14.64
C ALA A 80 1.53 43.68 15.89
N LEU A 81 1.26 43.11 17.07
CA LEU A 81 1.25 43.84 18.34
C LEU A 81 2.66 44.22 18.81
N LEU A 82 3.60 43.27 18.72
CA LEU A 82 4.97 43.50 19.17
C LEU A 82 5.75 44.38 18.20
N ASP A 83 5.50 44.31 16.89
CA ASP A 83 6.06 45.24 15.90
C ASP A 83 5.69 46.68 16.30
N GLU A 84 4.42 46.95 16.62
CA GLU A 84 3.98 48.27 17.09
C GLU A 84 4.65 48.68 18.40
N ALA A 85 4.64 47.82 19.42
CA ALA A 85 5.24 48.14 20.72
C ALA A 85 6.75 48.45 20.61
N TYR A 86 7.49 47.68 19.82
CA TYR A 86 8.94 47.81 19.67
C TYR A 86 9.34 49.07 18.88
N GLU A 87 8.48 49.56 17.98
CA GLU A 87 8.67 50.87 17.31
C GLU A 87 8.70 52.04 18.30
N TRP A 88 8.08 51.88 19.48
CA TRP A 88 8.03 52.88 20.55
C TRP A 88 8.96 52.56 21.74
N GLY A 89 9.87 51.59 21.57
CA GLY A 89 10.95 51.36 22.54
C GLY A 89 10.70 50.22 23.54
N ALA A 90 9.57 49.51 23.41
CA ALA A 90 9.21 48.42 24.32
C ALA A 90 10.25 47.29 24.34
N GLY A 91 10.41 46.66 25.50
CA GLY A 91 10.99 45.33 25.64
C GLY A 91 9.97 44.35 26.22
N LEU A 92 9.70 43.24 25.53
CA LEU A 92 8.83 42.19 26.07
C LEU A 92 9.56 41.37 27.13
N LEU A 93 9.11 41.50 28.37
CA LEU A 93 9.65 40.80 29.53
C LEU A 93 9.12 39.36 29.58
N LYS A 94 7.80 39.19 29.64
CA LYS A 94 7.16 37.89 29.87
C LYS A 94 5.93 37.71 29.00
N TRP A 95 5.63 36.45 28.69
CA TRP A 95 4.41 36.01 28.05
C TRP A 95 3.53 35.36 29.12
N GLY A 96 2.30 35.84 29.29
CA GLY A 96 1.36 35.31 30.27
C GLY A 96 0.21 34.58 29.58
N GLY A 97 0.47 33.46 28.89
CA GLY A 97 -0.56 32.71 28.15
C GLY A 97 -1.22 33.51 27.02
N ASP A 98 -2.24 34.30 27.34
CA ASP A 98 -2.92 35.30 26.52
C ASP A 98 -2.53 36.76 26.83
N ALA A 99 -1.55 36.99 27.69
CA ALA A 99 -1.08 38.30 28.10
C ALA A 99 0.38 38.62 27.70
N LEU A 100 0.72 39.91 27.64
CA LEU A 100 2.06 40.44 27.38
C LEU A 100 2.46 41.42 28.50
N LEU A 101 3.66 41.24 29.06
CA LEU A 101 4.26 42.19 30.00
C LEU A 101 5.40 42.95 29.34
N LEU A 102 5.19 44.24 29.08
CA LEU A 102 6.14 45.11 28.40
C LEU A 102 6.81 46.08 29.38
N LEU A 103 8.09 46.37 29.14
CA LEU A 103 8.87 47.40 29.81
C LEU A 103 9.19 48.54 28.84
N PHE A 104 8.95 49.77 29.27
CA PHE A 104 9.47 50.97 28.65
C PHE A 104 10.41 51.66 29.64
N ASP A 105 11.67 51.82 29.25
CA ASP A 105 12.72 52.47 30.02
C ASP A 105 13.36 53.62 29.20
N GLY A 106 14.25 54.38 29.83
CA GLY A 106 14.94 55.51 29.18
C GLY A 106 14.09 56.79 29.06
N PRO A 107 14.60 57.84 28.41
CA PRO A 107 14.00 59.19 28.47
C PRO A 107 12.54 59.22 27.99
N ARG A 108 11.58 59.81 28.72
CA ARG A 108 10.16 59.91 28.29
C ARG A 108 9.44 58.56 28.08
N HIS A 109 9.83 57.53 28.81
CA HIS A 109 9.21 56.20 28.73
C HIS A 109 7.68 56.24 28.97
N GLU A 110 7.19 57.17 29.77
CA GLU A 110 5.78 57.36 30.12
C GLU A 110 4.92 57.67 28.88
N THR A 111 5.34 58.69 28.11
CA THR A 111 4.62 59.11 26.89
C THR A 111 4.71 58.06 25.78
N ARG A 112 5.86 57.37 25.66
CA ARG A 112 6.02 56.29 24.69
C ARG A 112 5.17 55.08 25.03
N ALA A 113 5.12 54.66 26.30
CA ALA A 113 4.29 53.55 26.75
C ALA A 113 2.80 53.80 26.47
N ALA A 114 2.29 54.98 26.85
CA ALA A 114 0.91 55.35 26.60
C ALA A 114 0.58 55.45 25.10
N ARG A 115 1.52 55.95 24.29
CA ARG A 115 1.35 55.98 22.83
C ARG A 115 1.34 54.58 22.22
N ALA A 116 2.26 53.71 22.63
CA ALA A 116 2.35 52.34 22.16
C ALA A 116 1.09 51.54 22.50
N ALA A 117 0.61 51.65 23.74
CA ALA A 117 -0.64 51.02 24.17
C ALA A 117 -1.83 51.43 23.29
N TRP A 118 -1.92 52.73 22.94
CA TRP A 118 -2.95 53.23 22.03
C TRP A 118 -2.87 52.63 20.63
N GLU A 119 -1.68 52.57 20.03
CA GLU A 119 -1.52 52.01 18.68
C GLU A 119 -1.71 50.48 18.67
N MET A 120 -1.29 49.76 19.73
CA MET A 120 -1.60 48.34 19.92
C MET A 120 -3.13 48.10 19.95
N GLN A 121 -3.87 48.93 20.67
CA GLN A 121 -5.34 48.88 20.74
C GLN A 121 -5.99 49.04 19.36
N ARG A 122 -5.46 49.95 18.53
CA ARG A 122 -5.92 50.14 17.15
C ARG A 122 -5.53 48.98 16.25
N THR A 123 -4.35 48.41 16.45
CA THR A 123 -3.86 47.29 15.67
C THR A 123 -4.66 46.02 15.94
N ILE A 124 -4.95 45.66 17.19
CA ILE A 124 -5.81 44.50 17.47
C ILE A 124 -7.23 44.66 16.92
N GLY A 125 -7.76 45.89 16.85
CA GLY A 125 -9.05 46.16 16.19
C GLY A 125 -9.07 45.78 14.71
N ARG A 126 -7.91 45.75 14.04
CA ARG A 126 -7.75 45.36 12.63
C ARG A 126 -7.40 43.87 12.47
N VAL A 127 -6.38 43.40 13.19
CA VAL A 127 -5.84 42.04 13.04
C VAL A 127 -6.57 40.99 13.91
N GLY A 128 -7.31 41.43 14.92
CA GLY A 128 -8.04 40.59 15.87
C GLY A 128 -9.36 40.02 15.33
N VAL A 129 -9.77 40.36 14.10
CA VAL A 129 -10.96 39.77 13.45
C VAL A 129 -10.55 38.51 12.70
N ILE A 130 -10.65 37.37 13.37
CA ILE A 130 -10.15 36.10 12.87
C ILE A 130 -11.32 35.26 12.34
N ARG A 131 -11.21 34.81 11.08
CA ARG A 131 -12.18 33.89 10.47
C ARG A 131 -11.60 32.48 10.44
N VAL A 132 -12.16 31.61 11.27
CA VAL A 132 -11.81 30.19 11.28
C VAL A 132 -13.09 29.39 11.06
N ALA A 133 -13.06 28.47 10.10
CA ALA A 133 -14.14 27.50 9.87
C ALA A 133 -15.54 28.12 9.68
N GLY A 134 -15.62 29.24 8.95
CA GLY A 134 -16.89 29.91 8.67
C GLY A 134 -17.48 30.71 9.84
N ARG A 135 -16.79 30.81 10.99
CA ARG A 135 -17.18 31.65 12.14
C ARG A 135 -16.12 32.73 12.40
N THR A 136 -16.57 33.90 12.85
CA THR A 136 -15.70 35.04 13.16
C THR A 136 -15.48 35.14 14.67
N SER A 137 -14.23 35.13 15.12
CA SER A 137 -13.82 35.51 16.48
C SER A 137 -13.25 36.92 16.45
N THR A 138 -13.57 37.74 17.45
CA THR A 138 -13.00 39.08 17.61
C THR A 138 -12.16 39.12 18.87
N LEU A 139 -10.87 39.40 18.73
CA LEU A 139 -9.96 39.64 19.83
C LEU A 139 -10.01 41.13 20.22
N ARG A 140 -9.92 41.41 21.51
CA ARG A 140 -9.75 42.75 22.09
C ARG A 140 -8.68 42.65 23.17
N MET A 141 -8.23 43.78 23.72
CA MET A 141 -7.33 43.75 24.86
C MET A 141 -7.76 44.75 25.94
N SER A 142 -7.47 44.40 27.20
CA SER A 142 -7.43 45.31 28.35
C SER A 142 -5.96 45.63 28.63
N ILE A 143 -5.67 46.90 28.91
CA ILE A 143 -4.30 47.35 29.18
C ILE A 143 -4.26 48.07 30.53
N GLY A 144 -3.34 47.67 31.40
CA GLY A 144 -2.99 48.40 32.62
C GLY A 144 -1.55 48.89 32.60
N MET A 145 -1.32 50.14 32.99
CA MET A 145 -0.01 50.77 32.98
C MET A 145 0.32 51.47 34.29
N ALA A 146 1.49 51.21 34.85
CA ALA A 146 2.02 51.93 36.00
C ALA A 146 3.46 52.38 35.73
N THR A 147 3.82 53.54 36.28
CA THR A 147 5.14 54.16 36.12
C THR A 147 5.80 54.36 37.47
N GLY A 148 7.10 54.05 37.57
CA GLY A 148 7.86 54.13 38.81
C GLY A 148 9.15 53.31 38.75
N THR A 149 9.76 53.08 39.91
CA THR A 149 10.88 52.15 40.03
C THR A 149 10.35 50.71 40.04
N ILE A 150 10.91 49.86 39.19
CA ILE A 150 10.51 48.47 38.99
C ILE A 150 11.63 47.57 39.50
N ASP A 151 11.29 46.65 40.42
CA ASP A 151 12.25 45.76 41.06
C ASP A 151 12.36 44.44 40.29
N PHE A 152 13.48 44.27 39.57
CA PHE A 152 13.81 43.03 38.89
C PHE A 152 14.80 42.18 39.70
N PHE A 153 14.56 40.87 39.71
CA PHE A 153 15.44 39.89 40.34
C PHE A 153 15.77 38.77 39.35
N THR A 154 16.93 38.14 39.54
CA THR A 154 17.29 36.87 38.91
C THR A 154 17.58 35.83 39.98
N ALA A 155 16.99 34.66 39.86
CA ALA A 155 17.09 33.57 40.84
C ALA A 155 17.09 32.20 40.15
N GLY A 156 17.65 31.19 40.81
CA GLY A 156 17.60 29.78 40.40
C GLY A 156 18.97 29.12 40.24
N SER A 157 19.04 27.83 40.59
CA SER A 157 20.25 27.00 40.56
C SER A 157 20.36 26.15 39.29
N VAL A 158 19.24 25.92 38.59
CA VAL A 158 19.15 25.13 37.36
C VAL A 158 19.13 26.04 36.14
N HIS A 159 18.33 27.10 36.19
CA HIS A 159 18.33 28.19 35.22
C HIS A 159 18.12 29.52 35.95
N ARG A 160 18.49 30.64 35.31
CA ARG A 160 18.32 31.99 35.84
C ARG A 160 16.96 32.53 35.41
N GLU A 161 15.98 32.47 36.31
CA GLU A 161 14.64 33.00 36.08
C GLU A 161 14.58 34.51 36.34
N LEU A 162 14.03 35.27 35.39
CA LEU A 162 13.73 36.69 35.59
C LEU A 162 12.42 36.85 36.37
N LEU A 163 12.47 37.56 37.49
CA LEU A 163 11.34 37.80 38.39
C LEU A 163 11.08 39.32 38.48
N VAL A 164 9.80 39.69 38.44
CA VAL A 164 9.35 41.10 38.55
C VAL A 164 8.44 41.18 39.76
N VAL A 165 8.83 41.98 40.75
CA VAL A 165 8.11 42.11 42.03
C VAL A 165 8.03 43.57 42.42
N GLY A 166 7.37 43.85 43.55
CA GLY A 166 7.35 45.16 44.16
C GLY A 166 6.12 45.99 43.78
N PRO A 167 5.97 47.17 44.41
CA PRO A 167 4.75 47.96 44.36
C PRO A 167 4.30 48.32 42.93
N THR A 168 5.22 48.68 42.05
CA THR A 168 4.91 49.04 40.65
C THR A 168 4.37 47.86 39.85
N ALA A 169 4.88 46.64 40.08
CA ALA A 169 4.37 45.44 39.42
C ALA A 169 2.96 45.11 39.92
N THR A 170 2.75 45.17 41.23
CA THR A 170 1.45 44.98 41.88
C THR A 170 0.42 46.02 41.43
N GLU A 171 0.82 47.28 41.31
CA GLU A 171 -0.03 48.36 40.80
C GLU A 171 -0.41 48.11 39.34
N THR A 172 0.54 47.72 38.48
CA THR A 172 0.27 47.40 37.07
C THR A 172 -0.79 46.32 36.91
N VAL A 173 -0.66 45.20 37.62
CA VAL A 173 -1.65 44.09 37.59
C VAL A 173 -2.99 44.54 38.18
N THR A 174 -2.98 45.35 39.23
CA THR A 174 -4.21 45.89 39.83
C THR A 174 -4.96 46.78 38.83
N ILE A 175 -4.24 47.64 38.10
CA ILE A 175 -4.81 48.53 37.09
C ILE A 175 -5.35 47.76 35.89
N GLU A 176 -4.64 46.72 35.44
CA GLU A 176 -5.16 45.88 34.36
C GLU A 176 -6.47 45.21 34.78
N SER A 177 -6.55 44.69 36.01
CA SER A 177 -7.74 43.97 36.49
C SER A 177 -9.03 44.82 36.55
N VAL A 178 -8.91 46.16 36.51
CA VAL A 178 -10.04 47.10 36.46
C VAL A 178 -10.38 47.59 35.05
N ALA A 179 -9.51 47.36 34.07
CA ALA A 179 -9.72 47.72 32.67
C ALA A 179 -10.68 46.72 31.98
N GLU A 180 -11.62 47.21 31.18
CA GLU A 180 -12.45 46.35 30.32
C GLU A 180 -11.81 46.10 28.95
N ALA A 181 -12.30 45.07 28.25
CA ALA A 181 -11.85 44.74 26.90
C ALA A 181 -12.13 45.90 25.91
N GLY A 182 -11.08 46.60 25.50
CA GLY A 182 -11.21 47.84 24.72
C GLY A 182 -10.62 49.07 25.41
N GLU A 183 -10.37 49.01 26.72
CA GLU A 183 -9.90 50.12 27.54
C GLU A 183 -8.40 50.08 27.82
N ILE A 184 -7.82 51.26 28.06
CA ILE A 184 -6.44 51.46 28.50
C ILE A 184 -6.51 52.26 29.81
N CYS A 185 -6.02 51.67 30.89
CA CYS A 185 -5.99 52.27 32.21
C CYS A 185 -4.56 52.61 32.63
N VAL A 186 -4.39 53.78 33.26
CA VAL A 186 -3.11 54.30 33.75
C VAL A 186 -3.15 54.58 35.24
N SER A 187 -2.01 54.43 35.92
CA SER A 187 -1.86 54.77 37.33
C SER A 187 -1.96 56.27 37.58
N ASP A 188 -2.18 56.67 38.83
CA ASP A 188 -2.17 58.07 39.23
C ASP A 188 -0.82 58.74 38.93
N ALA A 189 0.28 58.03 39.15
CA ALA A 189 1.63 58.51 38.84
C ALA A 189 1.82 58.76 37.34
N LEU A 190 1.30 57.87 36.50
CA LEU A 190 1.40 58.02 35.04
C LEU A 190 0.47 59.13 34.53
N ALA A 191 -0.75 59.21 35.05
CA ALA A 191 -1.71 60.27 34.70
C ALA A 191 -1.16 61.67 35.02
N ALA A 192 -0.39 61.82 36.10
CA ALA A 192 0.21 63.10 36.50
C ALA A 192 1.30 63.62 35.54
N VAL A 193 1.91 62.74 34.74
CA VAL A 193 3.00 63.09 33.80
C VAL A 193 2.50 63.28 32.37
N LEU A 194 1.34 62.68 32.03
CA LEU A 194 0.72 62.80 30.72
C LEU A 194 -0.05 64.13 30.56
N ASP A 195 -0.28 64.53 29.31
CA ASP A 195 -1.13 65.70 29.02
C ASP A 195 -2.53 65.46 29.59
N PRO A 196 -3.09 66.39 30.40
CA PRO A 196 -4.43 66.25 30.97
C PRO A 196 -5.53 65.97 29.95
N ALA A 197 -5.37 66.40 28.69
CA ALA A 197 -6.32 66.10 27.62
C ALA A 197 -6.35 64.60 27.25
N CYS A 198 -5.28 63.85 27.55
CA CYS A 198 -5.22 62.41 27.34
C CYS A 198 -5.94 61.60 28.42
N ILE A 199 -6.24 62.22 29.57
CA ILE A 199 -6.74 61.54 30.76
C ILE A 199 -8.25 61.72 30.89
N GLY A 200 -8.98 60.61 30.97
CA GLY A 200 -10.42 60.55 31.11
C GLY A 200 -10.89 60.32 32.56
N ALA A 201 -12.12 59.83 32.66
CA ALA A 201 -12.75 59.51 33.94
C ALA A 201 -11.98 58.42 34.72
N ARG A 202 -12.14 58.43 36.05
CA ARG A 202 -11.61 57.37 36.92
C ARG A 202 -12.34 56.05 36.70
N ARG A 203 -11.57 54.97 36.77
CA ARG A 203 -11.99 53.57 36.67
C ARG A 203 -11.42 52.83 37.89
N GLY A 204 -12.18 52.83 38.99
CA GLY A 204 -11.67 52.34 40.28
C GLY A 204 -10.47 53.18 40.75
N ASP A 205 -9.34 52.52 40.96
CA ASP A 205 -8.06 53.14 41.38
C ASP A 205 -7.18 53.59 40.20
N ALA A 206 -7.71 53.60 38.97
CA ALA A 206 -7.00 54.00 37.76
C ALA A 206 -7.70 55.13 36.99
N HIS A 207 -7.02 55.69 35.99
CA HIS A 207 -7.58 56.64 35.03
C HIS A 207 -7.65 56.05 33.62
N LEU A 208 -8.70 56.37 32.86
CA LEU A 208 -8.78 55.97 31.44
C LEU A 208 -7.89 56.85 30.56
N LEU A 209 -7.17 56.25 29.62
CA LEU A 209 -6.52 56.96 28.52
C LEU A 209 -7.52 57.13 27.37
N VAL A 210 -7.94 58.36 27.09
CA VAL A 210 -9.02 58.65 26.11
C VAL A 210 -8.51 59.11 24.75
N GLN A 211 -7.25 59.51 24.65
CA GLN A 211 -6.57 59.84 23.40
C GLN A 211 -5.05 59.63 23.55
N PRO A 212 -4.30 59.44 22.46
CA PRO A 212 -2.86 59.19 22.57
C PRO A 212 -2.11 60.48 22.89
N PRO A 213 -1.04 60.42 23.70
CA PRO A 213 -0.15 61.55 23.88
C PRO A 213 0.66 61.84 22.61
N ASP A 214 1.19 63.07 22.51
CA ASP A 214 2.25 63.38 21.56
C ASP A 214 3.57 62.81 22.09
N ALA A 215 4.20 61.94 21.30
CA ALA A 215 5.38 61.21 21.71
C ALA A 215 6.36 61.13 20.54
N VAL A 216 7.65 61.27 20.84
CA VAL A 216 8.70 61.06 19.85
C VAL A 216 8.94 59.56 19.74
N ARG A 217 8.82 59.04 18.52
CA ARG A 217 9.10 57.66 18.21
C ARG A 217 10.58 57.36 18.44
N GLU A 218 10.84 56.31 19.20
CA GLU A 218 12.18 55.84 19.52
C GLU A 218 12.16 54.33 19.57
N GLN A 219 12.82 53.70 18.59
CA GLN A 219 12.82 52.26 18.48
C GLN A 219 13.70 51.64 19.56
N ALA A 220 13.26 50.49 20.05
CA ALA A 220 14.02 49.62 20.92
C ALA A 220 15.43 49.34 20.32
N PRO A 221 16.55 49.62 21.04
CA PRO A 221 17.87 49.24 20.55
C PRO A 221 18.00 47.71 20.38
N ASP A 222 18.68 47.29 19.31
CA ASP A 222 19.06 45.89 19.11
C ASP A 222 20.05 45.46 20.20
N VAL A 223 19.81 44.28 20.77
CA VAL A 223 20.70 43.66 21.74
C VAL A 223 22.03 43.20 21.14
N GLY A 224 22.18 43.18 19.81
CA GLY A 224 23.40 42.78 19.13
C GLY A 224 23.69 41.28 19.25
N ALA A 225 24.90 40.85 18.91
CA ALA A 225 25.32 39.46 19.04
C ALA A 225 25.44 39.03 20.52
N VAL A 226 25.16 37.76 20.79
CA VAL A 226 25.19 37.15 22.13
C VAL A 226 26.35 36.17 22.33
N LEU A 227 27.32 36.15 21.41
CA LEU A 227 28.58 35.42 21.55
C LEU A 227 29.27 35.77 22.89
N GLY A 228 29.61 34.74 23.68
CA GLY A 228 30.21 34.89 25.01
C GLY A 228 29.25 35.29 26.13
N ILE A 229 27.93 35.30 25.88
CA ILE A 229 26.89 35.50 26.89
C ILE A 229 26.16 34.18 27.09
N ASP A 230 26.06 33.71 28.33
CA ASP A 230 25.30 32.51 28.68
C ASP A 230 23.77 32.78 28.67
N VAL A 231 23.22 32.89 27.47
CA VAL A 231 21.77 33.01 27.24
C VAL A 231 21.05 31.69 27.49
N ALA A 232 21.75 30.57 27.40
CA ALA A 232 21.20 29.24 27.58
C ALA A 232 20.77 28.99 29.04
N SER A 233 21.45 29.57 30.02
CA SER A 233 21.01 29.50 31.43
C SER A 233 19.80 30.37 31.72
N CYS A 234 19.40 31.29 30.84
CA CYS A 234 18.22 32.13 31.03
C CYS A 234 16.91 31.45 30.57
N ILE A 235 16.98 30.20 30.10
CA ILE A 235 15.86 29.45 29.54
C ILE A 235 15.74 28.14 30.32
N PRO A 236 14.53 27.76 30.79
CA PRO A 236 14.32 26.48 31.45
C PRO A 236 14.81 25.30 30.59
N ILE A 237 15.44 24.31 31.23
CA ILE A 237 16.12 23.20 30.54
C ILE A 237 15.21 22.51 29.51
N ALA A 238 13.97 22.21 29.86
CA ALA A 238 13.06 21.48 28.98
C ALA A 238 12.70 22.30 27.73
N SER A 239 12.39 23.59 27.90
CA SER A 239 12.12 24.52 26.80
C SER A 239 13.36 24.70 25.92
N ARG A 240 14.55 24.84 26.53
CA ARG A 240 15.83 24.95 25.82
C ARG A 240 16.10 23.72 24.95
N SER A 241 15.99 22.52 25.53
CA SER A 241 16.20 21.27 24.79
C SER A 241 15.19 21.11 23.66
N HIS A 242 13.94 21.56 23.84
CA HIS A 242 12.93 21.52 22.78
C HIS A 242 13.28 22.47 21.61
N VAL A 243 13.68 23.71 21.91
CA VAL A 243 14.05 24.71 20.90
C VAL A 243 15.25 24.26 20.08
N LEU A 244 16.29 23.70 20.72
CA LEU A 244 17.52 23.27 20.05
C LEU A 244 17.33 22.05 19.13
N LEU A 245 16.24 21.29 19.27
CA LEU A 245 15.96 20.14 18.41
C LEU A 245 15.39 20.52 17.03
N GLU A 246 15.31 21.81 16.67
CA GLU A 246 14.66 22.36 15.45
C GLU A 246 13.21 21.87 15.22
N ARG A 247 12.52 21.43 16.29
CA ARG A 247 11.25 20.68 16.26
C ARG A 247 10.05 21.42 16.85
N SER A 248 9.88 22.70 16.52
CA SER A 248 8.69 23.47 16.95
C SER A 248 7.47 23.21 16.06
N GLU A 249 6.96 21.97 16.04
CA GLU A 249 5.59 21.72 15.55
C GLU A 249 4.59 21.99 16.69
N PRO A 250 3.50 22.75 16.46
CA PRO A 250 2.49 22.95 17.47
C PRO A 250 1.75 21.64 17.73
N GLU A 251 1.64 21.27 18.99
CA GLU A 251 1.04 20.01 19.41
C GLU A 251 -0.24 20.23 20.22
N HIS A 252 -1.15 19.27 20.15
CA HIS A 252 -2.29 19.19 21.04
C HIS A 252 -2.14 17.94 21.89
N ARG A 253 -1.82 18.12 23.18
CA ARG A 253 -1.41 17.03 24.08
C ARG A 253 -2.04 17.16 25.46
N ALA A 254 -2.15 16.03 26.14
CA ALA A 254 -2.52 16.02 27.55
C ALA A 254 -1.29 16.37 28.41
N ILE A 255 -1.51 17.22 29.42
CA ILE A 255 -0.47 17.61 30.37
C ILE A 255 -1.02 17.56 31.79
N THR A 256 -0.10 17.59 32.75
CA THR A 256 -0.39 17.96 34.14
C THR A 256 0.24 19.32 34.41
N ALA A 257 -0.59 20.31 34.70
CA ALA A 257 -0.19 21.67 35.00
C ALA A 257 -0.27 21.93 36.49
N ALA A 258 0.79 22.50 37.05
CA ALA A 258 0.81 22.94 38.44
C ALA A 258 1.25 24.40 38.52
N PHE A 259 0.48 25.22 39.23
CA PHE A 259 0.92 26.54 39.64
C PHE A 259 1.38 26.50 41.09
N VAL A 260 2.53 27.11 41.36
CA VAL A 260 3.07 27.35 42.71
C VAL A 260 3.18 28.87 42.91
N GLU A 261 2.46 29.43 43.87
CA GLU A 261 2.49 30.87 44.15
C GLU A 261 3.38 31.18 45.34
N LEU A 262 4.34 32.06 45.12
CA LEU A 262 5.21 32.69 46.11
C LEU A 262 4.48 33.93 46.64
N MET A 263 3.98 33.86 47.87
CA MET A 263 3.10 34.87 48.44
C MET A 263 3.86 35.95 49.21
N ASP A 264 3.18 37.05 49.51
CA ASP A 264 3.64 38.17 50.34
C ASP A 264 4.95 38.83 49.87
N THR A 265 5.26 38.74 48.58
CA THR A 265 6.54 39.20 48.01
C THR A 265 6.81 40.68 48.24
N ASP A 266 5.82 41.56 48.06
CA ASP A 266 5.98 43.02 48.30
C ASP A 266 6.25 43.33 49.77
N SER A 267 5.48 42.74 50.68
CA SER A 267 5.64 42.91 52.14
C SER A 267 6.99 42.38 52.62
N LEU A 268 7.47 41.29 52.02
CA LEU A 268 8.78 40.70 52.32
C LEU A 268 9.92 41.56 51.77
N LEU A 269 9.78 42.11 50.57
CA LEU A 269 10.74 43.03 49.99
C LEU A 269 10.91 44.30 50.84
N ASP A 270 9.80 44.90 51.27
CA ASP A 270 9.81 46.08 52.16
C ASP A 270 10.46 45.77 53.52
N ARG A 271 10.13 44.60 54.10
CA ARG A 271 10.63 44.20 55.43
C ARG A 271 12.10 43.76 55.44
N LEU A 272 12.55 43.02 54.42
CA LEU A 272 13.89 42.43 54.36
C LEU A 272 14.91 43.33 53.65
N GLY A 273 14.43 44.21 52.77
CA GLY A 273 15.24 44.95 51.81
C GLY A 273 15.69 44.09 50.62
N PRO A 274 16.15 44.71 49.52
CA PRO A 274 16.36 44.00 48.25
C PRO A 274 17.40 42.88 48.30
N ALA A 275 18.51 43.05 49.04
CA ALA A 275 19.58 42.05 49.07
C ALA A 275 19.15 40.75 49.77
N ALA A 276 18.59 40.85 50.98
CA ALA A 276 18.10 39.69 51.73
C ALA A 276 16.85 39.07 51.09
N PHE A 277 16.02 39.89 50.44
CA PHE A 277 14.91 39.37 49.65
C PHE A 277 15.39 38.60 48.41
N ALA A 278 16.45 39.06 47.72
CA ALA A 278 17.05 38.33 46.60
C ALA A 278 17.56 36.94 47.03
N GLU A 279 18.21 36.83 48.19
CA GLU A 279 18.65 35.53 48.75
C GLU A 279 17.46 34.61 49.05
N ALA A 280 16.40 35.13 49.69
CA ALA A 280 15.20 34.35 49.99
C ALA A 280 14.45 33.89 48.73
N LEU A 281 14.46 34.71 47.67
CA LEU A 281 13.87 34.40 46.38
C LEU A 281 14.69 33.32 45.65
N ASP A 282 16.02 33.44 45.68
CA ASP A 282 16.95 32.48 45.11
C ASP A 282 16.86 31.10 45.76
N GLU A 283 16.84 31.05 47.11
CA GLU A 283 16.63 29.81 47.87
C GLU A 283 15.32 29.14 47.44
N ARG A 284 14.24 29.92 47.31
CA ARG A 284 12.92 29.36 47.02
C ARG A 284 12.79 28.87 45.57
N ILE A 285 13.29 29.64 44.61
CA ILE A 285 13.26 29.26 43.19
C ILE A 285 14.15 28.05 42.94
N SER A 286 15.36 28.01 43.50
CA SER A 286 16.27 26.87 43.41
C SER A 286 15.64 25.59 43.97
N SER A 287 14.97 25.68 45.13
CA SER A 287 14.19 24.58 45.71
C SER A 287 13.12 24.05 44.75
N ILE A 288 12.39 24.95 44.08
CA ILE A 288 11.35 24.58 43.11
C ILE A 288 11.97 23.90 41.90
N GLU A 289 13.00 24.49 41.31
CA GLU A 289 13.70 23.96 40.13
C GLU A 289 14.29 22.58 40.38
N GLU A 290 15.03 22.40 41.48
CA GLU A 290 15.69 21.14 41.80
C GLU A 290 14.68 20.01 42.06
N SER A 291 13.61 20.31 42.79
CA SER A 291 12.56 19.33 43.08
C SER A 291 11.81 18.94 41.82
N ALA A 292 11.44 19.93 41.00
CA ALA A 292 10.78 19.71 39.72
C ALA A 292 11.68 18.88 38.79
N LEU A 293 12.98 19.19 38.71
CA LEU A 293 13.96 18.45 37.92
C LEU A 293 14.14 17.01 38.41
N ARG A 294 14.24 16.77 39.73
CA ARG A 294 14.36 15.41 40.33
C ARG A 294 13.20 14.52 39.93
N HIS A 295 11.98 15.07 39.88
CA HIS A 295 10.77 14.37 39.49
C HIS A 295 10.45 14.49 38.00
N ARG A 296 11.34 15.05 37.17
CA ARG A 296 11.14 15.23 35.72
C ARG A 296 9.88 16.01 35.36
N VAL A 297 9.55 17.00 36.17
CA VAL A 297 8.46 17.96 35.94
C VAL A 297 9.11 19.25 35.41
N PRO A 298 8.96 19.60 34.13
CA PRO A 298 9.50 20.84 33.58
C PRO A 298 9.02 22.10 34.31
N PHE A 299 9.98 22.95 34.69
CA PHE A 299 9.72 24.37 34.98
C PHE A 299 9.46 25.09 33.66
N ASN A 300 8.34 25.82 33.55
CA ASN A 300 7.92 26.43 32.29
C ASN A 300 8.18 27.94 32.26
N VAL A 301 7.53 28.69 33.15
CA VAL A 301 7.65 30.16 33.19
C VAL A 301 7.18 30.68 34.55
N THR A 302 7.60 31.88 34.92
CA THR A 302 6.98 32.64 36.03
C THR A 302 6.13 33.80 35.54
N ASP A 303 5.07 34.11 36.28
CA ASP A 303 4.09 35.17 35.99
C ASP A 303 3.88 36.08 37.20
N ILE A 304 3.51 37.34 36.95
CA ILE A 304 3.32 38.34 37.99
C ILE A 304 1.88 38.33 38.53
N ALA A 305 1.72 38.64 39.81
CA ALA A 305 0.41 38.73 40.45
C ALA A 305 0.42 39.79 41.56
N LYS A 306 -0.75 40.10 42.12
CA LYS A 306 -0.92 41.13 43.13
C LYS A 306 -0.19 40.74 44.43
N GLY A 307 0.99 41.33 44.67
CA GLY A 307 1.84 41.05 45.83
C GLY A 307 2.46 39.65 45.83
N SER A 308 2.47 38.95 44.69
CA SER A 308 2.96 37.57 44.59
C SER A 308 3.55 37.25 43.21
N VAL A 309 4.30 36.16 43.14
CA VAL A 309 4.80 35.58 41.88
C VAL A 309 4.27 34.17 41.74
N LYS A 310 3.90 33.76 40.53
CA LYS A 310 3.46 32.40 40.22
C LYS A 310 4.48 31.68 39.37
N VAL A 311 4.78 30.44 39.71
CA VAL A 311 5.59 29.52 38.91
C VAL A 311 4.66 28.51 38.24
N LEU A 312 4.80 28.33 36.93
CA LEU A 312 4.12 27.28 36.19
C LEU A 312 5.06 26.09 35.96
N LEU A 313 4.65 24.93 36.44
CA LEU A 313 5.28 23.64 36.16
C LEU A 313 4.37 22.82 35.22
N THR A 314 4.96 22.16 34.21
CA THR A 314 4.19 21.43 33.19
C THR A 314 4.77 20.06 32.89
N ALA A 315 4.26 19.00 33.53
CA ALA A 315 4.57 17.63 33.12
C ALA A 315 3.74 17.24 31.89
N GLY A 316 4.35 16.47 30.97
CA GLY A 316 3.74 16.16 29.68
C GLY A 316 4.03 17.18 28.59
N ALA A 317 4.72 18.30 28.85
CA ALA A 317 5.10 19.31 27.86
C ALA A 317 6.46 19.94 28.20
N PRO A 318 7.51 19.85 27.34
CA PRO A 318 7.55 19.30 25.98
C PRO A 318 7.68 17.78 25.89
N SER A 319 7.83 17.05 27.00
CA SER A 319 7.92 15.59 27.04
C SER A 319 7.03 14.99 28.11
N SER A 320 6.47 13.82 27.84
CA SER A 320 5.75 13.00 28.81
C SER A 320 6.63 11.85 29.29
N THR A 321 6.47 11.47 30.55
CA THR A 321 7.10 10.28 31.14
C THR A 321 6.13 9.09 31.23
N GLY A 322 4.87 9.29 30.84
CA GLY A 322 3.78 8.33 31.07
C GLY A 322 3.25 8.30 32.51
N HIS A 323 3.87 9.03 33.45
CA HIS A 323 3.49 9.10 34.87
C HIS A 323 3.45 10.56 35.36
N ASP A 324 3.01 11.46 34.50
CA ASP A 324 3.13 12.91 34.68
C ASP A 324 2.30 13.44 35.86
N GLU A 325 1.11 12.89 36.09
CA GLU A 325 0.24 13.20 37.22
C GLU A 325 0.91 12.83 38.57
N GLU A 326 1.45 11.61 38.66
CA GLU A 326 2.16 11.13 39.85
C GLU A 326 3.39 12.00 40.15
N GLN A 327 4.24 12.22 39.14
CA GLN A 327 5.48 12.97 39.30
C GLN A 327 5.22 14.41 39.71
N THR A 328 4.20 15.06 39.15
CA THR A 328 3.81 16.42 39.53
C THR A 328 3.39 16.51 40.99
N LEU A 329 2.56 15.58 41.47
CA LEU A 329 2.13 15.58 42.87
C LEU A 329 3.31 15.33 43.84
N ARG A 330 4.24 14.44 43.48
CA ARG A 330 5.44 14.17 44.28
C ARG A 330 6.38 15.37 44.32
N ALA A 331 6.59 16.02 43.17
CA ALA A 331 7.38 17.25 43.08
C ALA A 331 6.80 18.34 43.98
N LEU A 332 5.49 18.59 43.91
CA LEU A 332 4.86 19.63 44.72
C LEU A 332 4.87 19.32 46.20
N ARG A 333 4.71 18.05 46.59
CA ARG A 333 4.83 17.65 47.99
C ARG A 333 6.22 17.96 48.52
N GLU A 334 7.25 17.59 47.77
CA GLU A 334 8.64 17.90 48.12
C GLU A 334 8.94 19.41 48.15
N ILE A 335 8.39 20.19 47.22
CA ILE A 335 8.52 21.66 47.20
C ILE A 335 7.86 22.28 48.43
N MET A 336 6.66 21.82 48.78
CA MET A 336 5.87 22.39 49.87
C MET A 336 6.43 22.02 51.25
N ASP A 337 7.12 20.88 51.36
CA ASP A 337 7.73 20.41 52.62
C ASP A 337 9.08 21.09 52.91
N GLN A 338 9.66 21.83 51.96
CA GLN A 338 10.92 22.53 52.14
C GLN A 338 10.75 23.85 52.94
N PRO A 339 11.59 24.08 53.95
CA PRO A 339 11.57 25.32 54.72
C PRO A 339 11.89 26.53 53.83
N GLY A 340 11.42 27.71 54.22
CA GLY A 340 11.79 28.98 53.56
C GLY A 340 10.91 30.14 54.01
N VAL A 341 11.42 31.36 53.86
CA VAL A 341 10.76 32.58 54.38
C VAL A 341 9.54 33.00 53.55
N ILE A 342 9.55 32.70 52.25
CA ILE A 342 8.45 33.01 51.34
C ILE A 342 7.39 31.91 51.43
N PRO A 343 6.15 32.21 51.86
CA PRO A 343 5.07 31.23 51.93
C PRO A 343 4.63 30.75 50.55
N LEU A 344 4.28 29.47 50.42
CA LEU A 344 3.83 28.86 49.17
C LEU A 344 2.38 28.38 49.25
N ARG A 345 1.71 28.35 48.10
CA ARG A 345 0.51 27.55 47.87
C ARG A 345 0.53 26.96 46.46
N ALA A 346 -0.13 25.83 46.24
CA ALA A 346 -0.11 25.17 44.94
C ALA A 346 -1.47 24.63 44.48
N GLY A 347 -1.68 24.60 43.17
CA GLY A 347 -2.86 24.02 42.53
C GLY A 347 -2.51 23.22 41.29
N VAL A 348 -3.12 22.04 41.14
CA VAL A 348 -2.83 21.08 40.06
C VAL A 348 -4.09 20.67 39.33
N ASN A 349 -3.98 20.61 38.01
CA ASN A 349 -5.00 20.05 37.14
C ASN A 349 -4.35 19.34 35.94
N ALA A 350 -5.00 18.29 35.45
CA ALA A 350 -4.63 17.63 34.21
C ALA A 350 -5.66 17.92 33.12
N GLY A 351 -5.21 17.98 31.87
CA GLY A 351 -6.11 18.21 30.73
C GLY A 351 -5.37 18.42 29.43
N LYS A 352 -6.14 18.59 28.34
CA LYS A 352 -5.59 18.85 27.02
C LYS A 352 -5.23 20.32 26.85
N VAL A 353 -4.07 20.56 26.25
CA VAL A 353 -3.54 21.89 25.96
C VAL A 353 -2.88 21.89 24.58
N PHE A 354 -2.70 23.10 24.06
CA PHE A 354 -1.82 23.35 22.94
C PHE A 354 -0.44 23.74 23.42
N THR A 355 0.59 23.22 22.76
CA THR A 355 1.99 23.56 23.02
C THR A 355 2.70 23.92 21.74
N GLY A 356 3.66 24.83 21.80
CA GLY A 356 4.49 25.18 20.64
C GLY A 356 5.23 26.49 20.84
N ASP A 357 6.04 26.87 19.86
CA ASP A 357 6.71 28.16 19.88
C ASP A 357 5.86 29.24 19.22
N PHE A 358 5.68 30.34 19.94
CA PHE A 358 4.91 31.50 19.51
C PHE A 358 5.77 32.75 19.50
N GLY A 359 5.43 33.68 18.60
CA GLY A 359 5.99 35.02 18.55
C GLY A 359 6.87 35.29 17.31
N PRO A 360 7.18 36.56 17.04
CA PRO A 360 7.99 36.94 15.89
C PRO A 360 9.43 36.40 15.98
N PRO A 361 10.18 36.31 14.85
CA PRO A 361 11.53 35.75 14.82
C PRO A 361 12.53 36.40 15.80
N TYR A 362 12.30 37.67 16.19
CA TYR A 362 13.16 38.41 17.11
C TYR A 362 12.75 38.25 18.59
N ARG A 363 11.58 37.67 18.89
CA ARG A 363 11.11 37.39 20.26
C ARG A 363 10.11 36.24 20.25
N ARG A 364 10.51 35.07 20.77
CA ARG A 364 9.72 33.84 20.80
C ARG A 364 9.56 33.28 22.20
N THR A 365 8.58 32.42 22.43
CA THR A 365 8.46 31.61 23.65
C THR A 365 7.90 30.25 23.31
N TYR A 366 8.37 29.21 24.01
CA TYR A 366 7.61 27.98 24.11
C TYR A 366 6.45 28.25 25.08
N ALA A 367 5.21 28.13 24.61
CA ALA A 367 4.04 28.37 25.46
C ALA A 367 3.12 27.16 25.52
N VAL A 368 2.37 27.09 26.62
CA VAL A 368 1.35 26.09 26.86
C VAL A 368 0.02 26.80 27.07
N LEU A 369 -0.93 26.56 26.17
CA LEU A 369 -2.18 27.30 26.07
C LEU A 369 -3.36 26.34 26.21
N GLY A 370 -4.27 26.62 27.14
CA GLY A 370 -5.52 25.85 27.25
C GLY A 370 -6.20 25.99 28.60
N ASP A 371 -7.45 25.55 28.64
CA ASP A 371 -8.29 25.61 29.83
C ASP A 371 -7.71 24.79 31.01
N ALA A 372 -6.90 23.76 30.76
CA ALA A 372 -6.24 23.00 31.81
C ALA A 372 -5.28 23.85 32.65
N ILE A 373 -4.53 24.79 32.01
CA ILE A 373 -3.66 25.76 32.69
C ILE A 373 -4.50 26.72 33.54
N ASN A 374 -5.54 27.30 32.94
CA ASN A 374 -6.44 28.22 33.62
C ASN A 374 -7.13 27.58 34.83
N THR A 375 -7.48 26.30 34.72
CA THR A 375 -8.07 25.51 35.80
C THR A 375 -7.07 25.29 36.93
N ALA A 376 -5.81 24.94 36.65
CA ALA A 376 -4.77 24.82 37.67
C ALA A 376 -4.56 26.13 38.44
N ALA A 377 -4.52 27.28 37.75
CA ALA A 377 -4.40 28.59 38.38
C ALA A 377 -5.59 28.90 39.31
N ARG A 378 -6.82 28.56 38.87
CA ARG A 378 -8.06 28.74 39.67
C ARG A 378 -8.07 27.84 40.89
N VAL A 379 -7.63 26.59 40.76
CA VAL A 379 -7.48 25.63 41.87
C VAL A 379 -6.47 26.16 42.88
N MET A 380 -5.32 26.65 42.43
CA MET A 380 -4.29 27.24 43.29
C MET A 380 -4.82 28.45 44.09
N SER A 381 -5.61 29.33 43.45
CA SER A 381 -6.15 30.53 44.11
C SER A 381 -7.06 30.25 45.31
N ARG A 382 -7.58 29.02 45.44
CA ARG A 382 -8.39 28.56 46.57
C ARG A 382 -7.57 27.90 47.68
N ALA A 383 -6.30 27.66 47.46
CA ALA A 383 -5.41 27.06 48.45
C ALA A 383 -5.02 28.09 49.52
N GLU A 384 -5.01 27.65 50.77
CA GLU A 384 -4.40 28.40 51.88
C GLU A 384 -2.87 28.24 51.88
N PRO A 385 -2.12 29.11 52.60
CA PRO A 385 -0.68 28.94 52.76
C PRO A 385 -0.29 27.54 53.26
N GLY A 386 0.65 26.90 52.57
CA GLY A 386 1.12 25.53 52.87
C GLY A 386 0.29 24.41 52.21
N GLN A 387 -0.79 24.74 51.50
CA GLN A 387 -1.67 23.73 50.89
C GLN A 387 -1.35 23.45 49.42
N ILE A 388 -1.54 22.19 49.04
CA ILE A 388 -1.57 21.72 47.65
C ILE A 388 -3.01 21.28 47.37
N LEU A 389 -3.65 21.90 46.39
CA LEU A 389 -4.96 21.48 45.91
C LEU A 389 -4.81 20.76 44.57
N SER A 390 -5.51 19.63 44.41
CA SER A 390 -5.50 18.87 43.17
C SER A 390 -6.91 18.46 42.77
N THR A 391 -7.22 18.58 41.49
CA THR A 391 -8.45 18.00 40.93
C THR A 391 -8.44 16.47 41.01
N ASN A 392 -9.61 15.84 41.11
CA ASN A 392 -9.72 14.38 41.21
C ASN A 392 -9.07 13.65 40.02
N ALA A 393 -9.15 14.23 38.81
CA ALA A 393 -8.55 13.65 37.59
C ALA A 393 -7.04 13.39 37.71
N VAL A 394 -6.31 14.21 38.49
CA VAL A 394 -4.87 14.02 38.72
C VAL A 394 -4.62 12.95 39.79
N LEU A 395 -5.44 12.94 40.85
CA LEU A 395 -5.32 12.00 41.96
C LEU A 395 -5.63 10.55 41.54
N GLU A 396 -6.63 10.35 40.68
CA GLU A 396 -7.05 9.03 40.20
C GLU A 396 -5.97 8.35 39.36
N ARG A 397 -5.20 9.13 38.59
CA ARG A 397 -4.13 8.67 37.69
C ARG A 397 -2.77 8.52 38.35
N SER A 398 -2.64 8.89 39.63
CA SER A 398 -1.39 8.70 40.37
C SER A 398 -1.27 7.26 40.87
N ARG A 399 -0.14 6.60 40.59
CA ARG A 399 0.18 5.28 41.18
C ARG A 399 0.69 5.39 42.61
N THR A 400 1.17 6.58 43.01
CA THR A 400 1.46 6.92 44.40
C THR A 400 0.16 7.34 45.09
N ALA A 401 -0.16 6.70 46.21
CA ALA A 401 -1.30 7.07 47.04
C ALA A 401 -0.93 8.25 47.96
N PHE A 402 -1.82 9.23 48.10
CA PHE A 402 -1.68 10.38 49.00
C PHE A 402 -2.83 10.42 50.00
N ALA A 403 -2.59 10.92 51.21
CA ALA A 403 -3.66 11.33 52.11
C ALA A 403 -4.42 12.50 51.46
N THR A 404 -5.74 12.40 51.33
CA THR A 404 -6.55 13.43 50.65
C THR A 404 -7.70 13.86 51.53
N SER A 405 -8.07 15.14 51.44
CA SER A 405 -9.27 15.68 52.09
C SER A 405 -10.09 16.47 51.06
N PRO A 406 -11.30 16.02 50.70
CA PRO A 406 -12.09 16.67 49.66
C PRO A 406 -12.52 18.07 50.08
N LEU A 407 -12.55 18.99 49.11
CA LEU A 407 -13.18 20.31 49.26
C LEU A 407 -14.61 20.29 48.70
N GLU A 408 -15.45 21.16 49.25
CA GLU A 408 -16.75 21.46 48.67
C GLU A 408 -16.58 22.02 47.24
N PRO A 409 -17.31 21.50 46.24
CA PRO A 409 -17.20 21.97 44.86
C PRO A 409 -17.46 23.47 44.75
N PHE A 410 -16.60 24.19 44.02
CA PHE A 410 -16.68 25.64 43.93
C PHE A 410 -16.79 26.12 42.48
N LYS A 411 -17.52 27.23 42.27
CA LYS A 411 -17.57 27.91 40.97
C LYS A 411 -16.30 28.73 40.76
N ALA A 412 -15.81 28.72 39.52
CA ALA A 412 -14.72 29.57 39.07
C ALA A 412 -15.13 30.38 37.83
N LYS A 413 -14.58 31.58 37.66
CA LYS A 413 -14.86 32.47 36.52
C LYS A 413 -14.62 31.72 35.21
N GLY A 414 -15.58 31.72 34.28
CA GLY A 414 -15.44 31.04 32.99
C GLY A 414 -15.66 29.52 32.99
N LYS A 415 -16.11 28.91 34.10
CA LYS A 415 -16.54 27.50 34.14
C LYS A 415 -18.06 27.40 34.24
N SER A 416 -18.66 26.55 33.39
CA SER A 416 -20.09 26.20 33.46
C SER A 416 -20.38 25.26 34.63
N GLU A 417 -19.47 24.33 34.93
CA GLU A 417 -19.57 23.33 35.99
C GLU A 417 -18.70 23.68 37.22
N PRO A 418 -19.12 23.31 38.44
CA PRO A 418 -18.30 23.46 39.63
C PRO A 418 -17.02 22.60 39.56
N ILE A 419 -15.90 23.13 40.06
CA ILE A 419 -14.64 22.39 40.14
C ILE A 419 -14.63 21.57 41.44
N THR A 420 -14.35 20.28 41.32
CA THR A 420 -14.12 19.37 42.46
C THR A 420 -12.62 19.16 42.65
N ALA A 421 -12.12 19.44 43.86
CA ALA A 421 -10.72 19.32 44.21
C ALA A 421 -10.54 18.77 45.63
N SER A 422 -9.36 18.26 45.93
CA SER A 422 -8.98 17.78 47.26
C SER A 422 -7.65 18.40 47.70
N ILE A 423 -7.51 18.58 49.01
CA ILE A 423 -6.23 18.90 49.65
C ILE A 423 -5.35 17.64 49.57
N VAL A 424 -4.10 17.80 49.11
CA VAL A 424 -3.11 16.73 48.98
C VAL A 424 -2.14 16.76 50.16
N GLY A 425 -2.21 15.74 51.00
CA GLY A 425 -1.35 15.49 52.16
C GLY A 425 -0.15 14.58 51.84
N PRO A 426 0.44 13.92 52.86
CA PRO A 426 1.62 13.06 52.68
C PRO A 426 1.34 11.79 51.89
N ILE A 427 2.40 11.17 51.36
CA ILE A 427 2.36 9.88 50.64
C ILE A 427 1.98 8.74 51.60
N THR A 428 1.07 7.85 51.17
CA THR A 428 0.53 6.74 51.96
C THR A 428 0.81 5.34 51.39
N GLY A 429 1.23 5.18 50.13
CA GLY A 429 1.54 3.87 49.52
C GLY A 429 1.68 3.87 47.99
N ARG A 430 1.71 2.67 47.37
CA ARG A 430 1.82 2.46 45.90
C ARG A 430 0.76 1.46 45.39
N ARG A 431 0.13 1.72 44.23
CA ARG A 431 -0.82 0.83 43.54
C ARG A 431 -0.07 -0.15 42.59
N ALA A 432 -0.54 -1.40 42.43
CA ALA A 432 0.13 -2.47 41.65
C ALA A 432 -0.36 -2.60 40.19
N GLU A 433 0.47 -3.14 39.28
CA GLU A 433 0.18 -3.29 37.83
C GLU A 433 0.46 -4.75 37.35
N ARG A 434 -0.39 -5.32 36.47
CA ARG A 434 -0.33 -6.71 35.98
C ARG A 434 -0.64 -6.81 34.47
N VAL A 435 0.16 -7.58 33.73
CA VAL A 435 -0.09 -7.98 32.33
C VAL A 435 -0.65 -9.42 32.32
N VAL A 436 -1.71 -9.67 31.56
CA VAL A 436 -2.37 -11.00 31.42
C VAL A 436 -2.35 -11.40 29.94
N GLU A 437 -1.99 -12.65 29.62
CA GLU A 437 -2.13 -13.20 28.26
C GLU A 437 -3.60 -13.30 27.86
N ALA A 438 -3.93 -12.90 26.64
CA ALA A 438 -5.30 -12.82 26.16
C ALA A 438 -5.93 -14.20 25.89
N PRO A 439 -7.14 -14.49 26.42
CA PRO A 439 -7.86 -15.74 26.17
C PRO A 439 -8.49 -15.78 24.76
N PHE A 440 -8.55 -16.98 24.15
CA PHE A 440 -9.19 -17.23 22.84
C PHE A 440 -10.61 -17.79 23.06
N VAL A 441 -11.64 -17.08 22.59
CA VAL A 441 -13.07 -17.35 22.89
C VAL A 441 -13.96 -17.13 21.66
N GLY A 442 -15.02 -17.94 21.51
CA GLY A 442 -16.11 -17.70 20.55
C GLY A 442 -15.82 -18.13 19.11
N ARG A 443 -14.83 -19.02 18.94
CA ARG A 443 -14.35 -19.50 17.63
C ARG A 443 -14.20 -21.02 17.59
N GLU A 444 -14.78 -21.73 18.55
CA GLU A 444 -14.62 -23.16 18.77
C GLU A 444 -15.14 -23.99 17.58
N GLU A 445 -16.28 -23.59 16.99
CA GLU A 445 -16.84 -24.24 15.79
C GLU A 445 -15.94 -24.06 14.57
N LEU A 446 -15.35 -22.88 14.39
CA LEU A 446 -14.41 -22.61 13.29
C LEU A 446 -13.12 -23.40 13.45
N VAL A 447 -12.57 -23.47 14.67
CA VAL A 447 -11.40 -24.31 14.97
C VAL A 447 -11.70 -25.77 14.67
N ALA A 448 -12.85 -26.28 15.10
CA ALA A 448 -13.25 -27.67 14.82
C ALA A 448 -13.37 -27.96 13.31
N ALA A 449 -13.94 -27.03 12.54
CA ALA A 449 -14.03 -27.15 11.08
C ALA A 449 -12.64 -27.18 10.41
N LEU A 450 -11.74 -26.28 10.80
CA LEU A 450 -10.38 -26.21 10.26
C LEU A 450 -9.53 -27.42 10.66
N LEU A 451 -9.69 -27.95 11.87
CA LEU A 451 -9.05 -29.22 12.27
C LEU A 451 -9.55 -30.41 11.44
N GLY A 452 -10.84 -30.41 11.07
CA GLY A 452 -11.39 -31.38 10.13
C GLY A 452 -10.72 -31.31 8.75
N ILE A 453 -10.46 -30.11 8.25
CA ILE A 453 -9.71 -29.89 7.00
C ILE A 453 -8.27 -30.41 7.12
N ILE A 454 -7.58 -30.13 8.22
CA ILE A 454 -6.23 -30.65 8.46
C ILE A 454 -6.22 -32.19 8.50
N HIS A 455 -7.28 -32.83 9.00
CA HIS A 455 -7.41 -34.29 8.95
C HIS A 455 -7.51 -34.82 7.51
N GLU A 456 -8.30 -34.18 6.66
CA GLU A 456 -8.39 -34.51 5.24
C GLU A 456 -7.04 -34.34 4.51
N VAL A 457 -6.32 -33.27 4.84
CA VAL A 457 -5.00 -32.97 4.27
C VAL A 457 -3.99 -34.08 4.62
N LYS A 458 -4.03 -34.59 5.85
CA LYS A 458 -3.23 -35.75 6.27
C LYS A 458 -3.64 -37.04 5.58
N ALA A 459 -4.90 -37.16 5.16
CA ALA A 459 -5.40 -38.28 4.37
C ALA A 459 -5.04 -38.17 2.87
N GLY A 460 -4.32 -37.13 2.46
CA GLY A 460 -3.90 -36.89 1.08
C GLY A 460 -4.84 -35.99 0.27
N ASN A 461 -5.90 -35.45 0.89
CA ASN A 461 -6.86 -34.57 0.23
C ASN A 461 -6.51 -33.11 0.53
N GLY A 462 -5.92 -32.39 -0.41
CA GLY A 462 -5.60 -30.97 -0.21
C GLY A 462 -6.84 -30.06 -0.17
N TRP A 463 -6.68 -28.89 0.44
CA TRP A 463 -7.74 -27.91 0.68
C TRP A 463 -7.25 -26.48 0.54
N THR A 464 -8.15 -25.59 0.11
CA THR A 464 -7.95 -24.14 0.15
C THR A 464 -8.94 -23.51 1.12
N VAL A 465 -8.43 -22.70 2.04
CA VAL A 465 -9.17 -22.04 3.11
C VAL A 465 -8.94 -20.54 3.02
N GLU A 466 -9.96 -19.80 2.63
CA GLU A 466 -9.94 -18.34 2.69
C GLU A 466 -10.55 -17.85 4.00
N ILE A 467 -9.89 -16.88 4.62
CA ILE A 467 -10.30 -16.28 5.88
C ILE A 467 -10.34 -14.77 5.68
N ALA A 468 -11.55 -14.23 5.56
CA ALA A 468 -11.76 -12.79 5.33
C ALA A 468 -12.29 -12.09 6.58
N GLY A 469 -11.93 -10.83 6.76
CA GLY A 469 -12.44 -10.02 7.86
C GLY A 469 -11.57 -8.80 8.13
N THR A 470 -12.12 -7.85 8.89
CA THR A 470 -11.46 -6.58 9.19
C THR A 470 -10.16 -6.77 9.98
N ALA A 471 -9.30 -5.74 9.98
CA ALA A 471 -8.09 -5.75 10.79
C ALA A 471 -8.44 -5.95 12.29
N GLY A 472 -7.64 -6.75 13.00
CA GLY A 472 -7.85 -7.01 14.44
C GLY A 472 -8.96 -8.02 14.81
N ILE A 473 -9.71 -8.55 13.83
CA ILE A 473 -10.83 -9.48 14.08
C ILE A 473 -10.41 -10.91 14.51
N GLY A 474 -9.11 -11.23 14.40
CA GLY A 474 -8.53 -12.51 14.85
C GLY A 474 -8.15 -13.52 13.76
N LYS A 475 -8.04 -13.13 12.48
CA LYS A 475 -7.69 -14.04 11.35
C LYS A 475 -6.40 -14.85 11.59
N SER A 476 -5.27 -14.16 11.76
CA SER A 476 -3.97 -14.80 12.03
C SER A 476 -3.97 -15.59 13.33
N ARG A 477 -4.74 -15.16 14.34
CA ARG A 477 -4.87 -15.89 15.60
C ARG A 477 -5.59 -17.22 15.39
N LEU A 478 -6.69 -17.24 14.63
CA LEU A 478 -7.43 -18.47 14.30
C LEU A 478 -6.52 -19.49 13.60
N VAL A 479 -5.77 -19.08 12.57
CA VAL A 479 -4.83 -19.97 11.88
C VAL A 479 -3.77 -20.50 12.85
N ARG A 480 -3.19 -19.62 13.68
CA ARG A 480 -2.17 -20.00 14.66
C ARG A 480 -2.69 -21.00 15.69
N GLU A 481 -3.90 -20.83 16.21
CA GLU A 481 -4.50 -21.78 17.17
C GLU A 481 -4.69 -23.16 16.53
N VAL A 482 -5.17 -23.23 15.29
CA VAL A 482 -5.33 -24.50 14.56
C VAL A 482 -3.99 -25.19 14.33
N LEU A 483 -2.96 -24.45 13.90
CA LEU A 483 -1.63 -25.01 13.64
C LEU A 483 -0.90 -25.40 14.94
N ALA A 484 -1.10 -24.66 16.04
CA ALA A 484 -0.55 -25.02 17.34
C ALA A 484 -1.11 -26.35 17.87
N LEU A 485 -2.35 -26.68 17.52
CA LEU A 485 -3.00 -27.97 17.84
C LEU A 485 -2.57 -29.11 16.89
N THR A 486 -1.81 -28.81 15.83
CA THR A 486 -1.39 -29.78 14.80
C THR A 486 0.11 -29.68 14.48
N PRO A 487 1.00 -29.83 15.49
CA PRO A 487 2.46 -29.63 15.35
C PRO A 487 3.14 -30.59 14.35
N GLU A 488 2.49 -31.69 13.98
CA GLU A 488 2.93 -32.65 12.98
C GLU A 488 2.75 -32.17 11.53
N VAL A 489 2.04 -31.06 11.29
CA VAL A 489 1.87 -30.45 9.97
C VAL A 489 3.00 -29.45 9.73
N ARG A 490 3.75 -29.63 8.64
CA ARG A 490 4.77 -28.66 8.24
C ARG A 490 4.09 -27.34 7.90
N THR A 491 4.58 -26.21 8.39
CA THR A 491 4.00 -24.90 8.06
C THR A 491 4.99 -24.10 7.22
N LEU A 492 4.55 -23.55 6.09
CA LEU A 492 5.29 -22.59 5.27
C LEU A 492 4.56 -21.25 5.34
N HIS A 493 5.28 -20.17 5.63
CA HIS A 493 4.69 -18.84 5.76
C HIS A 493 4.99 -17.96 4.55
N VAL A 494 3.94 -17.35 4.00
CA VAL A 494 3.97 -16.35 2.92
C VAL A 494 3.50 -15.03 3.51
N ALA A 495 4.40 -14.06 3.64
CA ALA A 495 4.08 -12.71 4.08
C ALA A 495 3.91 -11.79 2.87
N CYS A 496 2.86 -10.96 2.88
CA CYS A 496 2.57 -9.99 1.82
C CYS A 496 2.62 -8.56 2.38
N GLU A 497 3.42 -7.69 1.77
CA GLU A 497 3.60 -6.30 2.20
C GLU A 497 3.37 -5.31 1.05
N GLU A 498 2.86 -4.11 1.38
CA GLU A 498 2.45 -3.07 0.43
C GLU A 498 3.55 -2.69 -0.60
N TYR A 499 4.81 -2.56 -0.18
CA TYR A 499 5.92 -2.18 -1.07
C TYR A 499 6.57 -3.36 -1.80
N GLU A 500 6.26 -4.59 -1.38
CA GLU A 500 6.75 -5.82 -1.99
C GLU A 500 5.79 -6.29 -3.10
N ALA A 501 4.51 -5.85 -3.06
CA ALA A 501 3.47 -6.11 -4.06
C ALA A 501 3.82 -5.72 -5.51
N SER A 502 4.81 -4.84 -5.69
CA SER A 502 5.30 -4.42 -7.01
C SER A 502 6.49 -5.22 -7.53
N THR A 503 7.05 -6.12 -6.72
CA THR A 503 8.19 -6.96 -7.07
C THR A 503 7.67 -8.36 -7.43
N PRO A 504 7.81 -8.79 -8.69
CA PRO A 504 7.30 -10.09 -9.12
C PRO A 504 7.84 -11.26 -8.31
N TYR A 505 6.96 -12.21 -7.98
CA TYR A 505 7.29 -13.45 -7.29
C TYR A 505 7.92 -13.26 -5.90
N TYR A 506 7.87 -12.05 -5.33
CA TYR A 506 8.54 -11.76 -4.07
C TYR A 506 7.98 -12.61 -2.92
N ALA A 507 6.66 -12.76 -2.87
CA ALA A 507 5.98 -13.53 -1.82
C ALA A 507 6.44 -15.01 -1.76
N MET A 508 7.01 -15.54 -2.86
CA MET A 508 7.50 -16.91 -2.94
C MET A 508 8.94 -17.10 -2.47
N ARG A 509 9.72 -16.02 -2.30
CA ARG A 509 11.15 -16.09 -1.94
C ARG A 509 11.39 -16.83 -0.63
N GLU A 510 10.74 -16.38 0.43
CA GLU A 510 10.93 -16.95 1.77
C GLU A 510 10.44 -18.40 1.87
N PRO A 511 9.23 -18.75 1.38
CA PRO A 511 8.77 -20.14 1.30
C PRO A 511 9.75 -21.03 0.53
N MET A 512 10.26 -20.58 -0.62
CA MET A 512 11.21 -21.37 -1.42
C MET A 512 12.54 -21.56 -0.71
N ARG A 513 13.04 -20.53 0.01
CA ARG A 513 14.23 -20.65 0.86
C ARG A 513 14.03 -21.66 1.98
N GLU A 514 12.85 -21.66 2.60
CA GLU A 514 12.50 -22.63 3.66
C GLU A 514 12.39 -24.06 3.11
N VAL A 515 11.81 -24.25 1.93
CA VAL A 515 11.76 -25.54 1.23
C VAL A 515 13.18 -26.08 0.97
N LEU A 516 14.11 -25.20 0.57
CA LEU A 516 15.51 -25.55 0.27
C LEU A 516 16.42 -25.57 1.51
N GLY A 517 15.93 -25.21 2.70
CA GLY A 517 16.72 -25.14 3.93
C GLY A 517 17.86 -24.11 3.87
N LEU A 518 17.65 -22.99 3.17
CA LEU A 518 18.66 -21.95 3.00
C LEU A 518 18.75 -21.02 4.22
N ASP A 519 19.96 -20.88 4.78
CA ASP A 519 20.27 -19.87 5.79
C ASP A 519 20.19 -18.45 5.18
N ARG A 520 19.88 -17.45 6.01
CA ARG A 520 19.75 -16.04 5.63
C ARG A 520 21.04 -15.43 5.07
N ASN A 521 22.19 -15.90 5.55
CA ASN A 521 23.49 -15.40 5.09
C ASN A 521 24.05 -16.21 3.90
N CYS A 522 23.23 -17.04 3.24
CA CYS A 522 23.68 -17.78 2.06
C CYS A 522 24.00 -16.80 0.91
N THR A 523 25.08 -17.07 0.20
CA THR A 523 25.44 -16.31 -1.01
C THR A 523 24.58 -16.78 -2.18
N ALA A 524 24.47 -15.97 -3.23
CA ALA A 524 23.75 -16.35 -4.46
C ALA A 524 24.27 -17.68 -5.04
N ALA A 525 25.60 -17.88 -5.04
CA ALA A 525 26.23 -19.12 -5.50
C ALA A 525 25.87 -20.33 -4.64
N GLU A 526 25.72 -20.14 -3.32
CA GLU A 526 25.27 -21.21 -2.42
C GLU A 526 23.81 -21.57 -2.65
N ALA A 527 22.95 -20.56 -2.82
CA ALA A 527 21.54 -20.75 -3.13
C ALA A 527 21.35 -21.47 -4.47
N GLU A 528 22.11 -21.08 -5.51
CA GLU A 528 22.09 -21.74 -6.81
C GLU A 528 22.50 -23.22 -6.72
N ARG A 529 23.59 -23.51 -5.99
CA ARG A 529 24.04 -24.89 -5.78
C ARG A 529 22.98 -25.72 -5.07
N ARG A 530 22.35 -25.18 -4.02
CA ARG A 530 21.32 -25.90 -3.28
C ARG A 530 20.04 -26.10 -4.07
N LEU A 531 19.63 -25.12 -4.88
CA LEU A 531 18.54 -25.30 -5.82
C LEU A 531 18.85 -26.45 -6.78
N ARG A 532 20.05 -26.49 -7.36
CA ARG A 532 20.47 -27.56 -8.28
C ARG A 532 20.41 -28.94 -7.65
N ASP A 533 20.97 -29.09 -6.45
CA ASP A 533 20.97 -30.36 -5.73
C ASP A 533 19.53 -30.82 -5.43
N ALA A 534 18.70 -29.91 -4.92
CA ALA A 534 17.30 -30.21 -4.58
C ALA A 534 16.46 -30.56 -5.81
N VAL A 535 16.64 -29.85 -6.92
CA VAL A 535 15.95 -30.14 -8.19
C VAL A 535 16.37 -31.51 -8.72
N ALA A 536 17.66 -31.83 -8.72
CA ALA A 536 18.14 -33.13 -9.19
C ALA A 536 17.68 -34.30 -8.30
N GLU A 537 17.54 -34.07 -6.99
CA GLU A 537 17.01 -35.06 -6.04
C GLU A 537 15.50 -35.25 -6.17
N ALA A 538 14.75 -34.16 -6.37
CA ALA A 538 13.30 -34.19 -6.52
C ALA A 538 12.88 -34.80 -7.87
N ASP A 539 13.48 -34.32 -8.97
CA ASP A 539 13.20 -34.77 -10.32
C ASP A 539 14.29 -34.33 -11.31
N SER A 540 15.05 -35.29 -11.84
CA SER A 540 16.14 -34.99 -12.79
C SER A 540 15.67 -34.34 -14.10
N GLU A 541 14.40 -34.52 -14.50
CA GLU A 541 13.84 -33.88 -15.69
C GLU A 541 13.60 -32.37 -15.49
N LEU A 542 13.60 -31.89 -14.24
CA LEU A 542 13.45 -30.47 -13.92
C LEU A 542 14.77 -29.69 -13.99
N VAL A 543 15.93 -30.35 -14.08
CA VAL A 543 17.24 -29.70 -14.12
C VAL A 543 17.36 -28.66 -15.26
N PRO A 544 16.92 -28.94 -16.50
CA PRO A 544 16.93 -27.92 -17.56
C PRO A 544 16.03 -26.72 -17.29
N TRP A 545 15.02 -26.86 -16.43
CA TRP A 545 14.04 -25.82 -16.09
C TRP A 545 14.40 -25.03 -14.82
N MET A 546 15.52 -25.37 -14.17
CA MET A 546 16.01 -24.72 -12.95
C MET A 546 16.07 -23.18 -13.04
N PRO A 547 16.43 -22.54 -14.17
CA PRO A 547 16.38 -21.07 -14.26
C PRO A 547 15.01 -20.47 -13.97
N LEU A 548 13.91 -21.20 -14.21
CA LEU A 548 12.56 -20.73 -13.88
C LEU A 548 12.29 -20.77 -12.38
N LEU A 549 12.79 -21.79 -11.68
CA LEU A 549 12.69 -21.88 -10.21
C LEU A 549 13.58 -20.83 -9.51
N ALA A 550 14.70 -20.47 -10.14
CA ALA A 550 15.62 -19.45 -9.65
C ALA A 550 14.95 -18.06 -9.53
N ILE A 551 13.99 -17.75 -10.40
CA ILE A 551 13.18 -16.52 -10.35
C ILE A 551 12.48 -16.40 -8.99
N LEU A 552 11.94 -17.50 -8.46
CA LEU A 552 11.26 -17.52 -7.17
C LEU A 552 12.21 -17.28 -5.99
N LEU A 553 13.52 -17.40 -6.17
CA LEU A 553 14.54 -17.05 -5.18
C LEU A 553 15.16 -15.67 -5.41
N GLY A 554 14.76 -14.96 -6.48
CA GLY A 554 15.42 -13.73 -6.92
C GLY A 554 16.85 -13.95 -7.42
N LEU A 555 17.17 -15.14 -7.95
CA LEU A 555 18.48 -15.46 -8.51
C LEU A 555 18.47 -15.28 -10.03
N GLU A 556 19.52 -14.68 -10.57
CA GLU A 556 19.76 -14.62 -12.00
C GLU A 556 20.58 -15.82 -12.44
N MET A 557 20.09 -16.56 -13.44
CA MET A 557 20.75 -17.73 -14.02
C MET A 557 20.71 -17.64 -15.54
N GLU A 558 21.78 -18.14 -16.18
CA GLU A 558 21.82 -18.23 -17.64
C GLU A 558 20.71 -19.16 -18.17
N PRO A 559 20.03 -18.78 -19.27
CA PRO A 559 19.06 -19.65 -19.91
C PRO A 559 19.67 -20.98 -20.37
N THR A 560 18.93 -22.06 -20.21
CA THR A 560 19.22 -23.36 -20.82
C THR A 560 18.64 -23.39 -22.24
N PRO A 561 19.03 -24.34 -23.10
CA PRO A 561 18.40 -24.51 -24.42
C PRO A 561 16.87 -24.62 -24.35
N GLU A 562 16.35 -25.25 -23.29
CA GLU A 562 14.94 -25.46 -23.03
C GLU A 562 14.23 -24.16 -22.65
N THR A 563 14.76 -23.41 -21.68
CA THR A 563 14.15 -22.12 -21.28
C THR A 563 14.31 -21.04 -22.33
N ALA A 564 15.39 -21.06 -23.11
CA ALA A 564 15.63 -20.14 -24.22
C ALA A 564 14.69 -20.38 -25.41
N ALA A 565 14.14 -21.59 -25.56
CA ALA A 565 13.24 -21.93 -26.65
C ALA A 565 11.76 -21.62 -26.35
N LEU A 566 11.44 -21.27 -25.09
CA LEU A 566 10.08 -20.90 -24.69
C LEU A 566 9.63 -19.60 -25.35
N ASP A 567 8.36 -19.57 -25.75
CA ASP A 567 7.70 -18.32 -26.13
C ASP A 567 7.34 -17.54 -24.86
N GLU A 568 7.58 -16.22 -24.86
CA GLU A 568 7.32 -15.32 -23.71
C GLU A 568 5.89 -15.43 -23.17
N ARG A 569 4.93 -15.82 -24.02
CA ARG A 569 3.51 -16.01 -23.64
C ARG A 569 3.29 -17.17 -22.68
N PHE A 570 4.11 -18.22 -22.74
CA PHE A 570 3.95 -19.43 -21.94
C PHE A 570 4.91 -19.49 -20.77
N LEU A 571 5.87 -18.56 -20.67
CA LEU A 571 6.89 -18.57 -19.62
C LEU A 571 6.27 -18.66 -18.21
N GLY A 572 5.26 -17.84 -17.91
CA GLY A 572 4.59 -17.86 -16.61
C GLY A 572 3.81 -19.16 -16.32
N GLU A 573 3.21 -19.77 -17.35
CA GLU A 573 2.52 -21.06 -17.24
C GLU A 573 3.51 -22.19 -16.97
N ILE A 574 4.61 -22.25 -17.74
CA ILE A 574 5.65 -23.27 -17.58
C ILE A 574 6.38 -23.10 -16.24
N LEU A 575 6.66 -21.87 -15.81
CA LEU A 575 7.22 -21.60 -14.49
C LEU A 575 6.31 -22.16 -13.40
N ALA A 576 5.01 -21.92 -13.50
CA ALA A 576 4.05 -22.45 -12.54
C ALA A 576 4.04 -23.98 -12.52
N ASP A 577 3.98 -24.62 -13.69
CA ASP A 577 4.01 -26.08 -13.79
C ASP A 577 5.28 -26.71 -13.22
N VAL A 578 6.44 -26.14 -13.55
CA VAL A 578 7.74 -26.59 -13.02
C VAL A 578 7.78 -26.43 -11.50
N THR A 579 7.23 -25.32 -10.99
CA THR A 579 7.12 -25.08 -9.54
C THR A 579 6.20 -26.09 -8.88
N LEU A 580 5.04 -26.36 -9.46
CA LEU A 580 4.09 -27.35 -8.95
C LEU A 580 4.70 -28.75 -8.91
N ARG A 581 5.39 -29.16 -9.99
CA ARG A 581 6.08 -30.46 -10.06
C ARG A 581 7.20 -30.55 -9.03
N PHE A 582 7.99 -29.48 -8.86
CA PHE A 582 9.05 -29.42 -7.86
C PHE A 582 8.49 -29.49 -6.42
N LEU A 583 7.48 -28.68 -6.10
CA LEU A 583 6.85 -28.66 -4.78
C LEU A 583 6.14 -29.98 -4.48
N ALA A 584 5.46 -30.57 -5.47
CA ALA A 584 4.86 -31.90 -5.36
C ALA A 584 5.94 -32.92 -4.97
N ALA A 585 7.01 -33.05 -5.75
CA ALA A 585 8.09 -34.00 -5.47
C ALA A 585 8.76 -33.77 -4.10
N THR A 586 8.92 -32.51 -3.70
CA THR A 586 9.63 -32.15 -2.44
C THR A 586 8.75 -32.29 -1.20
N LEU A 587 7.43 -32.11 -1.33
CA LEU A 587 6.50 -32.07 -0.19
C LEU A 587 5.59 -33.31 -0.08
N THR A 588 5.63 -34.24 -1.04
CA THR A 588 4.75 -35.44 -1.12
C THR A 588 4.64 -36.24 0.18
N HIS A 589 5.68 -36.25 1.03
CA HIS A 589 5.73 -37.08 2.23
C HIS A 589 5.29 -36.38 3.53
N ALA A 590 4.92 -35.10 3.49
CA ALA A 590 4.53 -34.34 4.67
C ALA A 590 3.26 -33.52 4.41
N ALA A 591 2.25 -33.69 5.28
CA ALA A 591 1.11 -32.79 5.31
C ALA A 591 1.63 -31.37 5.56
N THR A 592 1.37 -30.44 4.63
CA THR A 592 1.94 -29.08 4.67
C THR A 592 0.82 -28.04 4.66
N ALA A 593 0.86 -27.09 5.59
CA ALA A 593 0.04 -25.89 5.60
C ALA A 593 0.84 -24.71 5.05
N ILE A 594 0.37 -24.10 3.96
CA ILE A 594 0.92 -22.88 3.38
C ILE A 594 0.04 -21.73 3.87
N VAL A 595 0.59 -20.84 4.68
CA VAL A 595 -0.14 -19.74 5.30
C VAL A 595 0.23 -18.43 4.62
N VAL A 596 -0.71 -17.90 3.86
CA VAL A 596 -0.65 -16.60 3.20
C VAL A 596 -1.31 -15.55 4.08
N GLU A 597 -0.49 -14.67 4.64
CA GLU A 597 -0.96 -13.52 5.40
C GLU A 597 -1.15 -12.28 4.50
N ASP A 598 -2.29 -11.60 4.67
CA ASP A 598 -2.64 -10.35 4.01
C ASP A 598 -2.54 -10.35 2.48
N ALA A 599 -3.15 -11.34 1.83
CA ALA A 599 -3.06 -11.61 0.38
C ALA A 599 -3.49 -10.44 -0.54
N HIS A 600 -4.19 -9.44 -0.01
CA HIS A 600 -4.54 -8.21 -0.73
C HIS A 600 -3.31 -7.33 -1.06
N PHE A 601 -2.16 -7.58 -0.42
CA PHE A 601 -0.87 -6.98 -0.74
C PHE A 601 0.05 -7.91 -1.54
N MET A 602 -0.44 -9.04 -2.04
CA MET A 602 0.36 -9.95 -2.84
C MET A 602 0.58 -9.42 -4.25
N ASP A 603 1.77 -9.68 -4.83
CA ASP A 603 1.99 -9.46 -6.26
C ASP A 603 1.14 -10.44 -7.10
N GLY A 604 0.67 -9.99 -8.26
CA GLY A 604 -0.22 -10.77 -9.12
C GLY A 604 0.43 -12.05 -9.63
N ALA A 605 1.73 -12.03 -9.92
CA ALA A 605 2.47 -13.20 -10.38
C ALA A 605 2.54 -14.32 -9.31
N SER A 606 2.82 -13.98 -8.04
CA SER A 606 2.72 -14.92 -6.92
C SER A 606 1.28 -15.40 -6.69
N SER A 607 0.30 -14.50 -6.82
CA SER A 607 -1.12 -14.83 -6.65
C SER A 607 -1.58 -15.86 -7.70
N ASP A 608 -1.22 -15.66 -8.97
CA ASP A 608 -1.54 -16.58 -10.06
C ASP A 608 -0.87 -17.95 -9.84
N LEU A 609 0.37 -17.97 -9.35
CA LEU A 609 1.08 -19.21 -9.02
C LEU A 609 0.41 -19.97 -7.86
N LEU A 610 0.07 -19.28 -6.77
CA LEU A 610 -0.62 -19.90 -5.64
C LEU A 610 -2.04 -20.35 -5.98
N HIS A 611 -2.73 -19.63 -6.88
CA HIS A 611 -4.02 -20.09 -7.41
C HIS A 611 -3.85 -21.38 -8.24
N ARG A 612 -2.78 -21.53 -9.01
CA ARG A 612 -2.49 -22.81 -9.70
C ARG A 612 -2.14 -23.92 -8.72
N LEU A 613 -1.51 -23.58 -7.60
CA LEU A 613 -1.26 -24.54 -6.51
C LEU A 613 -2.56 -24.98 -5.83
N SER A 614 -3.52 -24.08 -5.64
CA SER A 614 -4.82 -24.43 -5.04
C SER A 614 -5.59 -25.45 -5.90
N THR A 615 -5.55 -25.31 -7.22
CA THR A 615 -6.22 -26.23 -8.15
C THR A 615 -5.51 -27.58 -8.24
N ALA A 616 -4.17 -27.58 -8.23
CA ALA A 616 -3.36 -28.80 -8.16
C ALA A 616 -3.50 -29.53 -6.80
N SER A 617 -3.97 -28.85 -5.75
CA SER A 617 -4.08 -29.40 -4.38
C SER A 617 -5.04 -30.58 -4.26
N ALA A 618 -5.93 -30.83 -5.24
CA ALA A 618 -6.74 -32.06 -5.25
C ALA A 618 -5.91 -33.35 -5.24
N SER A 619 -4.62 -33.26 -5.59
CA SER A 619 -3.69 -34.39 -5.70
C SER A 619 -2.50 -34.35 -4.72
N LEU A 620 -2.43 -33.34 -3.84
CA LEU A 620 -1.32 -33.15 -2.89
C LEU A 620 -1.81 -32.99 -1.44
N PRO A 621 -1.05 -33.44 -0.42
CA PRO A 621 -1.43 -33.32 0.99
C PRO A 621 -1.17 -31.90 1.54
N HIS A 622 -1.71 -30.86 0.89
CA HIS A 622 -1.47 -29.47 1.24
C HIS A 622 -2.74 -28.70 1.64
N ALA A 623 -2.63 -27.84 2.64
CA ALA A 623 -3.65 -26.87 3.04
C ALA A 623 -3.17 -25.46 2.72
N LEU A 624 -3.86 -24.72 1.85
CA LEU A 624 -3.57 -23.32 1.58
C LEU A 624 -4.49 -22.42 2.42
N PHE A 625 -3.95 -21.74 3.43
CA PHE A 625 -4.67 -20.76 4.24
C PHE A 625 -4.40 -19.36 3.71
N VAL A 626 -5.42 -18.66 3.24
CA VAL A 626 -5.30 -17.30 2.68
C VAL A 626 -6.09 -16.32 3.55
N THR A 627 -5.42 -15.33 4.12
CA THR A 627 -6.09 -14.28 4.90
C THR A 627 -6.20 -12.99 4.10
N GLN A 628 -7.35 -12.32 4.18
CA GLN A 628 -7.59 -11.05 3.48
C GLN A 628 -8.48 -10.09 4.28
N SER A 629 -8.44 -8.80 3.92
CA SER A 629 -9.19 -7.74 4.60
C SER A 629 -10.62 -7.60 4.07
N ASP A 630 -10.85 -7.87 2.79
CA ASP A 630 -12.16 -7.74 2.14
C ASP A 630 -12.91 -9.07 2.11
N ALA A 631 -14.10 -9.11 2.70
CA ALA A 631 -14.99 -10.29 2.70
C ALA A 631 -15.85 -10.40 1.43
N SER A 632 -15.85 -9.36 0.58
CA SER A 632 -16.53 -9.35 -0.72
C SER A 632 -15.62 -9.73 -1.89
N ALA A 633 -14.30 -9.64 -1.69
CA ALA A 633 -13.32 -10.16 -2.63
C ALA A 633 -13.13 -11.65 -2.36
N ASN A 634 -13.26 -12.48 -3.39
CA ASN A 634 -12.78 -13.86 -3.33
C ASN A 634 -11.41 -13.90 -3.99
N TRP A 635 -10.42 -14.46 -3.30
CA TRP A 635 -9.08 -14.60 -3.86
C TRP A 635 -9.04 -15.75 -4.89
N THR A 636 -9.78 -16.83 -4.62
CA THR A 636 -9.94 -17.98 -5.51
C THR A 636 -11.18 -17.85 -6.41
N ARG A 637 -11.07 -18.27 -7.67
CA ARG A 637 -12.21 -18.35 -8.59
C ARG A 637 -13.07 -19.58 -8.24
N GLN A 638 -14.37 -19.38 -7.98
CA GLN A 638 -15.27 -20.42 -7.47
C GLN A 638 -15.76 -21.43 -8.52
N ASP A 639 -15.42 -21.25 -9.81
CA ASP A 639 -16.02 -21.98 -10.94
C ASP A 639 -15.16 -23.17 -11.46
N GLU A 640 -14.17 -23.64 -10.69
CA GLU A 640 -13.24 -24.69 -11.15
C GLU A 640 -13.56 -26.07 -10.56
N ASP A 641 -13.83 -27.04 -11.44
CA ASP A 641 -14.14 -28.43 -11.08
C ASP A 641 -12.98 -29.10 -10.30
N GLY A 642 -13.32 -29.70 -9.15
CA GLY A 642 -12.38 -30.51 -8.33
C GLY A 642 -11.67 -29.77 -7.20
N LEU A 643 -11.81 -28.44 -7.09
CA LEU A 643 -11.24 -27.65 -6.00
C LEU A 643 -12.01 -27.86 -4.68
N ARG A 644 -11.30 -28.31 -3.63
CA ARG A 644 -11.84 -28.34 -2.26
C ARG A 644 -11.57 -27.00 -1.58
N TYR A 645 -12.63 -26.20 -1.43
CA TYR A 645 -12.54 -24.82 -1.02
C TYR A 645 -13.56 -24.46 0.06
N ILE A 646 -13.16 -23.59 1.00
CA ILE A 646 -14.08 -22.91 1.91
C ILE A 646 -13.64 -21.45 2.11
N CYS A 647 -14.62 -20.54 2.18
CA CYS A 647 -14.42 -19.15 2.57
C CYS A 647 -15.08 -18.91 3.94
N LEU A 648 -14.29 -18.41 4.89
CA LEU A 648 -14.72 -18.08 6.25
C LEU A 648 -14.67 -16.57 6.44
N ALA A 649 -15.84 -15.94 6.46
CA ALA A 649 -15.97 -14.54 6.86
C ALA A 649 -16.02 -14.44 8.39
N LEU A 650 -14.97 -13.89 9.01
CA LEU A 650 -14.95 -13.65 10.45
C LEU A 650 -15.82 -12.45 10.77
N LEU A 651 -16.97 -12.74 11.37
CA LEU A 651 -17.84 -11.73 11.97
C LEU A 651 -17.27 -11.24 13.31
N PRO A 652 -17.61 -10.02 13.76
CA PRO A 652 -17.34 -9.57 15.12
C PRO A 652 -17.88 -10.54 16.15
N LEU A 653 -17.16 -10.67 17.28
CA LEU A 653 -17.63 -11.42 18.43
C LEU A 653 -18.92 -10.81 18.96
N THR A 654 -19.81 -11.65 19.46
CA THR A 654 -20.98 -11.19 20.20
C THR A 654 -20.54 -10.46 21.48
N GLU A 655 -21.38 -9.56 21.99
CA GLU A 655 -21.11 -8.87 23.27
C GLU A 655 -20.88 -9.87 24.42
N ARG A 656 -21.52 -11.04 24.38
CA ARG A 656 -21.33 -12.12 25.36
C ARG A 656 -19.93 -12.74 25.28
N GLU A 657 -19.43 -13.00 24.08
CA GLU A 657 -18.08 -13.54 23.88
C GLU A 657 -17.01 -12.51 24.24
N ALA A 658 -17.21 -11.24 23.85
CA ALA A 658 -16.33 -10.14 24.23
C ALA A 658 -16.29 -9.93 25.75
N ALA A 659 -17.45 -9.95 26.42
CA ALA A 659 -17.54 -9.92 27.89
C ALA A 659 -16.80 -11.11 28.53
N ARG A 660 -16.93 -12.30 27.94
CA ARG A 660 -16.22 -13.49 28.41
C ARG A 660 -14.70 -13.38 28.31
N ILE A 661 -14.17 -12.74 27.26
CA ILE A 661 -12.74 -12.42 27.14
C ILE A 661 -12.31 -11.50 28.29
N VAL A 662 -13.09 -10.45 28.58
CA VAL A 662 -12.80 -9.53 29.69
C VAL A 662 -12.81 -10.24 31.03
N GLU A 663 -13.84 -11.07 31.30
CA GLU A 663 -13.94 -11.87 32.53
C GLU A 663 -12.73 -12.78 32.71
N LEU A 664 -12.37 -13.56 31.68
CA LEU A 664 -11.23 -14.49 31.74
C LEU A 664 -9.90 -13.74 31.89
N ALA A 665 -9.75 -12.61 31.20
CA ALA A 665 -8.55 -11.78 31.32
C ALA A 665 -8.46 -11.10 32.69
N THR A 666 -9.57 -10.94 33.42
CA THR A 666 -9.68 -10.27 34.74
C THR A 666 -9.95 -11.22 35.89
N ASP A 667 -9.83 -12.54 35.71
CA ASP A 667 -10.20 -13.55 36.72
C ASP A 667 -9.50 -13.33 38.08
N ALA A 668 -8.26 -12.82 38.06
CA ALA A 668 -7.50 -12.52 39.28
C ALA A 668 -7.95 -11.24 40.02
N GLU A 669 -8.60 -10.30 39.33
CA GLU A 669 -9.14 -9.05 39.90
C GLU A 669 -10.36 -8.62 39.07
N PRO A 670 -11.56 -9.17 39.38
CA PRO A 670 -12.73 -9.04 38.53
C PRO A 670 -13.22 -7.59 38.44
N LEU A 671 -13.51 -7.14 37.21
CA LEU A 671 -14.20 -5.88 36.97
C LEU A 671 -15.68 -5.98 37.37
N ARG A 672 -16.33 -4.84 37.65
CA ARG A 672 -17.77 -4.83 37.95
C ARG A 672 -18.56 -5.20 36.69
N PRO A 673 -19.75 -5.83 36.81
CA PRO A 673 -20.51 -6.30 35.65
C PRO A 673 -20.78 -5.22 34.59
N HIS A 674 -21.10 -3.99 35.02
CA HIS A 674 -21.32 -2.87 34.09
C HIS A 674 -20.04 -2.42 33.36
N GLU A 675 -18.86 -2.59 33.96
CA GLU A 675 -17.57 -2.27 33.33
C GLU A 675 -17.22 -3.30 32.26
N VAL A 676 -17.51 -4.58 32.53
CA VAL A 676 -17.39 -5.68 31.56
C VAL A 676 -18.33 -5.45 30.37
N GLU A 677 -19.60 -5.14 30.63
CA GLU A 677 -20.59 -4.83 29.59
C GLU A 677 -20.19 -3.59 28.76
N GLU A 678 -19.65 -2.55 29.40
CA GLU A 678 -19.21 -1.33 28.72
C GLU A 678 -18.04 -1.60 27.77
N ILE A 679 -17.01 -2.34 28.22
CA ILE A 679 -15.86 -2.73 27.40
C ILE A 679 -16.32 -3.62 26.24
N ALA A 680 -17.17 -4.62 26.50
CA ALA A 680 -17.69 -5.52 25.49
C ALA A 680 -18.49 -4.77 24.41
N ARG A 681 -19.39 -3.88 24.82
CA ARG A 681 -20.21 -3.07 23.90
C ARG A 681 -19.37 -2.11 23.06
N ARG A 682 -18.44 -1.37 23.68
CA ARG A 682 -17.58 -0.41 22.96
C ARG A 682 -16.59 -1.09 22.02
N SER A 683 -16.18 -2.32 22.31
CA SER A 683 -15.29 -3.08 21.44
C SER A 683 -15.87 -3.37 20.05
N GLY A 684 -17.20 -3.27 19.90
CA GLY A 684 -17.91 -3.63 18.67
C GLY A 684 -17.66 -5.08 18.24
N GLY A 685 -17.28 -5.96 19.18
CA GLY A 685 -16.94 -7.35 18.91
C GLY A 685 -15.54 -7.59 18.33
N SER A 686 -14.67 -6.57 18.25
CA SER A 686 -13.27 -6.74 17.83
C SER A 686 -12.42 -7.29 18.98
N PRO A 687 -11.87 -8.52 18.90
CA PRO A 687 -11.06 -9.10 19.97
C PRO A 687 -9.83 -8.25 20.31
N LEU A 688 -9.16 -7.69 19.29
CA LEU A 688 -8.06 -6.75 19.50
C LEU A 688 -8.54 -5.54 20.31
N PHE A 689 -9.70 -4.97 19.96
CA PHE A 689 -10.22 -3.80 20.65
C PHE A 689 -10.62 -4.09 22.10
N VAL A 690 -11.18 -5.28 22.38
CA VAL A 690 -11.50 -5.70 23.76
C VAL A 690 -10.25 -5.62 24.64
N LEU A 691 -9.12 -6.13 24.16
CA LEU A 691 -7.87 -6.15 24.91
C LEU A 691 -7.30 -4.73 25.10
N GLU A 692 -7.35 -3.91 24.06
CA GLU A 692 -6.94 -2.51 24.10
C GLU A 692 -7.79 -1.69 25.10
N LEU A 693 -9.12 -1.86 25.07
CA LEU A 693 -10.02 -1.21 26.03
C LEU A 693 -9.80 -1.72 27.46
N LEU A 694 -9.52 -3.01 27.64
CA LEU A 694 -9.19 -3.57 28.94
C LEU A 694 -7.89 -2.99 29.50
N ASP A 695 -6.86 -2.83 28.66
CA ASP A 695 -5.60 -2.23 29.06
C ASP A 695 -5.77 -0.74 29.44
N VAL A 696 -6.58 0.00 28.67
CA VAL A 696 -6.97 1.38 29.01
C VAL A 696 -7.78 1.43 30.32
N ALA A 697 -8.76 0.55 30.51
CA ALA A 697 -9.56 0.49 31.74
C ALA A 697 -8.69 0.22 32.98
N ARG A 698 -7.72 -0.70 32.87
CA ARG A 698 -6.75 -1.00 33.94
C ARG A 698 -5.84 0.19 34.24
N THR A 699 -5.32 0.82 33.19
CA THR A 699 -4.40 1.95 33.32
C THR A 699 -5.10 3.17 33.94
N THR A 700 -6.36 3.41 33.58
CA THR A 700 -7.13 4.59 34.02
C THR A 700 -7.96 4.35 35.28
N GLY A 701 -8.25 3.10 35.62
CA GLY A 701 -9.10 2.73 36.76
C GLY A 701 -10.59 3.04 36.57
N THR A 702 -11.03 3.40 35.36
CA THR A 702 -12.42 3.73 35.04
C THR A 702 -12.77 3.35 33.60
N THR A 703 -14.05 3.05 33.33
CA THR A 703 -14.56 2.81 31.97
C THR A 703 -15.18 4.05 31.31
N GLU A 704 -15.34 5.17 32.04
CA GLU A 704 -15.97 6.38 31.51
C GLU A 704 -15.16 7.04 30.38
N ALA A 705 -13.83 6.87 30.40
CA ALA A 705 -12.90 7.47 29.45
C ALA A 705 -12.46 6.52 28.31
N LEU A 706 -13.15 5.40 28.12
CA LEU A 706 -12.80 4.42 27.09
C LEU A 706 -12.96 5.01 25.67
N PRO A 707 -11.97 4.87 24.78
CA PRO A 707 -12.10 5.33 23.40
C PRO A 707 -13.22 4.61 22.65
N ASP A 708 -13.77 5.26 21.63
CA ASP A 708 -14.83 4.70 20.79
C ASP A 708 -14.29 3.90 19.59
N SER A 709 -12.96 3.83 19.40
CA SER A 709 -12.30 3.09 18.31
C SER A 709 -10.90 2.58 18.68
N VAL A 710 -10.43 1.52 18.01
CA VAL A 710 -9.06 0.97 18.16
C VAL A 710 -8.03 1.99 17.73
N GLU A 711 -8.28 2.69 16.63
CA GLU A 711 -7.43 3.73 16.08
C GLU A 711 -7.21 4.85 17.10
N ALA A 712 -8.24 5.20 17.87
CA ALA A 712 -8.13 6.18 18.95
C ALA A 712 -7.30 5.66 20.13
N VAL A 713 -7.36 4.36 20.47
CA VAL A 713 -6.48 3.76 21.49
C VAL A 713 -5.02 3.79 21.02
N VAL A 714 -4.76 3.27 19.83
CA VAL A 714 -3.41 3.20 19.25
C VAL A 714 -2.81 4.59 19.07
N THR A 715 -3.60 5.56 18.58
CA THR A 715 -3.14 6.95 18.47
C THR A 715 -2.82 7.54 19.84
N ALA A 716 -3.64 7.27 20.86
CA ALA A 716 -3.39 7.73 22.22
C ALA A 716 -2.14 7.06 22.82
N GLU A 717 -1.87 5.79 22.51
CA GLU A 717 -0.69 5.05 22.93
C GLU A 717 0.58 5.64 22.29
N ILE A 718 0.56 5.85 20.96
CA ILE A 718 1.63 6.55 20.22
C ILE A 718 1.82 7.97 20.78
N ASP A 719 0.73 8.66 21.14
CA ASP A 719 0.77 10.01 21.68
C ASP A 719 1.25 10.11 23.14
N ARG A 720 1.38 8.98 23.86
CA ARG A 720 2.06 8.92 25.16
C ARG A 720 3.57 8.78 25.04
N LEU A 721 4.08 8.34 23.89
CA LEU A 721 5.53 8.21 23.67
C LEU A 721 6.24 9.56 23.76
N ALA A 722 7.48 9.53 24.25
CA ALA A 722 8.37 10.68 24.19
C ALA A 722 8.51 11.20 22.75
N PRO A 723 8.72 12.52 22.53
CA PRO A 723 8.77 13.08 21.17
C PRO A 723 9.81 12.41 20.26
N SER A 724 10.97 12.03 20.80
CA SER A 724 12.01 11.29 20.09
C SER A 724 11.51 9.92 19.62
N ASP A 725 10.94 9.15 20.53
CA ASP A 725 10.51 7.76 20.29
C ASP A 725 9.32 7.71 19.33
N ARG A 726 8.38 8.64 19.49
CA ARG A 726 7.25 8.84 18.57
C ARG A 726 7.74 9.18 17.17
N THR A 727 8.74 10.05 17.07
CA THR A 727 9.34 10.41 15.78
C THR A 727 9.95 9.19 15.11
N VAL A 728 10.73 8.39 15.84
CA VAL A 728 11.30 7.14 15.31
C VAL A 728 10.19 6.20 14.83
N LEU A 729 9.17 5.96 15.65
CA LEU A 729 8.06 5.06 15.30
C LEU A 729 7.34 5.53 14.02
N ARG A 730 7.08 6.83 13.91
CA ARG A 730 6.48 7.43 12.71
C ARG A 730 7.41 7.31 11.50
N TYR A 731 8.72 7.46 11.66
CA TYR A 731 9.64 7.33 10.52
C TYR A 731 9.73 5.87 10.05
N ALA A 732 9.76 4.94 11.00
CA ALA A 732 9.71 3.51 10.73
C ALA A 732 8.46 3.12 9.93
N SER A 733 7.32 3.78 10.16
CA SER A 733 6.06 3.48 9.45
C SER A 733 6.14 3.70 7.92
N VAL A 734 7.07 4.53 7.45
CA VAL A 734 7.30 4.80 6.02
C VAL A 734 7.95 3.59 5.34
N LEU A 735 8.69 2.76 6.08
CA LEU A 735 9.41 1.59 5.56
C LEU A 735 8.52 0.35 5.36
N GLY A 736 7.27 0.38 5.85
CA GLY A 736 6.37 -0.77 5.83
C GLY A 736 6.11 -1.35 7.22
N THR A 737 5.41 -2.49 7.30
CA THR A 737 5.08 -3.11 8.60
C THR A 737 6.25 -3.92 9.17
N VAL A 738 7.13 -4.41 8.29
CA VAL A 738 8.44 -5.00 8.61
C VAL A 738 9.53 -4.11 8.04
N PHE A 739 10.56 -3.80 8.83
CA PHE A 739 11.65 -2.93 8.37
C PHE A 739 13.01 -3.29 8.97
N ASN A 740 14.08 -2.95 8.24
CA ASN A 740 15.45 -3.11 8.71
C ASN A 740 15.89 -1.89 9.55
N ARG A 741 16.51 -2.14 10.71
CA ARG A 741 17.08 -1.09 11.57
C ARG A 741 18.17 -0.29 10.89
N SER A 742 19.01 -0.93 10.07
CA SER A 742 20.07 -0.23 9.34
C SER A 742 19.52 0.72 8.29
N LEU A 743 18.45 0.32 7.59
CA LEU A 743 17.79 1.17 6.60
C LEU A 743 17.10 2.36 7.27
N LEU A 744 16.43 2.13 8.41
CA LEU A 744 15.90 3.22 9.23
C LEU A 744 17.02 4.18 9.63
N ALA A 745 18.13 3.68 10.18
CA ALA A 745 19.28 4.51 10.58
C ALA A 745 19.82 5.34 9.41
N ALA A 746 19.99 4.74 8.23
CA ALA A 746 20.44 5.41 7.02
C ALA A 746 19.45 6.47 6.52
N ALA A 747 18.14 6.22 6.66
CA ALA A 747 17.11 7.18 6.29
C ALA A 747 17.06 8.35 7.28
N VAL A 748 17.31 8.12 8.58
CA VAL A 748 17.11 9.14 9.63
C VAL A 748 18.33 10.06 9.84
N ARG A 749 19.51 9.77 9.28
CA ARG A 749 20.70 10.67 9.12
C ARG A 749 20.87 11.68 10.29
N ASP A 750 20.99 11.16 11.51
CA ASP A 750 21.21 11.91 12.77
C ASP A 750 20.01 12.67 13.37
N ASP A 751 18.79 12.59 12.81
CA ASP A 751 17.64 13.24 13.45
C ASP A 751 17.29 12.60 14.81
N VAL A 752 17.63 11.33 15.04
CA VAL A 752 17.31 10.61 16.29
C VAL A 752 18.33 9.52 16.57
N GLU A 753 18.71 9.38 17.85
CA GLU A 753 19.53 8.27 18.33
C GLU A 753 18.71 6.97 18.34
N LEU A 754 19.23 5.93 17.67
CA LEU A 754 18.62 4.60 17.59
C LEU A 754 19.36 3.64 18.55
N ASP A 755 19.28 3.90 19.85
CA ASP A 755 19.94 3.09 20.88
C ASP A 755 19.16 1.81 21.26
N ALA A 756 19.76 0.95 22.09
CA ALA A 756 19.09 -0.26 22.56
C ALA A 756 17.90 0.06 23.49
N ALA A 757 17.99 1.15 24.25
CA ALA A 757 16.95 1.55 25.20
C ALA A 757 15.67 2.06 24.49
N LEU A 758 15.78 2.61 23.28
CA LEU A 758 14.66 3.01 22.44
C LEU A 758 13.76 1.82 22.12
N TRP A 759 14.34 0.71 21.67
CA TRP A 759 13.56 -0.49 21.31
C TRP A 759 12.90 -1.10 22.54
N GLU A 760 13.51 -0.95 23.71
CA GLU A 760 12.88 -1.30 24.99
C GLU A 760 11.69 -0.41 25.32
N ARG A 761 11.77 0.89 25.03
CA ARG A 761 10.66 1.85 25.21
C ARG A 761 9.54 1.69 24.19
N LEU A 762 9.86 1.21 22.99
CA LEU A 762 8.89 0.89 21.93
C LEU A 762 8.34 -0.55 22.05
N ARG A 763 8.76 -1.30 23.08
CA ARG A 763 8.26 -2.65 23.36
C ARG A 763 6.75 -2.61 23.58
N GLY A 764 6.02 -3.42 22.81
CA GLY A 764 4.55 -3.40 22.77
C GLY A 764 3.97 -2.68 21.56
N LEU A 765 4.76 -1.85 20.86
CA LEU A 765 4.37 -1.24 19.58
C LEU A 765 5.15 -1.83 18.41
N VAL A 766 6.43 -2.15 18.64
CA VAL A 766 7.32 -2.78 17.66
C VAL A 766 8.07 -3.92 18.34
N GLU A 767 8.24 -5.03 17.62
CA GLU A 767 8.87 -6.25 18.10
C GLU A 767 9.95 -6.70 17.10
N ALA A 768 11.00 -7.35 17.60
CA ALA A 768 11.94 -8.03 16.72
C ALA A 768 11.31 -9.32 16.19
N ASN A 769 11.28 -9.50 14.88
CA ASN A 769 10.83 -10.74 14.29
C ASN A 769 11.98 -11.79 14.34
N PRO A 770 11.70 -13.08 14.06
CA PRO A 770 12.73 -14.12 14.02
C PRO A 770 13.87 -13.83 13.02
N THR A 771 13.64 -12.92 12.05
CA THR A 771 14.60 -12.45 11.04
C THR A 771 15.59 -11.40 11.51
N GLY A 772 15.44 -10.89 12.74
CA GLY A 772 16.23 -9.77 13.24
C GLY A 772 15.80 -8.41 12.66
N ARG A 773 14.79 -8.39 11.78
CA ARG A 773 14.07 -7.19 11.35
C ARG A 773 13.08 -6.76 12.42
N MET A 774 12.72 -5.49 12.43
CA MET A 774 11.68 -4.98 13.33
C MET A 774 10.33 -5.10 12.64
N ARG A 775 9.28 -5.43 13.39
CA ARG A 775 7.90 -5.53 12.92
C ARG A 775 6.98 -4.75 13.84
N PHE A 776 6.08 -3.95 13.28
CA PHE A 776 5.00 -3.36 14.06
C PHE A 776 4.12 -4.46 14.66
N ARG A 777 3.72 -4.34 15.93
CA ARG A 777 2.92 -5.37 16.63
C ARG A 777 1.69 -5.78 15.80
N ASN A 778 1.03 -4.78 15.21
CA ASN A 778 -0.03 -4.92 14.21
C ASN A 778 0.02 -3.77 13.18
N THR A 779 -0.71 -3.93 12.07
CA THR A 779 -0.83 -2.95 10.98
C THR A 779 -1.42 -1.61 11.43
N LEU A 780 -2.40 -1.62 12.34
CA LEU A 780 -3.02 -0.40 12.87
C LEU A 780 -2.02 0.52 13.58
N VAL A 781 -1.02 -0.02 14.27
CA VAL A 781 0.07 0.79 14.88
C VAL A 781 0.88 1.49 13.79
N ARG A 782 1.26 0.77 12.72
CA ARG A 782 1.97 1.35 11.59
C ARG A 782 1.13 2.45 10.94
N ASP A 783 -0.15 2.17 10.67
CA ASP A 783 -1.02 3.10 9.95
C ASP A 783 -1.30 4.35 10.78
N ALA A 784 -1.60 4.22 12.07
CA ALA A 784 -1.76 5.37 12.96
C ALA A 784 -0.46 6.20 13.08
N ALA A 785 0.71 5.55 13.08
CA ALA A 785 2.01 6.23 13.05
C ALA A 785 2.24 6.97 11.72
N TYR A 786 1.97 6.33 10.58
CA TYR A 786 2.12 6.90 9.24
C TYR A 786 1.14 8.05 9.01
N GLU A 787 -0.13 7.86 9.37
CA GLU A 787 -1.16 8.89 9.34
C GLU A 787 -0.84 10.07 10.26
N GLY A 788 -0.12 9.78 11.35
CA GLY A 788 0.38 10.77 12.28
C GLY A 788 1.42 11.75 11.70
N LEU A 789 2.02 11.45 10.55
CA LEU A 789 2.99 12.31 9.86
C LEU A 789 2.30 13.41 9.03
N PRO A 790 2.75 14.68 9.11
CA PRO A 790 2.35 15.72 8.16
C PRO A 790 2.69 15.34 6.71
N PHE A 791 1.83 15.74 5.75
CA PHE A 791 2.00 15.38 4.33
C PHE A 791 3.38 15.78 3.77
N ARG A 792 3.87 16.99 4.13
CA ARG A 792 5.21 17.44 3.74
C ARG A 792 6.30 16.50 4.27
N ARG A 793 6.20 16.08 5.53
CA ARG A 793 7.19 15.21 6.16
C ARG A 793 7.16 13.79 5.58
N ARG A 794 5.99 13.25 5.24
CA ARG A 794 5.89 11.97 4.53
C ARG A 794 6.70 12.01 3.24
N ARG A 795 6.52 13.05 2.42
CA ARG A 795 7.26 13.21 1.15
C ARG A 795 8.77 13.27 1.36
N GLU A 796 9.23 14.01 2.37
CA GLU A 796 10.65 14.10 2.72
C GLU A 796 11.21 12.74 3.17
N LEU A 797 10.49 11.99 4.00
CA LEU A 797 10.91 10.68 4.48
C LEU A 797 10.95 9.64 3.36
N HIS A 798 9.95 9.61 2.48
CA HIS A 798 9.97 8.73 1.31
C HIS A 798 11.17 9.03 0.40
N ALA A 799 11.56 10.31 0.22
CA ALA A 799 12.75 10.66 -0.54
C ALA A 799 14.02 10.11 0.12
N ARG A 800 14.15 10.26 1.44
CA ARG A 800 15.32 9.82 2.20
C ARG A 800 15.45 8.30 2.24
N VAL A 801 14.34 7.59 2.40
CA VAL A 801 14.31 6.12 2.32
C VAL A 801 14.77 5.67 0.94
N ALA A 802 14.23 6.25 -0.14
CA ALA A 802 14.64 5.89 -1.49
C ALA A 802 16.13 6.19 -1.75
N GLU A 803 16.64 7.33 -1.31
CA GLU A 803 18.07 7.67 -1.41
C GLU A 803 18.96 6.72 -0.60
N ALA A 804 18.49 6.26 0.57
CA ALA A 804 19.21 5.28 1.37
C ALA A 804 19.28 3.93 0.64
N ILE A 805 18.15 3.42 0.13
CA ILE A 805 18.10 2.19 -0.68
C ILE A 805 19.04 2.31 -1.88
N GLU A 806 18.94 3.42 -2.63
CA GLU A 806 19.79 3.68 -3.80
C GLU A 806 21.30 3.71 -3.48
N THR A 807 21.67 4.10 -2.26
CA THR A 807 23.08 4.14 -1.85
C THR A 807 23.59 2.79 -1.37
N THR A 808 22.72 1.97 -0.78
CA THR A 808 23.11 0.70 -0.13
C THR A 808 22.85 -0.54 -0.98
N ALA A 809 22.05 -0.44 -2.03
CA ALA A 809 21.73 -1.58 -2.88
C ALA A 809 22.96 -2.06 -3.67
N ASP A 810 23.18 -3.37 -3.69
CA ASP A 810 24.24 -4.00 -4.49
C ASP A 810 23.91 -3.92 -6.00
N ALA A 811 22.63 -4.06 -6.36
CA ALA A 811 22.10 -3.88 -7.71
C ALA A 811 20.83 -3.02 -7.65
N LEU A 812 20.83 -1.87 -8.34
CA LEU A 812 19.71 -0.93 -8.33
C LEU A 812 18.50 -1.46 -9.09
N GLU A 813 18.72 -2.34 -10.05
CA GLU A 813 17.71 -3.00 -10.86
C GLU A 813 16.80 -3.90 -10.01
N ASP A 814 17.33 -4.50 -8.93
CA ASP A 814 16.58 -5.35 -8.00
C ASP A 814 15.62 -4.54 -7.12
N GLU A 815 16.04 -3.34 -6.73
CA GLU A 815 15.28 -2.44 -5.86
C GLU A 815 14.42 -1.45 -6.68
N ALA A 816 14.45 -1.53 -8.01
CA ALA A 816 13.84 -0.52 -8.90
C ALA A 816 12.33 -0.33 -8.65
N ALA A 817 11.59 -1.40 -8.35
CA ALA A 817 10.16 -1.32 -8.08
C ALA A 817 9.89 -0.52 -6.78
N THR A 818 10.57 -0.87 -5.70
CA THR A 818 10.50 -0.19 -4.40
C THR A 818 10.97 1.27 -4.50
N LEU A 819 12.07 1.53 -5.21
CA LEU A 819 12.57 2.88 -5.49
C LEU A 819 11.53 3.71 -6.26
N ALA A 820 10.89 3.14 -7.28
CA ALA A 820 9.87 3.84 -8.07
C ALA A 820 8.70 4.29 -7.20
N LEU A 821 8.21 3.42 -6.29
CA LEU A 821 7.13 3.71 -5.36
C LEU A 821 7.52 4.80 -4.34
N HIS A 822 8.68 4.68 -3.68
CA HIS A 822 9.10 5.71 -2.72
C HIS A 822 9.36 7.05 -3.40
N PHE A 823 10.00 7.10 -4.57
CA PHE A 823 10.18 8.35 -5.30
C PHE A 823 8.84 8.94 -5.79
N PHE A 824 7.86 8.09 -6.14
CA PHE A 824 6.53 8.54 -6.48
C PHE A 824 5.84 9.20 -5.28
N ALA A 825 5.84 8.54 -4.12
CA ALA A 825 5.30 9.08 -2.87
C ALA A 825 6.03 10.36 -2.41
N ALA A 826 7.34 10.48 -2.67
CA ALA A 826 8.11 11.70 -2.45
C ALA A 826 7.77 12.84 -3.43
N GLY A 827 7.16 12.51 -4.58
CA GLY A 827 6.94 13.43 -5.69
C GLY A 827 8.21 13.75 -6.50
N ARG A 828 9.23 12.88 -6.46
CA ARG A 828 10.48 12.96 -7.25
C ARG A 828 10.29 12.28 -8.61
N ARG A 829 9.59 12.98 -9.49
CA ARG A 829 9.05 12.44 -10.75
C ARG A 829 10.11 11.97 -11.76
N ASP A 830 11.28 12.60 -11.75
CA ASP A 830 12.44 12.23 -12.56
C ASP A 830 12.92 10.81 -12.22
N LYS A 831 13.12 10.53 -10.93
CA LYS A 831 13.52 9.20 -10.46
C LYS A 831 12.40 8.17 -10.56
N THR A 832 11.14 8.56 -10.33
CA THR A 832 9.99 7.67 -10.58
C THR A 832 9.95 7.21 -12.04
N TRP A 833 10.17 8.11 -13.00
CA TRP A 833 10.22 7.75 -14.42
C TRP A 833 11.35 6.74 -14.71
N GLN A 834 12.55 7.02 -14.20
CA GLN A 834 13.72 6.17 -14.40
C GLN A 834 13.51 4.75 -13.84
N TYR A 835 13.21 4.65 -12.54
CA TYR A 835 13.09 3.37 -11.87
C TYR A 835 11.81 2.62 -12.25
N GLY A 836 10.70 3.32 -12.49
CA GLY A 836 9.47 2.68 -12.97
C GLY A 836 9.65 2.00 -14.33
N ARG A 837 10.46 2.58 -15.24
CA ARG A 837 10.81 1.95 -16.51
C ARG A 837 11.70 0.71 -16.31
N ILE A 838 12.76 0.83 -15.52
CA ILE A 838 13.67 -0.29 -15.21
C ILE A 838 12.91 -1.46 -14.58
N ALA A 839 12.07 -1.17 -13.59
CA ALA A 839 11.24 -2.16 -12.92
C ALA A 839 10.23 -2.81 -13.87
N GLY A 840 9.60 -2.02 -14.76
CA GLY A 840 8.68 -2.54 -15.77
C GLY A 840 9.38 -3.41 -16.82
N ASP A 841 10.59 -3.04 -17.24
CA ASP A 841 11.42 -3.83 -18.17
C ASP A 841 11.82 -5.18 -17.53
N ARG A 842 12.22 -5.17 -16.24
CA ARG A 842 12.54 -6.38 -15.46
C ARG A 842 11.32 -7.26 -15.21
N ALA A 843 10.18 -6.68 -14.83
CA ALA A 843 8.95 -7.45 -14.65
C ALA A 843 8.50 -8.12 -15.95
N ARG A 844 8.64 -7.43 -17.10
CA ARG A 844 8.38 -8.03 -18.41
C ARG A 844 9.28 -9.22 -18.71
N SER A 845 10.59 -9.14 -18.43
CA SER A 845 11.50 -10.26 -18.72
C SER A 845 11.23 -11.49 -17.84
N LEU A 846 10.57 -11.31 -16.69
CA LEU A 846 10.13 -12.39 -15.81
C LEU A 846 8.70 -12.88 -16.14
N ALA A 847 8.11 -12.44 -17.25
CA ALA A 847 6.70 -12.68 -17.64
C ALA A 847 5.64 -12.24 -16.60
N ALA A 848 6.01 -11.34 -15.68
CA ALA A 848 5.10 -10.68 -14.75
C ALA A 848 4.40 -9.48 -15.43
N ASN A 849 3.55 -9.80 -16.41
CA ASN A 849 3.00 -8.82 -17.34
C ASN A 849 2.08 -7.78 -16.67
N VAL A 850 1.39 -8.15 -15.59
CA VAL A 850 0.50 -7.26 -14.83
C VAL A 850 1.30 -6.24 -14.03
N GLU A 851 2.35 -6.70 -13.34
CA GLU A 851 3.29 -5.86 -12.59
C GLU A 851 4.02 -4.92 -13.54
N ALA A 852 4.51 -5.43 -14.68
CA ALA A 852 5.14 -4.65 -15.72
C ALA A 852 4.21 -3.52 -16.20
N ALA A 853 2.94 -3.83 -16.46
CA ALA A 853 1.96 -2.83 -16.87
C ALA A 853 1.78 -1.72 -15.81
N ARG A 854 1.61 -2.09 -14.53
CA ARG A 854 1.48 -1.14 -13.41
C ARG A 854 2.70 -0.23 -13.27
N LEU A 855 3.90 -0.79 -13.41
CA LEU A 855 5.17 -0.04 -13.31
C LEU A 855 5.39 0.92 -14.49
N TYR A 856 5.05 0.50 -15.73
CA TYR A 856 5.06 1.41 -16.87
C TYR A 856 4.02 2.52 -16.74
N GLU A 857 2.83 2.23 -16.21
CA GLU A 857 1.81 3.24 -15.92
C GLU A 857 2.28 4.24 -14.86
N LEU A 858 2.93 3.77 -13.80
CA LEU A 858 3.54 4.62 -12.77
C LEU A 858 4.58 5.58 -13.38
N ALA A 859 5.46 5.06 -14.24
CA ALA A 859 6.44 5.85 -14.98
C ALA A 859 5.73 6.91 -15.87
N LEU A 860 4.73 6.50 -16.66
CA LEU A 860 3.97 7.39 -17.55
C LEU A 860 3.13 8.44 -16.79
N ALA A 861 2.71 8.17 -15.55
CA ALA A 861 2.07 9.15 -14.68
C ALA A 861 3.07 10.22 -14.22
N ALA A 862 4.30 9.82 -13.86
CA ALA A 862 5.34 10.73 -13.41
C ALA A 862 5.87 11.65 -14.54
N VAL A 863 6.03 11.11 -15.75
CA VAL A 863 6.68 11.81 -16.88
C VAL A 863 5.97 13.08 -17.34
N ARG A 864 4.65 13.23 -17.04
CA ARG A 864 3.84 14.40 -17.42
C ARG A 864 4.44 15.74 -16.95
N HIS A 865 5.32 15.71 -15.96
CA HIS A 865 5.93 16.91 -15.37
C HIS A 865 7.47 16.86 -15.33
N VAL A 866 8.11 15.94 -16.06
CA VAL A 866 9.58 15.83 -16.13
C VAL A 866 10.08 16.56 -17.38
N ARG A 867 11.09 17.42 -17.23
CA ARG A 867 11.77 18.08 -18.36
C ARG A 867 12.90 17.19 -18.87
N GLY A 868 13.12 17.16 -20.18
CA GLY A 868 14.23 16.42 -20.80
C GLY A 868 13.88 15.04 -21.34
N VAL A 869 12.75 14.44 -20.95
CA VAL A 869 12.30 13.17 -21.54
C VAL A 869 11.72 13.41 -22.93
N SER A 870 12.31 12.74 -23.92
CA SER A 870 11.92 12.86 -25.32
C SER A 870 10.50 12.31 -25.55
N ARG A 871 9.90 12.68 -26.69
CA ARG A 871 8.64 12.01 -27.11
C ARG A 871 8.88 10.55 -27.46
N ARG A 872 10.09 10.22 -27.95
CA ARG A 872 10.49 8.87 -28.35
C ARG A 872 10.52 7.91 -27.17
N GLU A 873 11.22 8.26 -26.09
CA GLU A 873 11.30 7.41 -24.89
C GLU A 873 9.92 7.13 -24.27
N ARG A 874 9.01 8.12 -24.30
CA ARG A 874 7.62 7.92 -23.86
C ARG A 874 6.83 6.97 -24.77
N ALA A 875 7.07 7.05 -26.08
CA ALA A 875 6.48 6.13 -27.04
C ALA A 875 6.98 4.70 -26.82
N ASP A 876 8.28 4.53 -26.54
CA ASP A 876 8.89 3.22 -26.27
C ASP A 876 8.26 2.54 -25.04
N VAL A 877 8.05 3.29 -23.94
CA VAL A 877 7.35 2.76 -22.75
C VAL A 877 5.89 2.43 -23.03
N LEU A 878 5.18 3.22 -23.83
CA LEU A 878 3.80 2.91 -24.23
C LEU A 878 3.73 1.68 -25.16
N VAL A 879 4.74 1.46 -26.00
CA VAL A 879 4.86 0.24 -26.81
C VAL A 879 5.13 -0.96 -25.91
N ALA A 880 6.04 -0.85 -24.94
CA ALA A 880 6.29 -1.89 -23.94
C ALA A 880 5.03 -2.24 -23.13
N LEU A 881 4.30 -1.23 -22.66
CA LEU A 881 2.99 -1.39 -22.01
C LEU A 881 1.99 -2.10 -22.91
N GLY A 882 1.94 -1.75 -24.20
CA GLY A 882 1.11 -2.41 -25.19
C GLY A 882 1.45 -3.89 -25.37
N ILE A 883 2.73 -4.24 -25.38
CA ILE A 883 3.22 -5.62 -25.51
C ILE A 883 2.81 -6.46 -24.30
N VAL A 884 3.10 -6.01 -23.07
CA VAL A 884 2.77 -6.80 -21.86
C VAL A 884 1.27 -6.98 -21.68
N ARG A 885 0.47 -5.97 -22.02
CA ARG A 885 -1.00 -6.09 -22.03
C ARG A 885 -1.50 -7.07 -23.08
N GLU A 886 -0.86 -7.11 -24.25
CA GLU A 886 -1.19 -8.09 -25.29
C GLU A 886 -0.89 -9.52 -24.81
N THR A 887 0.28 -9.74 -24.21
CA THR A 887 0.68 -11.03 -23.64
C THR A 887 -0.27 -11.46 -22.51
N ALA A 888 -0.74 -10.52 -21.70
CA ALA A 888 -1.74 -10.76 -20.66
C ALA A 888 -3.19 -10.93 -21.19
N GLY A 889 -3.40 -10.93 -22.52
CA GLY A 889 -4.73 -11.06 -23.12
C GLY A 889 -5.62 -9.80 -23.05
N LEU A 890 -5.09 -8.68 -22.54
CA LEU A 890 -5.77 -7.39 -22.43
C LEU A 890 -5.67 -6.60 -23.75
N PHE A 891 -6.24 -7.18 -24.82
CA PHE A 891 -6.06 -6.69 -26.19
C PHE A 891 -6.57 -5.26 -26.43
N ASP A 892 -7.68 -4.86 -25.80
CA ASP A 892 -8.23 -3.50 -25.91
C ASP A 892 -7.31 -2.46 -25.24
N ASP A 893 -6.81 -2.77 -24.04
CA ASP A 893 -5.88 -1.90 -23.31
C ASP A 893 -4.52 -1.84 -23.99
N SER A 894 -4.08 -2.93 -24.61
CA SER A 894 -2.90 -2.97 -25.48
C SER A 894 -3.06 -1.99 -26.65
N TYR A 895 -4.19 -2.07 -27.37
CA TYR A 895 -4.47 -1.17 -28.48
C TYR A 895 -4.46 0.31 -28.05
N GLU A 896 -5.04 0.65 -26.90
CA GLU A 896 -5.08 2.03 -26.41
C GLU A 896 -3.68 2.57 -26.07
N ALA A 897 -2.81 1.76 -25.44
CA ALA A 897 -1.43 2.13 -25.19
C ALA A 897 -0.67 2.41 -26.50
N LEU A 898 -0.80 1.52 -27.49
CA LEU A 898 -0.18 1.67 -28.82
C LEU A 898 -0.73 2.88 -29.61
N ARG A 899 -2.02 3.18 -29.46
CA ARG A 899 -2.65 4.38 -30.06
C ARG A 899 -2.14 5.67 -29.44
N LEU A 900 -1.82 5.68 -28.16
CA LEU A 900 -1.14 6.80 -27.50
C LEU A 900 0.31 6.91 -27.98
N ALA A 901 1.05 5.80 -28.11
CA ALA A 901 2.42 5.79 -28.63
C ALA A 901 2.52 6.40 -30.03
N THR A 902 1.58 6.04 -30.92
CA THR A 902 1.51 6.56 -32.31
C THR A 902 1.50 8.09 -32.35
N ARG A 903 0.80 8.75 -31.41
CA ARG A 903 0.68 10.22 -31.35
C ARG A 903 1.96 10.92 -30.88
N LEU A 904 2.91 10.18 -30.31
CA LEU A 904 4.17 10.73 -29.79
C LEU A 904 5.31 10.67 -30.81
N VAL A 905 5.14 9.96 -31.93
CA VAL A 905 6.17 9.83 -32.99
C VAL A 905 5.71 10.43 -34.33
N PRO A 906 5.12 11.65 -34.38
CA PRO A 906 4.55 12.19 -35.63
C PRO A 906 5.60 12.40 -36.73
N ASP A 907 6.86 12.60 -36.35
CA ASP A 907 7.97 12.91 -37.23
C ASP A 907 8.70 11.67 -37.78
N ASP A 908 8.30 10.46 -37.35
CA ASP A 908 8.82 9.18 -37.83
C ASP A 908 7.71 8.29 -38.39
N PRO A 909 7.41 8.41 -39.70
CA PRO A 909 6.35 7.63 -40.35
C PRO A 909 6.62 6.13 -40.41
N VAL A 910 7.89 5.70 -40.40
CA VAL A 910 8.26 4.27 -40.46
C VAL A 910 7.95 3.62 -39.11
N GLU A 911 8.33 4.26 -38.03
CA GLU A 911 8.05 3.79 -36.69
C GLU A 911 6.57 3.86 -36.33
N GLN A 912 5.86 4.91 -36.75
CA GLN A 912 4.39 4.92 -36.65
C GLN A 912 3.80 3.70 -37.35
N ALA A 913 4.26 3.37 -38.55
CA ALA A 913 3.79 2.19 -39.28
C ALA A 913 4.11 0.88 -38.55
N ARG A 914 5.26 0.76 -37.85
CA ARG A 914 5.55 -0.38 -36.96
C ARG A 914 4.54 -0.49 -35.82
N ILE A 915 4.16 0.62 -35.20
CA ILE A 915 3.13 0.63 -34.15
C ILE A 915 1.76 0.25 -34.72
N TYR A 916 1.42 0.67 -35.95
CA TYR A 916 0.20 0.24 -36.64
C TYR A 916 0.14 -1.27 -36.87
N VAL A 917 1.26 -1.95 -37.14
CA VAL A 917 1.30 -3.43 -37.20
C VAL A 917 0.84 -4.04 -35.87
N ARG A 918 1.36 -3.55 -34.74
CA ARG A 918 0.97 -4.05 -33.40
C ARG A 918 -0.50 -3.77 -33.10
N ARG A 919 -1.01 -2.59 -33.49
CA ARG A 919 -2.44 -2.24 -33.35
C ARG A 919 -3.34 -3.13 -34.20
N THR A 920 -2.91 -3.47 -35.42
CA THR A 920 -3.59 -4.44 -36.28
C THR A 920 -3.66 -5.80 -35.60
N ARG A 921 -2.53 -6.29 -35.06
CA ARG A 921 -2.47 -7.57 -34.35
C ARG A 921 -3.41 -7.62 -33.15
N ALA A 922 -3.41 -6.59 -32.28
CA ALA A 922 -4.33 -6.51 -31.14
C ALA A 922 -5.82 -6.55 -31.56
N ARG A 923 -6.19 -5.89 -32.67
CA ARG A 923 -7.57 -5.91 -33.20
C ARG A 923 -7.93 -7.22 -33.91
N GLN A 924 -6.98 -7.87 -34.55
CA GLN A 924 -7.19 -9.16 -35.17
C GLN A 924 -7.45 -10.25 -34.12
N ARG A 925 -6.75 -10.19 -32.97
CA ARG A 925 -6.94 -11.13 -31.84
C ARG A 925 -8.32 -11.05 -31.19
N THR A 926 -9.01 -9.92 -31.28
CA THR A 926 -10.39 -9.76 -30.79
C THR A 926 -11.46 -10.02 -31.86
N GLY A 927 -11.07 -10.52 -33.04
CA GLY A 927 -11.99 -10.73 -34.17
C GLY A 927 -12.50 -9.43 -34.82
N ALA A 928 -11.96 -8.26 -34.43
CA ALA A 928 -12.36 -6.96 -34.95
C ALA A 928 -11.75 -6.67 -36.34
N HIS A 929 -11.94 -7.57 -37.30
CA HIS A 929 -11.31 -7.56 -38.63
C HIS A 929 -11.49 -6.24 -39.38
N THR A 930 -12.68 -5.62 -39.33
CA THR A 930 -12.95 -4.32 -39.97
C THR A 930 -12.08 -3.21 -39.38
N GLN A 931 -11.85 -3.22 -38.06
CA GLN A 931 -10.98 -2.24 -37.40
C GLN A 931 -9.52 -2.53 -37.75
N ALA A 932 -9.09 -3.79 -37.71
CA ALA A 932 -7.75 -4.21 -38.11
C ALA A 932 -7.39 -3.81 -39.56
N LEU A 933 -8.35 -3.90 -40.49
CA LEU A 933 -8.20 -3.41 -41.88
C LEU A 933 -8.06 -1.88 -41.97
N ARG A 934 -8.68 -1.11 -41.07
CA ARG A 934 -8.48 0.36 -41.01
C ARG A 934 -7.07 0.68 -40.52
N GLU A 935 -6.58 -0.06 -39.53
CA GLU A 935 -5.22 0.10 -39.00
C GLU A 935 -4.15 -0.19 -40.06
N THR A 936 -4.29 -1.31 -40.81
CA THR A 936 -3.35 -1.61 -41.90
C THR A 936 -3.36 -0.53 -42.98
N ALA A 937 -4.55 -0.05 -43.38
CA ALA A 937 -4.67 1.02 -44.37
C ALA A 937 -4.05 2.35 -43.89
N ALA A 938 -4.17 2.67 -42.60
CA ALA A 938 -3.54 3.85 -42.02
C ALA A 938 -2.02 3.74 -42.02
N GLY A 939 -1.45 2.62 -41.56
CA GLY A 939 -0.01 2.37 -41.60
C GLY A 939 0.55 2.40 -43.02
N LEU A 940 -0.11 1.77 -43.99
CA LEU A 940 0.34 1.72 -45.39
C LEU A 940 0.43 3.11 -46.04
N ARG A 941 -0.45 4.05 -45.65
CA ARG A 941 -0.39 5.43 -46.15
C ARG A 941 0.84 6.18 -45.68
N LEU A 942 1.35 5.88 -44.47
CA LEU A 942 2.53 6.54 -43.91
C LEU A 942 3.82 6.13 -44.64
N VAL A 943 3.88 4.88 -45.09
CA VAL A 943 5.02 4.30 -45.80
C VAL A 943 4.83 4.19 -47.32
N ALA A 944 3.82 4.87 -47.86
CA ALA A 944 3.55 4.90 -49.29
C ALA A 944 4.66 5.68 -50.03
N GLY A 945 5.26 5.06 -51.05
CA GLY A 945 6.30 5.69 -51.89
C GLY A 945 7.68 5.82 -51.24
N ARG A 946 7.87 5.28 -50.03
CA ARG A 946 9.16 5.21 -49.32
C ARG A 946 9.92 3.95 -49.69
N ASN A 947 11.21 4.05 -49.98
CA ASN A 947 12.01 2.92 -50.50
C ASN A 947 13.22 2.57 -49.62
N GLU A 948 13.38 3.24 -48.48
CA GLU A 948 14.32 2.83 -47.46
C GLU A 948 13.98 1.42 -46.92
N PRO A 949 14.97 0.54 -46.64
CA PRO A 949 14.73 -0.87 -46.30
C PRO A 949 13.72 -1.07 -45.17
N ASP A 950 13.84 -0.28 -44.09
CA ASP A 950 12.90 -0.33 -42.96
C ASP A 950 11.45 0.00 -43.37
N ALA A 951 11.25 0.99 -44.23
CA ALA A 951 9.91 1.36 -44.71
C ALA A 951 9.33 0.29 -45.63
N VAL A 952 10.16 -0.33 -46.47
CA VAL A 952 9.78 -1.46 -47.33
C VAL A 952 9.37 -2.66 -46.47
N GLY A 953 10.18 -3.03 -45.48
CA GLY A 953 9.90 -4.15 -44.58
C GLY A 953 8.58 -3.99 -43.82
N VAL A 954 8.35 -2.81 -43.23
CA VAL A 954 7.10 -2.51 -42.51
C VAL A 954 5.90 -2.47 -43.45
N ARG A 955 6.06 -1.94 -44.67
CA ARG A 955 5.01 -1.96 -45.69
C ARG A 955 4.64 -3.38 -46.10
N ALA A 956 5.64 -4.24 -46.31
CA ALA A 956 5.45 -5.66 -46.59
C ALA A 956 4.68 -6.33 -45.44
N LEU A 957 5.07 -6.08 -44.19
CA LEU A 957 4.40 -6.65 -43.02
C LEU A 957 2.93 -6.21 -42.90
N LEU A 958 2.64 -4.92 -43.10
CA LEU A 958 1.27 -4.41 -43.11
C LEU A 958 0.41 -5.01 -44.23
N ARG A 959 1.00 -5.27 -45.41
CA ARG A 959 0.32 -5.96 -46.53
C ARG A 959 0.07 -7.42 -46.22
N ALA A 960 1.04 -8.12 -45.63
CA ALA A 960 0.91 -9.51 -45.21
C ALA A 960 -0.23 -9.67 -44.19
N TRP A 961 -0.26 -8.85 -43.12
CA TRP A 961 -1.36 -8.84 -42.15
C TRP A 961 -2.71 -8.52 -42.81
N ARG A 962 -2.74 -7.59 -43.75
CA ARG A 962 -3.97 -7.25 -44.49
C ARG A 962 -4.47 -8.43 -45.32
N ALA A 963 -3.57 -9.15 -46.00
CA ALA A 963 -3.90 -10.32 -46.79
C ALA A 963 -4.45 -11.44 -45.89
N GLU A 964 -3.80 -11.71 -44.77
CA GLU A 964 -4.23 -12.70 -43.78
C GLU A 964 -5.63 -12.37 -43.22
N ILE A 965 -5.92 -11.10 -42.91
CA ILE A 965 -7.26 -10.69 -42.46
C ILE A 965 -8.32 -10.92 -43.56
N PHE A 966 -8.01 -10.65 -44.83
CA PHE A 966 -8.95 -10.96 -45.92
C PHE A 966 -9.16 -12.45 -46.10
N MET A 967 -8.10 -13.25 -45.97
CA MET A 967 -8.18 -14.71 -45.99
C MET A 967 -9.13 -15.21 -44.88
N PHE A 968 -8.97 -14.75 -43.63
CA PHE A 968 -9.87 -15.10 -42.52
C PHE A 968 -11.33 -14.63 -42.72
N GLN A 969 -11.57 -13.60 -43.54
CA GLN A 969 -12.92 -13.19 -43.95
C GLN A 969 -13.48 -13.98 -45.15
N GLY A 970 -12.79 -15.04 -45.61
CA GLY A 970 -13.17 -15.81 -46.81
C GLY A 970 -12.91 -15.08 -48.13
N ARG A 971 -12.22 -13.93 -48.11
CA ARG A 971 -11.97 -13.05 -49.27
C ARG A 971 -10.63 -13.39 -49.92
N ALA A 972 -10.39 -14.66 -50.17
CA ALA A 972 -9.13 -15.19 -50.69
C ALA A 972 -8.66 -14.51 -52.00
N ARG A 973 -9.59 -14.18 -52.92
CA ARG A 973 -9.24 -13.48 -54.19
C ARG A 973 -8.65 -12.09 -53.98
N GLU A 974 -8.99 -11.43 -52.88
CA GLU A 974 -8.46 -10.10 -52.53
C GLU A 974 -7.18 -10.20 -51.71
N ALA A 975 -6.99 -11.31 -50.98
CA ALA A 975 -5.79 -11.58 -50.20
C ALA A 975 -4.57 -11.89 -51.08
N ILE A 976 -4.72 -12.72 -52.12
CA ILE A 976 -3.62 -13.17 -52.99
C ILE A 976 -2.75 -12.03 -53.53
N PRO A 977 -3.26 -11.02 -54.24
CA PRO A 977 -2.41 -9.97 -54.81
C PRO A 977 -1.70 -9.13 -53.74
N LEU A 978 -2.31 -8.98 -52.55
CA LEU A 978 -1.67 -8.28 -51.43
C LEU A 978 -0.50 -9.08 -50.87
N ALA A 979 -0.67 -10.39 -50.74
CA ALA A 979 0.37 -11.26 -50.25
C ALA A 979 1.51 -11.45 -51.27
N GLU A 980 1.22 -11.57 -52.57
CA GLU A 980 2.24 -11.59 -53.64
C GLU A 980 3.10 -10.30 -53.60
N HIS A 981 2.48 -9.15 -53.44
CA HIS A 981 3.20 -7.89 -53.30
C HIS A 981 4.03 -7.82 -52.01
N ALA A 982 3.51 -8.38 -50.90
CA ALA A 982 4.25 -8.46 -49.65
C ALA A 982 5.48 -9.36 -49.76
N VAL A 983 5.37 -10.50 -50.47
CA VAL A 983 6.51 -11.40 -50.74
C VAL A 983 7.62 -10.67 -51.48
N VAL A 984 7.29 -10.00 -52.60
CA VAL A 984 8.30 -9.29 -53.42
C VAL A 984 9.03 -8.22 -52.61
N GLU A 985 8.30 -7.45 -51.80
CA GLU A 985 8.92 -6.42 -50.96
C GLU A 985 9.74 -7.00 -49.81
N ALA A 986 9.23 -8.05 -49.15
CA ALA A 986 9.92 -8.68 -48.02
C ALA A 986 11.22 -9.38 -48.46
N GLU A 987 11.21 -10.09 -49.59
CA GLU A 987 12.41 -10.72 -50.17
C GLU A 987 13.48 -9.70 -50.54
N ALA A 988 13.08 -8.51 -51.02
CA ALA A 988 14.03 -7.48 -51.45
C ALA A 988 14.84 -6.87 -50.29
N VAL A 989 14.36 -6.99 -49.04
CA VAL A 989 14.99 -6.38 -47.85
C VAL A 989 15.21 -7.38 -46.70
N ASP A 990 15.12 -8.68 -46.99
CA ASP A 990 15.27 -9.76 -46.01
C ASP A 990 14.36 -9.64 -44.77
N GLU A 991 13.13 -9.10 -44.93
CA GLU A 991 12.15 -8.99 -43.84
C GLU A 991 11.40 -10.31 -43.65
N PHE A 992 12.06 -11.25 -42.98
CA PHE A 992 11.58 -12.63 -42.80
C PHE A 992 10.20 -12.75 -42.15
N ALA A 993 9.86 -11.87 -41.21
CA ALA A 993 8.55 -11.90 -40.54
C ALA A 993 7.40 -11.60 -41.52
N ALA A 994 7.60 -10.60 -42.40
CA ALA A 994 6.62 -10.26 -43.43
C ALA A 994 6.52 -11.37 -44.48
N LEU A 995 7.65 -11.95 -44.87
CA LEU A 995 7.72 -13.02 -45.86
C LEU A 995 6.96 -14.28 -45.39
N ALA A 996 7.22 -14.73 -44.16
CA ALA A 996 6.55 -15.89 -43.59
C ALA A 996 5.03 -15.68 -43.48
N HIS A 997 4.59 -14.53 -42.96
CA HIS A 997 3.16 -14.20 -42.90
C HIS A 997 2.51 -14.12 -44.29
N ALA A 998 3.20 -13.57 -45.29
CA ALA A 998 2.66 -13.46 -46.65
C ALA A 998 2.51 -14.84 -47.29
N TYR A 999 3.47 -15.75 -47.10
CA TYR A 999 3.39 -17.13 -47.58
C TYR A 999 2.23 -17.90 -46.95
N THR A 1000 2.02 -17.77 -45.63
CA THR A 1000 0.84 -18.35 -44.96
C THR A 1000 -0.46 -17.81 -45.55
N ALA A 1001 -0.57 -16.50 -45.75
CA ALA A 1001 -1.77 -15.89 -46.31
C ALA A 1001 -2.04 -16.32 -47.76
N LEU A 1002 -0.99 -16.53 -48.57
CA LEU A 1002 -1.12 -17.05 -49.94
C LEU A 1002 -1.66 -18.47 -49.95
N ASP A 1003 -1.01 -19.36 -49.22
CA ASP A 1003 -1.34 -20.78 -49.24
C ASP A 1003 -2.73 -21.03 -48.64
N GLY A 1004 -3.06 -20.39 -47.52
CA GLY A 1004 -4.41 -20.46 -46.97
C GLY A 1004 -5.47 -19.89 -47.91
N SER A 1005 -5.15 -18.84 -48.68
CA SER A 1005 -6.06 -18.31 -49.71
C SER A 1005 -6.26 -19.28 -50.88
N TYR A 1006 -5.20 -19.97 -51.33
CA TYR A 1006 -5.30 -20.97 -52.38
C TYR A 1006 -6.10 -22.19 -51.93
N GLN A 1007 -5.91 -22.63 -50.69
CA GLN A 1007 -6.71 -23.70 -50.08
C GLN A 1007 -8.20 -23.34 -50.02
N LEU A 1008 -8.55 -22.12 -49.55
CA LEU A 1008 -9.94 -21.64 -49.51
C LEU A 1008 -10.60 -21.59 -50.90
N LEU A 1009 -9.82 -21.40 -51.98
CA LEU A 1009 -10.32 -21.42 -53.36
C LEU A 1009 -10.36 -22.82 -53.99
N GLY A 1010 -10.01 -23.87 -53.24
CA GLY A 1010 -9.92 -25.23 -53.76
C GLY A 1010 -8.81 -25.41 -54.78
N GLN A 1011 -7.71 -24.67 -54.64
CA GLN A 1011 -6.52 -24.73 -55.50
C GLN A 1011 -5.27 -25.16 -54.70
N PRO A 1012 -5.30 -26.31 -53.99
CA PRO A 1012 -4.21 -26.74 -53.13
C PRO A 1012 -2.89 -26.95 -53.88
N GLU A 1013 -2.91 -27.20 -55.19
CA GLU A 1013 -1.72 -27.35 -56.02
C GLU A 1013 -0.85 -26.08 -56.09
N LYS A 1014 -1.41 -24.92 -55.72
CA LYS A 1014 -0.70 -23.64 -55.66
C LYS A 1014 -0.19 -23.30 -54.25
N ALA A 1015 -0.62 -24.03 -53.23
CA ALA A 1015 -0.23 -23.84 -51.84
C ALA A 1015 1.15 -24.49 -51.57
N VAL A 1016 2.23 -23.89 -52.11
CA VAL A 1016 3.59 -24.44 -52.06
C VAL A 1016 4.55 -23.68 -51.15
N HIS A 1017 4.10 -22.58 -50.52
CA HIS A 1017 4.95 -21.63 -49.82
C HIS A 1017 5.01 -21.85 -48.31
N GLU A 1018 4.03 -22.52 -47.70
CA GLU A 1018 3.92 -22.69 -46.26
C GLU A 1018 5.10 -23.50 -45.68
N ARG A 1019 5.65 -24.43 -46.46
CA ARG A 1019 6.92 -25.13 -46.16
C ARG A 1019 8.11 -24.17 -46.02
N LYS A 1020 8.18 -23.14 -46.86
CA LYS A 1020 9.21 -22.10 -46.77
C LYS A 1020 8.98 -21.22 -45.54
N ALA A 1021 7.71 -20.92 -45.21
CA ALA A 1021 7.37 -20.16 -44.01
C ALA A 1021 7.82 -20.88 -42.74
N VAL A 1022 7.60 -22.21 -42.64
CA VAL A 1022 8.07 -23.02 -41.51
C VAL A 1022 9.60 -22.91 -41.33
N GLU A 1023 10.37 -23.04 -42.41
CA GLU A 1023 11.83 -22.91 -42.36
C GLU A 1023 12.27 -21.50 -41.95
N ILE A 1024 11.59 -20.46 -42.44
CA ILE A 1024 11.83 -19.08 -42.03
C ILE A 1024 11.60 -18.92 -40.53
N TYR A 1025 10.48 -19.41 -39.99
CA TYR A 1025 10.20 -19.33 -38.56
C TYR A 1025 11.24 -20.07 -37.70
N ARG A 1026 11.76 -21.22 -38.16
CA ARG A 1026 12.86 -21.92 -37.49
C ARG A 1026 14.14 -21.09 -37.46
N ARG A 1027 14.51 -20.47 -38.59
CA ARG A 1027 15.68 -19.58 -38.67
C ARG A 1027 15.55 -18.35 -37.78
N MET A 1028 14.33 -17.87 -37.57
CA MET A 1028 14.02 -16.78 -36.65
C MET A 1028 13.98 -17.21 -35.16
N GLY A 1029 14.16 -18.50 -34.86
CA GLY A 1029 14.02 -19.04 -33.50
C GLY A 1029 12.58 -19.08 -32.99
N ASN A 1030 11.58 -18.88 -33.85
CA ASN A 1030 10.17 -18.91 -33.48
C ASN A 1030 9.62 -20.34 -33.62
N ALA A 1031 10.00 -21.20 -32.66
CA ALA A 1031 9.60 -22.61 -32.62
C ALA A 1031 8.08 -22.78 -32.65
N ARG A 1032 7.34 -21.92 -31.93
CA ARG A 1032 5.87 -21.97 -31.89
C ARG A 1032 5.25 -21.80 -33.27
N SER A 1033 5.61 -20.74 -34.00
CA SER A 1033 5.08 -20.52 -35.34
C SER A 1033 5.53 -21.61 -36.30
N ALA A 1034 6.77 -22.08 -36.20
CA ALA A 1034 7.24 -23.21 -37.01
C ALA A 1034 6.37 -24.46 -36.80
N GLY A 1035 6.02 -24.78 -35.55
CA GLY A 1035 5.13 -25.90 -35.22
C GLY A 1035 3.71 -25.72 -35.76
N VAL A 1036 3.07 -24.58 -35.44
CA VAL A 1036 1.70 -24.26 -35.90
C VAL A 1036 1.58 -24.32 -37.43
N TYR A 1037 2.59 -23.89 -38.18
CA TYR A 1037 2.53 -23.96 -39.64
C TYR A 1037 3.00 -25.32 -40.19
N ALA A 1038 3.84 -26.07 -39.48
CA ALA A 1038 4.13 -27.46 -39.83
C ALA A 1038 2.88 -28.33 -39.75
N TYR A 1039 2.00 -28.07 -38.76
CA TYR A 1039 0.67 -28.67 -38.69
C TYR A 1039 -0.14 -28.45 -39.97
N ASN A 1040 -0.22 -27.21 -40.47
CA ASN A 1040 -0.96 -26.90 -41.69
C ASN A 1040 -0.41 -27.65 -42.91
N VAL A 1041 0.91 -27.72 -43.07
CA VAL A 1041 1.55 -28.52 -44.12
C VAL A 1041 1.24 -30.01 -43.95
N GLY A 1042 1.14 -30.50 -42.71
CA GLY A 1042 0.69 -31.85 -42.38
C GLY A 1042 -0.71 -32.11 -42.90
N GLY A 1043 -1.64 -31.18 -42.67
CA GLY A 1043 -3.02 -31.21 -43.20
C GLY A 1043 -3.08 -31.28 -44.72
N GLN A 1044 -2.25 -30.49 -45.42
CA GLN A 1044 -2.12 -30.57 -46.88
C GLN A 1044 -1.64 -31.96 -47.33
N SER A 1045 -0.60 -32.48 -46.67
CA SER A 1045 0.00 -33.79 -46.99
C SER A 1045 -0.99 -34.94 -46.71
N TYR A 1046 -1.81 -34.81 -45.66
CA TYR A 1046 -2.90 -35.73 -45.36
C TYR A 1046 -3.94 -35.77 -46.48
N ALA A 1047 -4.40 -34.60 -46.94
CA ALA A 1047 -5.39 -34.49 -48.02
C ALA A 1047 -4.87 -35.05 -49.36
N GLU A 1048 -3.58 -34.89 -49.63
CA GLU A 1048 -2.90 -35.46 -50.81
C GLU A 1048 -2.64 -36.97 -50.72
N GLY A 1049 -2.90 -37.60 -49.56
CA GLY A 1049 -2.64 -39.01 -49.31
C GLY A 1049 -1.17 -39.35 -49.01
N LYS A 1050 -0.33 -38.35 -48.74
CA LYS A 1050 1.07 -38.51 -48.33
C LYS A 1050 1.16 -38.70 -46.82
N TRP A 1051 0.62 -39.81 -46.32
CA TRP A 1051 0.42 -40.01 -44.89
C TRP A 1051 1.71 -40.14 -44.07
N ASP A 1052 2.78 -40.73 -44.61
CA ASP A 1052 4.07 -40.77 -43.91
C ASP A 1052 4.64 -39.35 -43.68
N GLU A 1053 4.53 -38.50 -44.69
CA GLU A 1053 4.92 -37.10 -44.59
C GLU A 1053 4.03 -36.32 -43.62
N ALA A 1054 2.71 -36.57 -43.63
CA ALA A 1054 1.78 -35.97 -42.68
C ALA A 1054 2.13 -36.34 -41.23
N VAL A 1055 2.43 -37.63 -40.97
CA VAL A 1055 2.89 -38.11 -39.67
C VAL A 1055 4.17 -37.40 -39.23
N GLU A 1056 5.19 -37.33 -40.08
CA GLU A 1056 6.43 -36.61 -39.75
C GLU A 1056 6.17 -35.14 -39.41
N LEU A 1057 5.27 -34.47 -40.13
CA LEU A 1057 4.94 -33.07 -39.92
C LEU A 1057 4.14 -32.84 -38.64
N TYR A 1058 3.18 -33.72 -38.30
CA TYR A 1058 2.44 -33.63 -37.05
C TYR A 1058 3.33 -33.90 -35.83
N VAL A 1059 4.24 -34.89 -35.90
CA VAL A 1059 5.23 -35.15 -34.84
C VAL A 1059 6.13 -33.93 -34.65
N ARG A 1060 6.67 -33.35 -35.74
CA ARG A 1060 7.47 -32.12 -35.64
C ARG A 1060 6.67 -30.94 -35.11
N SER A 1061 5.40 -30.82 -35.49
CA SER A 1061 4.51 -29.78 -34.96
C SER A 1061 4.32 -29.92 -33.46
N HIS A 1062 4.10 -31.14 -32.97
CA HIS A 1062 4.03 -31.45 -31.55
C HIS A 1062 5.32 -31.01 -30.84
N GLU A 1063 6.48 -31.46 -31.32
CA GLU A 1063 7.79 -31.15 -30.73
C GLU A 1063 8.08 -29.64 -30.71
N ASP A 1064 7.85 -28.95 -31.84
CA ASP A 1064 8.08 -27.51 -31.99
C ASP A 1064 7.15 -26.68 -31.08
N CYS A 1065 5.87 -27.06 -30.99
CA CYS A 1065 4.91 -26.39 -30.10
C CYS A 1065 5.22 -26.66 -28.63
N LEU A 1066 5.51 -27.91 -28.25
CA LEU A 1066 5.82 -28.30 -26.88
C LEU A 1066 7.09 -27.60 -26.38
N ARG A 1067 8.12 -27.54 -27.22
CA ARG A 1067 9.37 -26.82 -26.94
C ARG A 1067 9.15 -25.32 -26.71
N ALA A 1068 8.18 -24.72 -27.40
CA ALA A 1068 7.80 -23.33 -27.19
C ALA A 1068 6.88 -23.12 -25.97
N GLY A 1069 6.43 -24.19 -25.32
CA GLY A 1069 5.47 -24.17 -24.21
C GLY A 1069 3.99 -24.21 -24.63
N ASP A 1070 3.68 -24.29 -25.94
CA ASP A 1070 2.30 -24.29 -26.47
C ASP A 1070 1.70 -25.70 -26.47
N ARG A 1071 1.30 -26.17 -25.29
CA ARG A 1071 0.72 -27.51 -25.11
C ARG A 1071 -0.59 -27.72 -25.86
N ASN A 1072 -1.37 -26.66 -26.07
CA ASN A 1072 -2.65 -26.74 -26.77
C ASN A 1072 -2.45 -27.09 -28.24
N ASN A 1073 -1.53 -26.40 -28.93
CA ASN A 1073 -1.23 -26.72 -30.33
C ASN A 1073 -0.46 -28.05 -30.47
N ALA A 1074 0.34 -28.44 -29.47
CA ALA A 1074 0.94 -29.78 -29.44
C ALA A 1074 -0.13 -30.89 -29.35
N ALA A 1075 -1.07 -30.77 -28.41
CA ALA A 1075 -2.20 -31.70 -28.27
C ALA A 1075 -3.09 -31.74 -29.52
N TYR A 1076 -3.29 -30.60 -30.19
CA TYR A 1076 -4.04 -30.58 -31.43
C TYR A 1076 -3.31 -31.32 -32.57
N ALA A 1077 -1.99 -31.19 -32.66
CA ALA A 1077 -1.19 -31.97 -33.60
C ALA A 1077 -1.28 -33.49 -33.32
N ASP A 1078 -1.30 -33.89 -32.04
CA ASP A 1078 -1.50 -35.29 -31.65
C ASP A 1078 -2.86 -35.84 -32.06
N ALA A 1079 -3.93 -35.03 -31.95
CA ALA A 1079 -5.25 -35.43 -32.40
C ALA A 1079 -5.31 -35.66 -33.92
N SER A 1080 -4.64 -34.82 -34.72
CA SER A 1080 -4.53 -35.01 -36.18
C SER A 1080 -3.59 -36.16 -36.56
N LEU A 1081 -2.53 -36.42 -35.78
CA LEU A 1081 -1.71 -37.63 -35.93
C LEU A 1081 -2.55 -38.89 -35.70
N ALA A 1082 -3.35 -38.91 -34.63
CA ALA A 1082 -4.23 -40.03 -34.30
C ALA A 1082 -5.27 -40.29 -35.39
N GLU A 1083 -5.73 -39.26 -36.11
CA GLU A 1083 -6.60 -39.44 -37.27
C GLU A 1083 -5.96 -40.34 -38.34
N VAL A 1084 -4.68 -40.12 -38.65
CA VAL A 1084 -3.93 -40.94 -39.61
C VAL A 1084 -3.76 -42.37 -39.08
N LEU A 1085 -3.47 -42.52 -37.80
CA LEU A 1085 -3.30 -43.82 -37.14
C LEU A 1085 -4.59 -44.65 -37.16
N ILE A 1086 -5.75 -44.02 -36.94
CA ILE A 1086 -7.07 -44.67 -37.11
C ILE A 1086 -7.23 -45.18 -38.55
N GLY A 1087 -6.87 -44.37 -39.54
CA GLY A 1087 -6.88 -44.76 -40.95
C GLY A 1087 -5.98 -45.97 -41.26
N ARG A 1088 -4.85 -46.11 -40.55
CA ARG A 1088 -3.92 -47.25 -40.64
C ARG A 1088 -4.33 -48.47 -39.83
N GLY A 1089 -5.35 -48.36 -38.97
CA GLY A 1089 -5.76 -49.42 -38.04
C GLY A 1089 -4.87 -49.54 -36.81
N GLN A 1090 -4.03 -48.54 -36.51
CA GLN A 1090 -3.19 -48.46 -35.30
C GLN A 1090 -4.00 -47.87 -34.15
N LEU A 1091 -5.05 -48.58 -33.73
CA LEU A 1091 -6.11 -48.04 -32.88
C LEU A 1091 -5.67 -47.77 -31.43
N ASP A 1092 -4.77 -48.60 -30.87
CA ASP A 1092 -4.32 -48.45 -29.47
C ASP A 1092 -3.46 -47.20 -29.28
N GLU A 1093 -2.55 -46.93 -30.21
CA GLU A 1093 -1.72 -45.72 -30.22
C GLU A 1093 -2.57 -44.46 -30.44
N ALA A 1094 -3.55 -44.53 -31.35
CA ALA A 1094 -4.47 -43.42 -31.62
C ALA A 1094 -5.33 -43.08 -30.39
N GLU A 1095 -5.90 -44.08 -29.71
CA GLU A 1095 -6.72 -43.86 -28.52
C GLU A 1095 -5.93 -43.22 -27.38
N HIS A 1096 -4.68 -43.65 -27.17
CA HIS A 1096 -3.80 -43.06 -26.15
C HIS A 1096 -3.56 -41.57 -26.41
N LEU A 1097 -3.11 -41.23 -27.62
CA LEU A 1097 -2.87 -39.84 -28.04
C LEU A 1097 -4.12 -38.97 -27.91
N LEU A 1098 -5.27 -39.48 -28.35
CA LEU A 1098 -6.53 -38.73 -28.29
C LEU A 1098 -7.04 -38.53 -26.86
N THR A 1099 -6.80 -39.50 -25.97
CA THR A 1099 -7.17 -39.38 -24.56
C THR A 1099 -6.40 -38.26 -23.88
N ASP A 1100 -5.09 -38.17 -24.15
CA ASP A 1100 -4.24 -37.09 -23.64
C ASP A 1100 -4.56 -35.75 -24.29
N ALA A 1101 -4.75 -35.72 -25.62
CA ALA A 1101 -5.13 -34.51 -26.33
C ALA A 1101 -6.47 -33.95 -25.83
N ARG A 1102 -7.48 -34.81 -25.63
CA ARG A 1102 -8.77 -34.43 -25.05
C ARG A 1102 -8.60 -33.76 -23.69
N ARG A 1103 -7.78 -34.33 -22.80
CA ARG A 1103 -7.55 -33.80 -21.45
C ARG A 1103 -6.96 -32.39 -21.50
N VAL A 1104 -5.98 -32.16 -22.35
CA VAL A 1104 -5.33 -30.84 -22.53
C VAL A 1104 -6.28 -29.83 -23.18
N LEU A 1105 -7.00 -30.23 -24.24
CA LEU A 1105 -7.87 -29.32 -24.99
C LEU A 1105 -9.16 -28.97 -24.24
N ARG A 1106 -9.71 -29.89 -23.44
CA ARG A 1106 -10.90 -29.64 -22.60
C ARG A 1106 -10.62 -28.71 -21.42
N SER A 1107 -9.40 -28.74 -20.89
CA SER A 1107 -8.99 -27.88 -19.77
C SER A 1107 -8.55 -26.47 -20.22
N SER A 1108 -8.64 -26.16 -21.51
CA SER A 1108 -8.24 -24.88 -22.10
C SER A 1108 -9.37 -24.24 -22.91
N SER A 1109 -9.14 -23.02 -23.43
CA SER A 1109 -10.09 -22.30 -24.28
C SER A 1109 -10.23 -22.88 -25.71
N PHE A 1110 -9.76 -24.11 -25.93
CA PHE A 1110 -9.71 -24.80 -27.23
C PHE A 1110 -10.86 -25.82 -27.40
N ALA A 1111 -12.04 -25.52 -26.86
CA ALA A 1111 -13.19 -26.43 -26.81
C ALA A 1111 -13.58 -27.03 -28.19
N VAL A 1112 -13.49 -26.25 -29.27
CA VAL A 1112 -13.73 -26.71 -30.65
C VAL A 1112 -12.77 -27.84 -31.05
N PHE A 1113 -11.49 -27.71 -30.69
CA PHE A 1113 -10.48 -28.73 -30.99
C PHE A 1113 -10.58 -29.95 -30.06
N ALA A 1114 -11.08 -29.76 -28.84
CA ALA A 1114 -11.42 -30.87 -27.96
C ALA A 1114 -12.53 -31.75 -28.56
N LEU A 1115 -13.57 -31.14 -29.14
CA LEU A 1115 -14.62 -31.86 -29.87
C LEU A 1115 -14.05 -32.67 -31.03
N PHE A 1116 -13.09 -32.12 -31.77
CA PHE A 1116 -12.40 -32.87 -32.83
C PHE A 1116 -11.72 -34.14 -32.29
N ALA A 1117 -10.94 -34.03 -31.21
CA ALA A 1117 -10.28 -35.18 -30.59
C ALA A 1117 -11.31 -36.24 -30.10
N GLU A 1118 -12.44 -35.81 -29.54
CA GLU A 1118 -13.48 -36.71 -29.06
C GLU A 1118 -14.26 -37.39 -30.19
N ILE A 1119 -14.48 -36.70 -31.30
CA ILE A 1119 -15.03 -37.31 -32.53
C ILE A 1119 -14.08 -38.40 -33.03
N GLN A 1120 -12.76 -38.17 -33.02
CA GLN A 1120 -11.79 -39.19 -33.40
C GLN A 1120 -11.75 -40.36 -32.40
N LEU A 1121 -11.97 -40.15 -31.10
CA LEU A 1121 -12.14 -41.24 -30.12
C LEU A 1121 -13.35 -42.11 -30.46
N ALA A 1122 -14.48 -41.49 -30.77
CA ALA A 1122 -15.68 -42.23 -31.19
C ALA A 1122 -15.46 -42.97 -32.51
N ARG A 1123 -14.70 -42.39 -33.44
CA ARG A 1123 -14.27 -43.06 -34.67
C ARG A 1123 -13.36 -44.25 -34.40
N CYS A 1124 -12.47 -44.16 -33.41
CA CYS A 1124 -11.63 -45.28 -32.95
C CYS A 1124 -12.51 -46.43 -32.42
N ALA A 1125 -13.51 -46.13 -31.59
CA ALA A 1125 -14.50 -47.10 -31.11
C ALA A 1125 -15.29 -47.75 -32.26
N LEU A 1126 -15.72 -46.98 -33.27
CA LEU A 1126 -16.35 -47.52 -34.48
C LEU A 1126 -15.44 -48.49 -35.24
N ALA A 1127 -14.15 -48.18 -35.34
CA ALA A 1127 -13.18 -49.05 -36.01
C ALA A 1127 -12.93 -50.37 -35.26
N ARG A 1128 -13.10 -50.37 -33.92
CA ARG A 1128 -13.06 -51.58 -33.08
C ARG A 1128 -14.34 -52.43 -33.13
N GLY A 1129 -15.44 -51.84 -33.62
CA GLY A 1129 -16.75 -52.50 -33.68
C GLY A 1129 -17.69 -52.14 -32.53
N ASP A 1130 -17.31 -51.21 -31.66
CA ASP A 1130 -18.09 -50.77 -30.49
C ASP A 1130 -19.10 -49.67 -30.86
N ALA A 1131 -19.95 -49.96 -31.85
CA ALA A 1131 -20.85 -48.98 -32.45
C ALA A 1131 -21.89 -48.37 -31.48
N ALA A 1132 -22.27 -49.11 -30.42
CA ALA A 1132 -23.20 -48.62 -29.40
C ALA A 1132 -22.58 -47.52 -28.52
N GLU A 1133 -21.32 -47.69 -28.14
CA GLU A 1133 -20.57 -46.69 -27.37
C GLU A 1133 -20.33 -45.44 -28.22
N ALA A 1134 -19.81 -45.62 -29.43
CA ALA A 1134 -19.55 -44.52 -30.35
C ALA A 1134 -20.81 -43.71 -30.66
N ARG A 1135 -21.95 -44.37 -30.87
CA ARG A 1135 -23.24 -43.70 -31.06
C ARG A 1135 -23.59 -42.79 -29.89
N THR A 1136 -23.50 -43.32 -28.66
CA THR A 1136 -23.85 -42.57 -27.44
C THR A 1136 -22.99 -41.32 -27.31
N SER A 1137 -21.67 -41.45 -27.51
CA SER A 1137 -20.75 -40.32 -27.48
C SER A 1137 -21.05 -39.31 -28.60
N LEU A 1138 -21.26 -39.76 -29.85
CA LEU A 1138 -21.50 -38.87 -30.99
C LEU A 1138 -22.84 -38.14 -30.91
N GLU A 1139 -23.89 -38.73 -30.31
CA GLU A 1139 -25.15 -38.04 -30.03
C GLU A 1139 -24.92 -36.84 -29.09
N GLN A 1140 -24.12 -37.03 -28.03
CA GLN A 1140 -23.76 -35.94 -27.11
C GLN A 1140 -22.88 -34.88 -27.78
N LEU A 1141 -21.86 -35.30 -28.54
CA LEU A 1141 -20.94 -34.39 -29.24
C LEU A 1141 -21.65 -33.55 -30.30
N ALA A 1142 -22.63 -34.11 -31.01
CA ALA A 1142 -23.40 -33.37 -32.02
C ALA A 1142 -24.22 -32.23 -31.40
N VAL A 1143 -24.80 -32.44 -30.21
CA VAL A 1143 -25.53 -31.41 -29.45
C VAL A 1143 -24.57 -30.32 -28.96
N GLU A 1144 -23.41 -30.73 -28.44
CA GLU A 1144 -22.41 -29.78 -27.97
C GLU A 1144 -21.82 -28.95 -29.12
N ALA A 1145 -21.48 -29.57 -30.25
CA ALA A 1145 -21.00 -28.88 -31.44
C ALA A 1145 -22.02 -27.86 -31.99
N GLU A 1146 -23.32 -28.15 -31.86
CA GLU A 1146 -24.39 -27.21 -32.18
C GLU A 1146 -24.38 -25.99 -31.25
N ALA A 1147 -24.21 -26.19 -29.95
CA ALA A 1147 -24.13 -25.08 -28.98
C ALA A 1147 -22.90 -24.18 -29.20
N VAL A 1148 -21.77 -24.76 -29.63
CA VAL A 1148 -20.52 -24.03 -29.92
C VAL A 1148 -20.58 -23.27 -31.27
N GLY A 1149 -21.49 -23.63 -32.18
CA GLY A 1149 -21.73 -22.90 -33.43
C GLY A 1149 -20.72 -23.16 -34.55
N TYR A 1150 -19.94 -24.24 -34.48
CA TYR A 1150 -18.99 -24.66 -35.51
C TYR A 1150 -19.59 -25.73 -36.43
N ALA A 1151 -20.09 -25.30 -37.59
CA ALA A 1151 -20.92 -26.16 -38.45
C ALA A 1151 -20.16 -27.32 -39.11
N ALA A 1152 -18.86 -27.16 -39.41
CA ALA A 1152 -18.02 -28.22 -39.94
C ALA A 1152 -17.80 -29.38 -38.94
N ILE A 1153 -17.51 -29.06 -37.66
CA ILE A 1153 -17.36 -30.08 -36.60
C ILE A 1153 -18.67 -30.80 -36.34
N ARG A 1154 -19.80 -30.08 -36.34
CA ARG A 1154 -21.12 -30.69 -36.24
C ARG A 1154 -21.40 -31.66 -37.40
N LEU A 1155 -21.02 -31.29 -38.61
CA LEU A 1155 -21.17 -32.15 -39.79
C LEU A 1155 -20.32 -33.42 -39.67
N GLU A 1156 -19.08 -33.30 -39.22
CA GLU A 1156 -18.19 -34.44 -39.00
C GLU A 1156 -18.74 -35.40 -37.93
N ALA A 1157 -19.21 -34.89 -36.80
CA ALA A 1157 -19.89 -35.69 -35.79
C ALA A 1157 -21.14 -36.39 -36.37
N GLY A 1158 -21.92 -35.69 -37.19
CA GLY A 1158 -23.10 -36.24 -37.87
C GLY A 1158 -22.77 -37.38 -38.86
N ILE A 1159 -21.67 -37.29 -39.60
CA ILE A 1159 -21.18 -38.34 -40.49
C ILE A 1159 -20.90 -39.62 -39.73
N TYR A 1160 -20.12 -39.54 -38.66
CA TYR A 1160 -19.78 -40.73 -37.87
C TYR A 1160 -20.97 -41.24 -37.07
N LEU A 1161 -21.87 -40.36 -36.61
CA LEU A 1161 -23.12 -40.77 -35.95
C LEU A 1161 -24.00 -41.59 -36.89
N ALA A 1162 -24.09 -41.19 -38.17
CA ALA A 1162 -24.82 -41.96 -39.18
C ALA A 1162 -24.21 -43.36 -39.40
N HIS A 1163 -22.87 -43.50 -39.41
CA HIS A 1163 -22.23 -44.83 -39.45
C HIS A 1163 -22.54 -45.66 -38.21
N ALA A 1164 -22.45 -45.07 -37.01
CA ALA A 1164 -22.78 -45.75 -35.76
C ALA A 1164 -24.25 -46.23 -35.72
N CYS A 1165 -25.17 -45.39 -36.19
CA CYS A 1165 -26.60 -45.72 -36.33
C CYS A 1165 -26.86 -46.83 -37.36
N ALA A 1166 -26.10 -46.86 -38.47
CA ALA A 1166 -26.19 -47.92 -39.46
C ALA A 1166 -25.76 -49.29 -38.90
N GLN A 1167 -24.76 -49.32 -38.01
CA GLN A 1167 -24.27 -50.54 -37.36
C GLN A 1167 -25.12 -50.98 -36.14
N THR A 1168 -25.85 -50.06 -35.49
CA THR A 1168 -26.74 -50.33 -34.34
C THR A 1168 -28.22 -50.48 -34.70
N VAL A 1169 -28.54 -50.66 -36.00
CA VAL A 1169 -29.91 -50.88 -36.51
C VAL A 1169 -30.88 -49.72 -36.21
N SER A 1170 -30.38 -48.47 -36.18
CA SER A 1170 -31.20 -47.25 -36.12
C SER A 1170 -30.94 -46.29 -37.29
N PRO A 1171 -30.93 -46.76 -38.56
CA PRO A 1171 -30.46 -45.98 -39.70
C PRO A 1171 -31.28 -44.72 -40.02
N ARG A 1172 -32.58 -44.67 -39.66
CA ARG A 1172 -33.40 -43.47 -39.86
C ARG A 1172 -32.95 -42.30 -38.99
N GLN A 1173 -32.64 -42.57 -37.73
CA GLN A 1173 -32.12 -41.57 -36.81
C GLN A 1173 -30.76 -41.04 -37.28
N GLY A 1174 -29.91 -41.92 -37.83
CA GLY A 1174 -28.64 -41.53 -38.45
C GLY A 1174 -28.83 -40.60 -39.65
N LEU A 1175 -29.80 -40.90 -40.53
CA LEU A 1175 -30.13 -40.03 -41.66
C LEU A 1175 -30.65 -38.66 -41.22
N ASP A 1176 -31.58 -38.63 -40.26
CA ASP A 1176 -32.16 -37.38 -39.73
C ASP A 1176 -31.07 -36.48 -39.12
N ALA A 1177 -30.15 -37.07 -38.34
CA ALA A 1177 -29.03 -36.35 -37.74
C ALA A 1177 -28.03 -35.83 -38.79
N LEU A 1178 -27.71 -36.65 -39.79
CA LEU A 1178 -26.83 -36.27 -40.90
C LEU A 1178 -27.43 -35.13 -41.74
N ASP A 1179 -28.74 -35.19 -42.03
CA ASP A 1179 -29.45 -34.15 -42.79
C ASP A 1179 -29.53 -32.83 -42.01
N ALA A 1180 -29.77 -32.89 -40.70
CA ALA A 1180 -29.73 -31.71 -39.84
C ALA A 1180 -28.34 -31.06 -39.82
N ALA A 1181 -27.29 -31.87 -39.67
CA ALA A 1181 -25.91 -31.38 -39.65
C ALA A 1181 -25.47 -30.81 -41.01
N LEU A 1182 -25.86 -31.46 -42.11
CA LEU A 1182 -25.59 -31.00 -43.48
C LEU A 1182 -26.26 -29.65 -43.78
N SER A 1183 -27.53 -29.51 -43.37
CA SER A 1183 -28.28 -28.26 -43.51
C SER A 1183 -27.61 -27.11 -42.75
N ALA A 1184 -27.11 -27.39 -41.54
CA ALA A 1184 -26.41 -26.41 -40.72
C ALA A 1184 -25.04 -25.99 -41.30
N ALA A 1185 -24.31 -26.91 -41.94
CA ALA A 1185 -22.98 -26.65 -42.51
C ALA A 1185 -22.99 -25.76 -43.75
N GLY A 1186 -24.05 -25.76 -44.56
CA GLY A 1186 -24.17 -24.88 -45.72
C GLY A 1186 -22.98 -25.01 -46.68
N ALA A 1187 -22.21 -23.94 -46.88
CA ALA A 1187 -21.06 -23.91 -47.77
C ALA A 1187 -19.88 -24.78 -47.28
N ASP A 1188 -19.75 -24.98 -45.96
CA ASP A 1188 -18.66 -25.76 -45.36
C ASP A 1188 -18.81 -27.27 -45.62
N ALA A 1189 -20.00 -27.71 -46.02
CA ALA A 1189 -20.27 -29.09 -46.41
C ALA A 1189 -19.47 -29.55 -47.63
N ALA A 1190 -18.96 -28.61 -48.45
CA ALA A 1190 -18.21 -28.90 -49.66
C ALA A 1190 -17.01 -29.82 -49.42
N LEU A 1191 -16.35 -29.70 -48.26
CA LEU A 1191 -15.17 -30.52 -47.88
C LEU A 1191 -15.54 -31.95 -47.46
N TYR A 1192 -16.80 -32.19 -47.11
CA TYR A 1192 -17.27 -33.46 -46.55
C TYR A 1192 -18.25 -34.21 -47.46
N GLU A 1193 -18.53 -33.70 -48.67
CA GLU A 1193 -19.60 -34.23 -49.53
C GLU A 1193 -19.46 -35.72 -49.88
N ALA A 1194 -18.23 -36.22 -50.02
CA ALA A 1194 -17.97 -37.64 -50.27
C ALA A 1194 -18.30 -38.48 -49.03
N ALA A 1195 -17.86 -38.05 -47.85
CA ALA A 1195 -18.10 -38.72 -46.58
C ALA A 1195 -19.61 -38.72 -46.20
N VAL A 1196 -20.32 -37.62 -46.48
CA VAL A 1196 -21.78 -37.51 -46.28
C VAL A 1196 -22.54 -38.53 -47.13
N GLU A 1197 -22.23 -38.65 -48.43
CA GLU A 1197 -22.90 -39.62 -49.29
C GLU A 1197 -22.56 -41.06 -48.90
N ARG A 1198 -21.31 -41.31 -48.48
CA ARG A 1198 -20.89 -42.61 -47.96
C ARG A 1198 -21.64 -42.97 -46.66
N ALA A 1199 -21.83 -42.01 -45.77
CA ALA A 1199 -22.63 -42.21 -44.56
C ALA A 1199 -24.10 -42.46 -44.84
N ARG A 1200 -24.69 -41.69 -45.78
CA ARG A 1200 -26.05 -41.92 -46.25
C ARG A 1200 -26.20 -43.32 -46.86
N ALA A 1201 -25.23 -43.75 -47.66
CA ALA A 1201 -25.22 -45.09 -48.25
C ALA A 1201 -25.22 -46.19 -47.19
N ALA A 1202 -24.44 -46.04 -46.12
CA ALA A 1202 -24.41 -47.00 -45.02
C ALA A 1202 -25.79 -47.15 -44.36
N CYS A 1203 -26.48 -46.03 -44.07
CA CYS A 1203 -27.83 -46.09 -43.50
C CYS A 1203 -28.87 -46.69 -44.47
N LEU A 1204 -28.82 -46.34 -45.76
CA LEU A 1204 -29.73 -46.87 -46.78
C LEU A 1204 -29.53 -48.37 -47.00
N ALA A 1205 -28.28 -48.85 -46.96
CA ALA A 1205 -27.97 -50.28 -47.03
C ALA A 1205 -28.60 -51.06 -45.86
N THR A 1206 -28.56 -50.52 -44.63
CA THR A 1206 -29.24 -51.12 -43.46
C THR A 1206 -30.77 -51.07 -43.56
N LEU A 1207 -31.32 -50.12 -44.33
CA LEU A 1207 -32.77 -50.03 -44.63
C LEU A 1207 -33.21 -50.93 -45.80
N ASP A 1208 -32.31 -51.75 -46.34
CA ASP A 1208 -32.52 -52.62 -47.52
C ASP A 1208 -32.78 -51.83 -48.84
N ASP A 1209 -32.45 -50.54 -48.88
CA ASP A 1209 -32.45 -49.73 -50.11
C ASP A 1209 -31.09 -49.80 -50.81
N ARG A 1210 -30.83 -50.95 -51.43
CA ARG A 1210 -29.56 -51.22 -52.13
C ARG A 1210 -29.32 -50.31 -53.33
N GLU A 1211 -30.37 -49.96 -54.08
CA GLU A 1211 -30.27 -49.10 -55.27
C GLU A 1211 -29.92 -47.65 -54.86
N GLY A 1212 -30.61 -47.13 -53.83
CA GLY A 1212 -30.29 -45.83 -53.25
C GLY A 1212 -28.89 -45.77 -52.63
N ALA A 1213 -28.47 -46.82 -51.92
CA ALA A 1213 -27.13 -46.91 -51.36
C ALA A 1213 -26.03 -46.92 -52.44
N LEU A 1214 -26.20 -47.68 -53.53
CA LEU A 1214 -25.25 -47.68 -54.66
C LEU A 1214 -25.17 -46.30 -55.34
N ALA A 1215 -26.31 -45.65 -55.58
CA ALA A 1215 -26.34 -44.32 -56.17
C ALA A 1215 -25.64 -43.27 -55.29
N CYS A 1216 -25.76 -43.38 -53.96
CA CYS A 1216 -25.00 -42.54 -53.02
C CYS A 1216 -23.49 -42.81 -53.13
N LEU A 1217 -23.05 -44.08 -53.16
CA LEU A 1217 -21.63 -44.42 -53.30
C LEU A 1217 -21.03 -44.00 -54.64
N GLU A 1218 -21.81 -43.98 -55.73
CA GLU A 1218 -21.35 -43.43 -57.02
C GLU A 1218 -21.12 -41.92 -56.95
N ARG A 1219 -22.04 -41.18 -56.33
CA ARG A 1219 -21.84 -39.74 -56.06
C ARG A 1219 -20.67 -39.48 -55.13
N ALA A 1220 -20.51 -40.30 -54.09
CA ALA A 1220 -19.38 -40.22 -53.16
C ALA A 1220 -18.04 -40.40 -53.90
N LEU A 1221 -17.96 -41.39 -54.79
CA LEU A 1221 -16.76 -41.70 -55.55
C LEU A 1221 -16.43 -40.58 -56.56
N ASP A 1222 -17.42 -40.09 -57.30
CA ASP A 1222 -17.26 -38.97 -58.23
C ASP A 1222 -16.74 -37.71 -57.51
N ARG A 1223 -17.31 -37.38 -56.34
CA ARG A 1223 -16.86 -36.27 -55.50
C ARG A 1223 -15.43 -36.48 -54.99
N ALA A 1224 -15.12 -37.64 -54.44
CA ALA A 1224 -13.79 -37.97 -53.94
C ALA A 1224 -12.71 -37.96 -55.05
N MET A 1225 -13.07 -38.35 -56.28
CA MET A 1225 -12.17 -38.26 -57.44
C MET A 1225 -11.93 -36.81 -57.89
N ARG A 1226 -13.00 -35.99 -57.96
CA ARG A 1226 -12.86 -34.56 -58.32
C ARG A 1226 -12.02 -33.78 -57.31
N GLN A 1227 -12.13 -34.12 -56.04
CA GLN A 1227 -11.40 -33.47 -54.95
C GLN A 1227 -10.03 -34.12 -54.68
N GLY A 1228 -9.67 -35.21 -55.36
CA GLY A 1228 -8.40 -35.91 -55.15
C GLY A 1228 -8.28 -36.62 -53.79
N LEU A 1229 -9.39 -36.87 -53.09
CA LEU A 1229 -9.42 -37.48 -51.75
C LEU A 1229 -9.19 -39.00 -51.82
N LEU A 1230 -7.91 -39.41 -51.86
CA LEU A 1230 -7.52 -40.81 -52.09
C LEU A 1230 -8.09 -41.78 -51.03
N TYR A 1231 -8.18 -41.34 -49.78
CA TYR A 1231 -8.73 -42.15 -48.71
C TYR A 1231 -10.25 -42.31 -48.81
N GLU A 1232 -10.99 -41.24 -49.14
CA GLU A 1232 -12.43 -41.34 -49.38
C GLU A 1232 -12.76 -42.17 -50.63
N GLN A 1233 -11.88 -42.16 -51.65
CA GLN A 1233 -11.98 -43.08 -52.78
C GLN A 1233 -11.84 -44.53 -52.31
N LEU A 1234 -10.85 -44.83 -51.47
CA LEU A 1234 -10.66 -46.18 -50.92
C LEU A 1234 -11.87 -46.63 -50.08
N LEU A 1235 -12.33 -45.80 -49.13
CA LEU A 1235 -13.46 -46.13 -48.26
C LEU A 1235 -14.75 -46.33 -49.05
N THR A 1236 -15.01 -45.46 -50.03
CA THR A 1236 -16.19 -45.58 -50.91
C THR A 1236 -16.14 -46.85 -51.74
N ARG A 1237 -14.99 -47.19 -52.33
CA ARG A 1237 -14.84 -48.41 -53.14
C ARG A 1237 -14.97 -49.67 -52.28
N ARG A 1238 -14.46 -49.67 -51.04
CA ARG A 1238 -14.70 -50.76 -50.08
C ARG A 1238 -16.18 -50.95 -49.78
N ALA A 1239 -16.89 -49.87 -49.46
CA ALA A 1239 -18.33 -49.92 -49.21
C ALA A 1239 -19.10 -50.46 -50.43
N ARG A 1240 -18.70 -50.12 -51.66
CA ARG A 1240 -19.28 -50.67 -52.90
C ARG A 1240 -19.03 -52.17 -53.04
N LEU A 1241 -17.80 -52.64 -52.78
CA LEU A 1241 -17.47 -54.06 -52.79
C LEU A 1241 -18.26 -54.84 -51.74
N THR A 1242 -18.41 -54.31 -50.53
CA THR A 1242 -19.22 -54.91 -49.46
C THR A 1242 -20.70 -55.01 -49.86
N LEU A 1243 -21.28 -53.93 -50.38
CA LEU A 1243 -22.71 -53.86 -50.75
C LEU A 1243 -23.08 -54.79 -51.90
N THR A 1244 -22.13 -55.07 -52.80
CA THR A 1244 -22.34 -55.91 -53.99
C THR A 1244 -21.85 -57.35 -53.81
N GLU A 1245 -21.44 -57.74 -52.60
CA GLU A 1245 -20.86 -59.06 -52.30
C GLU A 1245 -19.65 -59.40 -53.19
N GLY A 1246 -18.85 -58.39 -53.57
CA GLY A 1246 -17.69 -58.57 -54.44
C GLY A 1246 -18.01 -58.81 -55.92
N ARG A 1247 -19.25 -58.57 -56.37
CA ARG A 1247 -19.67 -58.75 -57.78
C ARG A 1247 -19.26 -57.61 -58.71
N VAL A 1248 -18.67 -56.52 -58.20
CA VAL A 1248 -18.08 -55.45 -59.03
C VAL A 1248 -16.76 -55.94 -59.64
N GLY A 1249 -16.54 -55.70 -60.93
CA GLY A 1249 -15.46 -56.30 -61.72
C GLY A 1249 -14.05 -56.13 -61.14
N GLY A 1250 -13.11 -57.01 -61.55
CA GLY A 1250 -11.74 -57.07 -61.04
C GLY A 1250 -10.88 -55.80 -61.19
N GLU A 1251 -11.38 -54.76 -61.85
CA GLU A 1251 -10.79 -53.42 -61.87
C GLU A 1251 -10.97 -52.68 -60.55
N GLU A 1252 -12.14 -52.80 -59.90
CA GLU A 1252 -12.46 -52.17 -58.61
C GLU A 1252 -11.55 -52.74 -57.50
N LEU A 1253 -11.36 -54.06 -57.48
CA LEU A 1253 -10.46 -54.76 -56.56
C LEU A 1253 -8.98 -54.36 -56.74
N ARG A 1254 -8.51 -54.22 -57.99
CA ARG A 1254 -7.15 -53.75 -58.27
C ARG A 1254 -6.94 -52.32 -57.78
N GLU A 1255 -7.94 -51.48 -57.97
CA GLU A 1255 -7.88 -50.08 -57.57
C GLU A 1255 -7.92 -49.92 -56.03
N VAL A 1256 -8.73 -50.70 -55.33
CA VAL A 1256 -8.69 -50.80 -53.86
C VAL A 1256 -7.30 -51.23 -53.37
N GLY A 1257 -6.71 -52.26 -53.99
CA GLY A 1257 -5.35 -52.70 -53.66
C GLY A 1257 -4.29 -51.61 -53.91
N ARG A 1258 -4.38 -50.87 -55.03
CA ARG A 1258 -3.49 -49.75 -55.35
C ARG A 1258 -3.60 -48.63 -54.32
N LEU A 1259 -4.83 -48.19 -54.01
CA LEU A 1259 -5.08 -47.13 -53.05
C LEU A 1259 -4.67 -47.54 -51.64
N ALA A 1260 -4.94 -48.78 -51.24
CA ALA A 1260 -4.54 -49.32 -49.95
C ALA A 1260 -3.01 -49.36 -49.79
N GLN A 1261 -2.29 -49.79 -50.85
CA GLN A 1261 -0.84 -49.77 -50.88
C GLN A 1261 -0.27 -48.34 -50.81
N LEU A 1262 -0.86 -47.40 -51.53
CA LEU A 1262 -0.43 -46.00 -51.55
C LEU A 1262 -0.59 -45.32 -50.19
N LEU A 1263 -1.68 -45.63 -49.48
CA LEU A 1263 -2.00 -45.06 -48.17
C LEU A 1263 -1.37 -45.85 -47.01
N GLY A 1264 -0.71 -46.98 -47.29
CA GLY A 1264 -0.11 -47.84 -46.26
C GLY A 1264 -1.13 -48.52 -45.35
N VAL A 1265 -2.33 -48.83 -45.86
CA VAL A 1265 -3.42 -49.46 -45.10
C VAL A 1265 -3.63 -50.92 -45.56
N PRO A 1266 -4.15 -51.81 -44.68
CA PRO A 1266 -4.41 -53.21 -45.05
C PRO A 1266 -5.30 -53.27 -46.29
N SER A 1267 -4.98 -54.09 -47.30
CA SER A 1267 -5.69 -54.15 -48.60
C SER A 1267 -7.14 -54.61 -48.49
#